data_AF-L1JRF4-F1
#
_entry.id   AF-L1JRF4-F1
#
_cell.length_a   1.000
_cell.length_b   1.000
_cell.length_c   1.000
_cell.angle_alpha   90.00
_cell.angle_beta   90.00
_cell.angle_gamma   90.00
#
_symmetry.space_group_name_H-M   'P 1'
#
loop_
_entity.id
_entity.type
_entity.pdbx_description
1 polymer ?
#
loop_
_entity_poly.entity_id
_entity_poly.type
_entity_poly.pdbx_seq_one_letter_code
_entity_poly.pdbx_strand_id
1 'polypeptide(L)'
;MESNQVSPEVGMIAEDISGSAGSIRDEDMEVSVAIQSDSTPVLISPVDLKDYWDQRQDFTSDFVRMYTQLPGDNMQRSLNKNVIYQKRPKLVLFSQDPISAAMALTGFRFLLGAGGFAWIVAIALKVKEVHGSGYFAYLIEERVRQFSMADMTETGKLACGWESFLEVFTNFLVGVIAMAAGMLSMVSVRLVKQIIMVGGLIDAACNLCVFIQMMLTARERTVMGTAWYVFLIAMLTDLLIFPLPLIRWEAYTIELIAVGSLIRIISIAASSTVPYKCLAIFVFFATLLGLREGIRRRMMNKAAGLGEQFDEEWRQLRELNAVQELKEAVCRAQVKSTMSQEEVEGDGGGTSITWLRRQSLLSSSTSTLPSSSQPSMIVQYARECEGKDLDQLYSQAVLVSPMFLSKVQSWAEASDGYFLMNIPSAKRKHYLRWRDCKDDSSKLSRIKWASIKNANRAIEKILLLCNGDTSKLTDVVRQTIVFKELRQLVECVEVIIKDPEVEVVRIKNRLDPDYDASTSGGYRDVGINLRVIHEGAKRWGVAGHVCELRLAVQSLHALIDSQHHALYLSMKTVLRFRQSQETEVMRGNEQTERNQDRRRRSSTSSATLLPTHMSSSMGYSKSLAQEKSDISLLIYKSMYPGNILDRYLTSSGHGVSKADTTSILYSSHPLKNVLHKTLFQLLLLLAGIGFIILYSNNFRLNLIFTNHVLPVRHARFTFEGYKNMNISIKDHSVRIEDFLLVRDSCQMYNWTSSVTVANKVFFTFPHVVYPNGFKIKLTPALMSYLKTDALTFHYLTEEGVEDVAVDRKEWKYVIPPSVSCKLFPLLPLCQSDFLPRADESLLVDLRFTWQATCIFLMAMLQSICCLGAAIFARLGKVQLAKLLFTSAFHLVGLFEIFAALSPESLYANRRDFFIAWGVLDVWVGLVVQFQERYMLKAFVVYCTISAFLPPLAQYYWDASKLKESDIGLSSLVLLALVIFFVLNRRFIVYKSRRQIRGDQKMYDDCWKDLLSREETQQLLSSLKITCGRVRPQPALQLKIFDALCEVELTILDPLSSVLRRQKNSSFARTYLTRSKRTIMKQDREIESLDQLYAQAILLEPMFLSKVQSWAEASDGHFQGMEGDLIRWRECAEEAEKASQVKWASIKNANRAIEKLVRSYFGRVLKLTDVVRQTIVFKELRQLVECVEVIIKDPEVEVVRIKNRLDPDYDASTSGGYRDVGINLRVIHEGAKRWGVAGHVCELQLLLEEFAALKSAEGHKRYVIFRNSRCE
;
A
#
# COMPACT_ATOMS: atom_id res chain seq x y z
N MET A 1 -18.82 -49.58 -28.43
CA MET A 1 -18.30 -48.90 -29.63
C MET A 1 -16.96 -48.29 -29.27
N GLU A 2 -15.96 -48.65 -30.05
CA GLU A 2 -14.53 -48.43 -29.86
C GLU A 2 -14.13 -46.99 -30.28
N SER A 3 -12.94 -46.45 -30.02
CA SER A 3 -11.66 -46.99 -29.50
C SER A 3 -11.02 -45.93 -28.55
N ASN A 4 -10.22 -46.24 -27.51
CA ASN A 4 -8.86 -46.82 -27.48
C ASN A 4 -7.88 -46.09 -28.44
N GLN A 5 -6.64 -45.70 -28.07
CA GLN A 5 -5.76 -45.91 -26.89
C GLN A 5 -4.68 -44.77 -26.91
N VAL A 6 -3.69 -44.54 -26.02
CA VAL A 6 -3.09 -45.20 -24.82
C VAL A 6 -2.43 -44.11 -23.92
N SER A 7 -1.81 -44.46 -22.78
CA SER A 7 -0.98 -43.56 -21.93
C SER A 7 0.44 -44.16 -21.62
N PRO A 8 1.15 -43.89 -20.50
CA PRO A 8 2.34 -43.02 -20.45
C PRO A 8 3.67 -43.75 -20.09
N GLU A 9 4.57 -43.10 -19.31
CA GLU A 9 5.91 -43.56 -18.83
C GLU A 9 7.04 -43.44 -19.87
N VAL A 10 8.36 -43.42 -19.56
CA VAL A 10 9.21 -43.81 -18.40
C VAL A 10 10.26 -42.68 -18.16
N GLY A 11 10.95 -42.43 -17.03
CA GLY A 11 11.06 -43.05 -15.70
C GLY A 11 12.23 -42.41 -14.89
N MET A 12 12.99 -43.18 -14.10
CA MET A 12 14.23 -42.76 -13.40
C MET A 12 15.26 -43.90 -13.33
N ILE A 13 16.58 -43.63 -13.42
CA ILE A 13 17.70 -44.47 -12.94
C ILE A 13 18.85 -43.55 -12.45
N ALA A 14 19.69 -44.03 -11.52
CA ALA A 14 20.93 -43.38 -11.04
C ALA A 14 22.04 -44.43 -10.76
N GLU A 15 23.28 -43.97 -10.56
CA GLU A 15 24.49 -44.72 -10.09
C GLU A 15 25.09 -45.77 -11.08
N ASP A 16 26.40 -46.10 -11.11
CA ASP A 16 27.63 -45.33 -10.74
C ASP A 16 28.64 -45.29 -11.95
N ILE A 17 29.87 -45.84 -12.05
CA ILE A 17 30.81 -46.58 -11.18
C ILE A 17 32.27 -46.15 -11.50
N SER A 18 33.07 -45.77 -10.48
CA SER A 18 34.56 -45.58 -10.51
C SER A 18 35.17 -44.50 -11.43
N GLY A 19 36.43 -44.06 -11.26
CA GLY A 19 37.34 -44.22 -10.12
C GLY A 19 38.72 -44.87 -10.39
N SER A 20 39.70 -44.10 -10.89
CA SER A 20 41.14 -44.41 -10.74
C SER A 20 42.00 -43.16 -10.95
N ALA A 21 43.29 -43.21 -10.58
CA ALA A 21 44.22 -42.08 -10.66
C ALA A 21 45.41 -42.39 -11.58
N GLY A 22 45.95 -41.36 -12.24
CA GLY A 22 47.16 -41.44 -13.05
C GLY A 22 47.95 -40.13 -12.94
N SER A 23 49.24 -40.24 -12.61
CA SER A 23 50.20 -39.14 -12.56
C SER A 23 51.31 -39.42 -13.57
N ILE A 24 51.87 -38.39 -14.22
CA ILE A 24 53.32 -38.16 -14.37
C ILE A 24 53.63 -36.99 -15.33
N ARG A 25 54.42 -36.03 -14.79
CA ARG A 25 55.40 -35.10 -15.40
C ARG A 25 55.07 -34.10 -16.52
N ASP A 26 55.82 -33.01 -16.40
CA ASP A 26 56.15 -31.96 -17.36
C ASP A 26 57.25 -32.43 -18.35
N GLU A 27 57.33 -31.79 -19.53
CA GLU A 27 58.59 -31.40 -20.18
C GLU A 27 58.31 -30.31 -21.23
N ASP A 28 59.30 -29.44 -21.49
CA ASP A 28 59.15 -28.19 -22.26
C ASP A 28 59.27 -28.36 -23.79
N MET A 29 58.63 -27.46 -24.55
CA MET A 29 59.25 -26.93 -25.77
C MET A 29 58.65 -25.59 -26.23
N GLU A 30 59.52 -24.60 -26.46
CA GLU A 30 59.16 -23.33 -27.11
C GLU A 30 59.08 -23.47 -28.63
N VAL A 31 58.08 -22.86 -29.27
CA VAL A 31 58.25 -22.20 -30.59
C VAL A 31 57.41 -20.92 -30.61
N SER A 32 58.03 -19.81 -31.01
CA SER A 32 57.40 -18.49 -31.08
C SER A 32 56.73 -18.19 -32.43
N VAL A 33 55.57 -17.52 -32.40
CA VAL A 33 55.03 -16.77 -33.56
C VAL A 33 54.63 -15.38 -33.07
N ALA A 34 55.12 -14.34 -33.72
CA ALA A 34 54.79 -12.96 -33.38
C ALA A 34 53.44 -12.53 -33.97
N ILE A 35 52.64 -11.82 -33.17
CA ILE A 35 51.56 -10.96 -33.67
C ILE A 35 51.82 -9.56 -33.11
N GLN A 36 52.01 -8.60 -34.00
CA GLN A 36 52.31 -7.22 -33.68
C GLN A 36 51.01 -6.47 -33.37
N SER A 37 50.72 -6.25 -32.09
CA SER A 37 49.52 -5.56 -31.62
C SER A 37 49.82 -4.13 -31.13
N ASP A 38 50.21 -3.25 -32.05
CA ASP A 38 50.30 -1.81 -31.81
C ASP A 38 48.89 -1.19 -31.71
N SER A 39 48.22 -1.45 -30.58
CA SER A 39 46.96 -0.81 -30.20
C SER A 39 47.02 -0.41 -28.73
N THR A 40 47.56 0.78 -28.44
CA THR A 40 47.52 1.37 -27.11
C THR A 40 46.07 1.48 -26.62
N PRO A 41 45.74 1.04 -25.39
CA PRO A 41 44.40 1.20 -24.86
C PRO A 41 44.12 2.69 -24.67
N VAL A 42 43.11 3.22 -25.39
CA VAL A 42 42.66 4.60 -25.24
C VAL A 42 41.96 4.75 -23.90
N LEU A 43 42.76 5.05 -22.87
CA LEU A 43 42.28 5.60 -21.61
C LEU A 43 41.60 6.94 -21.92
N ILE A 44 40.27 6.94 -21.95
CA ILE A 44 39.45 8.15 -22.10
C ILE A 44 39.97 9.20 -21.11
N SER A 45 40.42 10.33 -21.64
CA SER A 45 41.02 11.37 -20.82
C SER A 45 39.95 12.01 -19.93
N PRO A 46 40.30 12.42 -18.69
CA PRO A 46 39.45 13.34 -17.93
C PRO A 46 39.16 14.67 -18.66
N VAL A 47 39.91 14.98 -19.73
CA VAL A 47 39.69 16.13 -20.61
C VAL A 47 38.52 15.87 -21.58
N ASP A 48 38.46 14.72 -22.25
CA ASP A 48 37.46 14.44 -23.29
C ASP A 48 36.02 14.41 -22.75
N LEU A 49 35.86 13.97 -21.49
CA LEU A 49 34.59 14.00 -20.78
C LEU A 49 34.14 15.41 -20.38
N LYS A 50 35.07 16.36 -20.25
CA LYS A 50 34.81 17.69 -19.70
C LYS A 50 33.95 18.53 -20.63
N ASP A 51 34.34 18.61 -21.90
CA ASP A 51 33.66 19.44 -22.90
C ASP A 51 32.26 18.87 -23.23
N TYR A 52 32.09 17.53 -23.13
CA TYR A 52 30.78 16.87 -23.17
C TYR A 52 29.85 17.31 -22.03
N TRP A 53 30.37 17.43 -20.80
CA TRP A 53 29.56 17.86 -19.65
C TRP A 53 29.14 19.34 -19.72
N ASP A 54 30.01 20.23 -20.23
CA ASP A 54 29.72 21.66 -20.31
C ASP A 54 28.50 21.98 -21.21
N GLN A 55 28.22 21.18 -22.25
CA GLN A 55 27.01 21.35 -23.08
C GLN A 55 25.72 20.74 -22.50
N ARG A 56 25.80 19.88 -21.47
CA ARG A 56 24.64 19.10 -20.95
C ARG A 56 24.42 19.21 -19.43
N GLN A 57 25.05 20.18 -18.78
CA GLN A 57 25.13 20.29 -17.33
C GLN A 57 23.78 20.45 -16.59
N ASP A 58 22.80 21.13 -17.21
CA ASP A 58 21.53 21.50 -16.57
C ASP A 58 20.75 20.29 -16.04
N PHE A 59 20.46 19.30 -16.88
CA PHE A 59 19.60 18.17 -16.50
C PHE A 59 20.19 17.34 -15.35
N THR A 60 21.51 17.14 -15.35
CA THR A 60 22.22 16.41 -14.29
C THR A 60 22.20 17.19 -12.98
N SER A 61 22.41 18.51 -13.03
CA SER A 61 22.34 19.41 -11.88
C SER A 61 20.94 19.44 -11.27
N ASP A 62 19.90 19.58 -12.10
CA ASP A 62 18.50 19.57 -11.67
C ASP A 62 18.09 18.20 -11.10
N PHE A 63 18.54 17.09 -11.69
CA PHE A 63 18.27 15.76 -11.17
C PHE A 63 18.90 15.58 -9.78
N VAL A 64 20.18 15.92 -9.59
CA VAL A 64 20.86 15.90 -8.28
C VAL A 64 20.11 16.76 -7.25
N ARG A 65 19.76 18.00 -7.61
CA ARG A 65 19.01 18.93 -6.77
C ARG A 65 17.62 18.41 -6.40
N MET A 66 16.94 17.71 -7.31
CA MET A 66 15.62 17.12 -7.06
C MET A 66 15.67 16.08 -5.92
N TYR A 67 16.69 15.22 -5.83
CA TYR A 67 16.77 14.21 -4.76
C TYR A 67 17.30 14.73 -3.42
N THR A 68 18.00 15.87 -3.39
CA THR A 68 18.39 16.50 -2.11
C THR A 68 17.26 17.31 -1.50
N GLN A 69 16.36 17.84 -2.33
CA GLN A 69 15.28 18.76 -1.93
C GLN A 69 13.90 18.10 -1.80
N LEU A 70 13.66 16.92 -2.41
CA LEU A 70 12.38 16.18 -2.30
C LEU A 70 12.47 14.85 -1.54
N PRO A 71 11.37 14.42 -0.88
CA PRO A 71 11.29 13.12 -0.23
C PRO A 71 11.18 11.94 -1.20
N GLY A 72 11.90 10.85 -0.91
CA GLY A 72 11.67 9.54 -1.50
C GLY A 72 10.57 8.76 -0.76
N ASP A 73 10.69 7.43 -0.73
CA ASP A 73 9.75 6.51 -0.06
C ASP A 73 10.28 5.07 0.03
N ASN A 74 11.48 4.74 -0.44
CA ASN A 74 11.93 3.35 -0.57
C ASN A 74 12.55 2.82 0.74
N MET A 75 13.54 3.54 1.27
CA MET A 75 14.00 3.28 2.63
C MET A 75 12.91 3.63 3.66
N GLN A 76 12.02 4.57 3.35
CA GLN A 76 10.83 4.85 4.18
C GLN A 76 9.79 3.71 4.12
N ARG A 77 9.56 3.06 2.98
CA ARG A 77 8.79 1.79 2.90
C ARG A 77 9.48 0.68 3.68
N SER A 78 10.80 0.64 3.68
CA SER A 78 11.58 -0.35 4.43
C SER A 78 11.51 -0.13 5.95
N LEU A 79 11.42 1.13 6.38
CA LEU A 79 11.02 1.54 7.74
C LEU A 79 9.60 1.02 8.05
N ASN A 80 8.61 1.38 7.21
CA ASN A 80 7.20 1.01 7.36
C ASN A 80 6.93 -0.51 7.31
N LYS A 81 7.78 -1.30 6.64
CA LYS A 81 7.70 -2.77 6.56
C LYS A 81 8.01 -3.48 7.88
N ASN A 82 8.50 -2.78 8.91
CA ASN A 82 8.65 -3.31 10.27
C ASN A 82 9.49 -4.62 10.38
N VAL A 83 10.41 -4.83 9.43
CA VAL A 83 11.19 -6.08 9.26
C VAL A 83 12.02 -6.45 10.51
N ILE A 84 12.39 -5.47 11.32
CA ILE A 84 13.12 -5.69 12.58
C ILE A 84 12.37 -6.61 13.55
N TYR A 85 11.04 -6.49 13.63
CA TYR A 85 10.24 -7.30 14.55
C TYR A 85 10.16 -8.76 14.09
N GLN A 86 10.18 -9.03 12.78
CA GLN A 86 10.30 -10.39 12.24
C GLN A 86 11.62 -11.06 12.65
N LYS A 87 12.74 -10.31 12.63
CA LYS A 87 14.05 -10.82 13.07
C LYS A 87 14.19 -10.90 14.59
N ARG A 88 13.43 -10.09 15.36
CA ARG A 88 13.45 -10.06 16.83
C ARG A 88 12.04 -9.88 17.43
N PRO A 89 11.19 -10.93 17.47
CA PRO A 89 9.79 -10.82 17.94
C PRO A 89 9.65 -10.27 19.36
N LYS A 90 10.64 -10.48 20.24
CA LYS A 90 10.66 -9.96 21.62
C LYS A 90 10.67 -8.43 21.70
N LEU A 91 11.01 -7.72 20.62
CA LEU A 91 10.97 -6.25 20.56
C LEU A 91 9.54 -5.70 20.37
N VAL A 92 8.56 -6.51 19.97
CA VAL A 92 7.15 -6.08 19.86
C VAL A 92 6.62 -5.53 21.18
N LEU A 93 7.05 -6.13 22.31
CA LEU A 93 6.70 -5.69 23.68
C LEU A 93 7.27 -4.33 24.07
N PHE A 94 8.23 -3.79 23.32
CA PHE A 94 8.89 -2.51 23.56
C PHE A 94 8.75 -1.57 22.35
N SER A 95 7.81 -1.87 21.43
CA SER A 95 7.42 -0.98 20.33
C SER A 95 6.46 0.09 20.85
N GLN A 96 6.57 1.32 20.35
CA GLN A 96 5.54 2.35 20.53
C GLN A 96 4.28 2.07 19.70
N ASP A 97 4.40 1.24 18.68
CA ASP A 97 3.31 0.73 17.84
C ASP A 97 3.23 -0.81 17.98
N PRO A 98 2.77 -1.37 19.13
CA PRO A 98 2.73 -2.80 19.37
C PRO A 98 1.80 -3.58 18.45
N ILE A 99 0.66 -3.01 17.99
CA ILE A 99 -0.16 -3.67 16.96
C ILE A 99 0.63 -3.74 15.67
N SER A 100 1.24 -2.63 15.25
CA SER A 100 1.96 -2.58 13.98
C SER A 100 3.20 -3.48 13.94
N ALA A 101 3.83 -3.66 15.10
CA ALA A 101 4.95 -4.56 15.30
C ALA A 101 4.49 -6.04 15.35
N ALA A 102 3.38 -6.35 16.03
CA ALA A 102 2.80 -7.69 16.05
C ALA A 102 2.31 -8.12 14.65
N MET A 103 1.66 -7.21 13.91
CA MET A 103 1.20 -7.42 12.53
C MET A 103 2.35 -7.59 11.51
N ALA A 104 3.62 -7.41 11.91
CA ALA A 104 4.76 -7.82 11.09
C ALA A 104 5.03 -9.33 11.18
N LEU A 105 4.59 -10.01 12.25
CA LEU A 105 4.86 -11.43 12.51
C LEU A 105 3.83 -12.33 11.80
N THR A 106 4.27 -13.17 10.86
CA THR A 106 3.40 -14.09 10.11
C THR A 106 2.54 -14.99 11.01
N GLY A 107 3.11 -15.50 12.11
CA GLY A 107 2.36 -16.32 13.08
C GLY A 107 1.23 -15.55 13.78
N PHE A 108 1.41 -14.27 14.08
CA PHE A 108 0.36 -13.44 14.69
C PHE A 108 -0.78 -13.15 13.70
N ARG A 109 -0.46 -12.93 12.42
CA ARG A 109 -1.46 -12.78 11.34
C ARG A 109 -2.34 -14.04 11.22
N PHE A 110 -1.70 -15.21 11.23
CA PHE A 110 -2.39 -16.50 11.16
C PHE A 110 -3.25 -16.74 12.41
N LEU A 111 -2.72 -16.50 13.61
CA LEU A 111 -3.47 -16.61 14.87
C LEU A 111 -4.70 -15.69 14.90
N LEU A 112 -4.58 -14.45 14.38
CA LEU A 112 -5.70 -13.52 14.32
C LEU A 112 -6.75 -13.94 13.27
N GLY A 113 -6.31 -14.45 12.12
CA GLY A 113 -7.20 -15.00 11.09
C GLY A 113 -7.97 -16.24 11.56
N ALA A 114 -7.25 -17.23 12.08
CA ALA A 114 -7.83 -18.47 12.62
C ALA A 114 -8.68 -18.19 13.87
N GLY A 115 -8.27 -17.27 14.74
CA GLY A 115 -9.04 -16.82 15.90
C GLY A 115 -10.35 -16.14 15.51
N GLY A 116 -10.34 -15.27 14.49
CA GLY A 116 -11.56 -14.66 13.94
C GLY A 116 -12.54 -15.67 13.35
N PHE A 117 -12.02 -16.67 12.63
CA PHE A 117 -12.84 -17.78 12.11
C PHE A 117 -13.41 -18.66 13.23
N ALA A 118 -12.59 -19.08 14.19
CA ALA A 118 -13.04 -19.88 15.34
C ALA A 118 -14.07 -19.13 16.20
N TRP A 119 -13.93 -17.80 16.32
CA TRP A 119 -14.93 -16.94 16.97
C TRP A 119 -16.26 -16.95 16.21
N ILE A 120 -16.25 -16.77 14.89
CA ILE A 120 -17.45 -16.86 14.04
C ILE A 120 -18.15 -18.23 14.22
N VAL A 121 -17.40 -19.34 14.20
CA VAL A 121 -17.96 -20.68 14.42
C VAL A 121 -18.56 -20.81 15.82
N ALA A 122 -17.90 -20.31 16.87
CA ALA A 122 -18.43 -20.33 18.23
C ALA A 122 -19.71 -19.48 18.40
N ILE A 123 -19.87 -18.39 17.64
CA ILE A 123 -21.11 -17.61 17.60
C ILE A 123 -22.20 -18.36 16.83
N ALA A 124 -21.89 -18.95 15.68
CA ALA A 124 -22.85 -19.76 14.92
C ALA A 124 -23.37 -20.97 15.71
N LEU A 125 -22.51 -21.62 16.50
CA LEU A 125 -22.91 -22.70 17.40
C LEU A 125 -23.83 -22.21 18.52
N LYS A 126 -23.54 -21.07 19.17
CA LYS A 126 -24.42 -20.48 20.19
C LYS A 126 -25.77 -20.03 19.59
N VAL A 127 -25.78 -19.51 18.36
CA VAL A 127 -27.02 -19.20 17.63
C VAL A 127 -27.83 -20.47 17.36
N LYS A 128 -27.18 -21.58 16.97
CA LYS A 128 -27.86 -22.87 16.77
C LYS A 128 -28.43 -23.44 18.08
N GLU A 129 -27.70 -23.35 19.18
CA GLU A 129 -28.14 -23.74 20.53
C GLU A 129 -29.40 -22.97 20.94
N VAL A 130 -29.35 -21.63 20.86
CA VAL A 130 -30.45 -20.72 21.23
C VAL A 130 -31.65 -20.80 20.27
N HIS A 131 -31.44 -21.21 19.02
CA HIS A 131 -32.49 -21.52 18.06
C HIS A 131 -33.15 -22.89 18.33
N GLY A 132 -32.37 -23.91 18.67
CA GLY A 132 -32.85 -25.25 19.03
C GLY A 132 -33.71 -25.30 20.30
N SER A 133 -33.53 -24.33 21.20
CA SER A 133 -34.40 -24.09 22.36
C SER A 133 -35.67 -23.27 22.06
N GLY A 134 -36.00 -23.00 20.79
CA GLY A 134 -37.22 -22.31 20.37
C GLY A 134 -37.29 -20.80 20.63
N TYR A 135 -36.55 -20.28 21.62
CA TYR A 135 -36.61 -18.87 22.04
C TYR A 135 -36.25 -17.86 20.94
N PHE A 136 -35.37 -18.22 19.99
CA PHE A 136 -35.09 -17.40 18.80
C PHE A 136 -35.84 -17.93 17.58
N ALA A 137 -36.85 -17.17 17.17
CA ALA A 137 -37.20 -17.06 15.76
C ALA A 137 -36.10 -16.27 15.01
N TYR A 138 -34.94 -16.90 14.81
CA TYR A 138 -34.26 -16.67 13.53
C TYR A 138 -35.27 -17.07 12.45
N LEU A 139 -35.62 -16.11 11.58
CA LEU A 139 -36.53 -16.30 10.46
C LEU A 139 -35.77 -17.07 9.38
N ILE A 140 -35.87 -18.39 9.50
CA ILE A 140 -35.03 -19.38 8.87
C ILE A 140 -35.85 -20.50 8.21
N GLU A 141 -37.15 -20.67 8.54
CA GLU A 141 -37.98 -21.78 8.01
C GLU A 141 -39.43 -21.33 7.71
N GLU A 142 -40.21 -20.88 8.70
CA GLU A 142 -41.62 -20.48 8.48
C GLU A 142 -42.05 -19.21 9.24
N ARG A 143 -42.98 -18.45 8.62
CA ARG A 143 -43.74 -17.32 9.22
C ARG A 143 -44.82 -17.77 10.22
N VAL A 144 -45.17 -19.05 10.19
CA VAL A 144 -46.19 -19.67 11.03
C VAL A 144 -45.48 -20.81 11.76
N ARG A 145 -45.57 -20.89 13.08
CA ARG A 145 -44.81 -21.86 13.89
C ARG A 145 -45.63 -22.36 15.08
N GLN A 146 -45.31 -23.56 15.55
CA GLN A 146 -46.00 -24.22 16.65
C GLN A 146 -45.14 -24.20 17.92
N PHE A 147 -45.74 -23.88 19.06
CA PHE A 147 -45.07 -23.73 20.36
C PHE A 147 -45.91 -24.29 21.52
N SER A 148 -45.23 -24.90 22.49
CA SER A 148 -45.78 -25.18 23.83
C SER A 148 -46.00 -23.86 24.59
N MET A 149 -46.95 -23.87 25.54
CA MET A 149 -47.14 -22.76 26.48
C MET A 149 -46.16 -22.80 27.66
N ALA A 150 -45.63 -23.98 28.03
CA ALA A 150 -44.77 -24.16 29.19
C ALA A 150 -43.45 -23.37 29.05
N ASP A 151 -42.76 -23.55 27.92
CA ASP A 151 -41.44 -22.96 27.64
C ASP A 151 -41.47 -21.41 27.62
N MET A 152 -42.64 -20.81 27.43
CA MET A 152 -42.79 -19.39 27.11
C MET A 152 -43.13 -18.50 28.33
N THR A 153 -43.41 -19.07 29.50
CA THR A 153 -43.84 -18.28 30.68
C THR A 153 -42.68 -17.65 31.46
N GLU A 154 -41.49 -18.25 31.48
CA GLU A 154 -40.29 -17.62 32.03
C GLU A 154 -39.74 -16.46 31.17
N THR A 155 -40.08 -16.41 29.87
CA THR A 155 -39.39 -15.52 28.91
C THR A 155 -39.84 -14.06 28.99
N GLY A 156 -40.84 -13.73 29.80
CA GLY A 156 -41.42 -12.38 29.93
C GLY A 156 -40.44 -11.27 30.34
N LYS A 157 -39.23 -11.62 30.79
CA LYS A 157 -38.14 -10.68 31.15
C LYS A 157 -37.07 -10.47 30.08
N LEU A 158 -37.10 -11.25 28.99
CA LEU A 158 -36.04 -11.30 27.98
C LEU A 158 -36.26 -10.31 26.82
N ALA A 159 -35.16 -9.78 26.28
CA ALA A 159 -35.12 -8.98 25.05
C ALA A 159 -34.87 -9.87 23.82
N CYS A 160 -35.75 -9.76 22.82
CA CYS A 160 -35.94 -10.71 21.70
C CYS A 160 -36.38 -10.04 20.38
N GLY A 161 -36.33 -8.70 20.33
CA GLY A 161 -36.50 -7.91 19.12
C GLY A 161 -35.18 -7.73 18.35
N TRP A 162 -35.07 -6.63 17.60
CA TRP A 162 -33.91 -6.29 16.78
C TRP A 162 -32.62 -6.13 17.60
N GLU A 163 -32.73 -5.77 18.88
CA GLU A 163 -31.60 -5.68 19.81
C GLU A 163 -30.87 -7.03 19.96
N SER A 164 -31.62 -8.14 19.94
CA SER A 164 -31.06 -9.48 20.04
C SER A 164 -30.36 -9.92 18.73
N PHE A 165 -30.83 -9.42 17.57
CA PHE A 165 -30.11 -9.59 16.30
C PHE A 165 -28.84 -8.73 16.21
N LEU A 166 -28.85 -7.51 16.78
CA LEU A 166 -27.64 -6.69 16.86
C LEU A 166 -26.57 -7.31 17.76
N GLU A 167 -26.93 -7.97 18.88
CA GLU A 167 -25.95 -8.70 19.69
C GLU A 167 -25.25 -9.81 18.88
N VAL A 168 -25.97 -10.55 18.04
CA VAL A 168 -25.34 -11.55 17.17
C VAL A 168 -24.48 -10.88 16.11
N PHE A 169 -24.96 -9.78 15.53
CA PHE A 169 -24.21 -9.01 14.53
C PHE A 169 -22.90 -8.45 15.09
N THR A 170 -22.88 -7.84 16.27
CA THR A 170 -21.64 -7.33 16.90
C THR A 170 -20.66 -8.47 17.20
N ASN A 171 -21.15 -9.55 17.81
CA ASN A 171 -20.34 -10.73 18.08
C ASN A 171 -19.74 -11.34 16.81
N PHE A 172 -20.49 -11.39 15.69
CA PHE A 172 -19.99 -11.86 14.41
C PHE A 172 -19.00 -10.88 13.77
N LEU A 173 -19.31 -9.58 13.81
CA LEU A 173 -18.51 -8.48 13.30
C LEU A 173 -17.10 -8.46 13.92
N VAL A 174 -16.97 -8.69 15.23
CA VAL A 174 -15.65 -8.82 15.91
C VAL A 174 -14.79 -9.93 15.28
N GLY A 175 -15.39 -11.08 14.97
CA GLY A 175 -14.69 -12.18 14.29
C GLY A 175 -14.30 -11.83 12.85
N VAL A 176 -15.18 -11.14 12.12
CA VAL A 176 -14.89 -10.63 10.76
C VAL A 176 -13.78 -9.58 10.78
N ILE A 177 -13.78 -8.66 11.74
CA ILE A 177 -12.71 -7.65 11.93
C ILE A 177 -11.37 -8.33 12.17
N ALA A 178 -11.32 -9.34 13.06
CA ALA A 178 -10.09 -10.09 13.32
C ALA A 178 -9.59 -10.83 12.05
N MET A 179 -10.49 -11.50 11.33
CA MET A 179 -10.14 -12.20 10.09
C MET A 179 -9.65 -11.23 8.99
N ALA A 180 -10.37 -10.12 8.79
CA ALA A 180 -10.00 -9.07 7.83
C ALA A 180 -8.67 -8.39 8.20
N ALA A 181 -8.43 -8.12 9.49
CA ALA A 181 -7.16 -7.61 10.00
C ALA A 181 -6.01 -8.59 9.72
N GLY A 182 -6.20 -9.88 9.99
CA GLY A 182 -5.23 -10.94 9.68
C GLY A 182 -4.86 -10.96 8.20
N MET A 183 -5.87 -10.96 7.31
CA MET A 183 -5.65 -11.00 5.85
C MET A 183 -5.05 -9.70 5.29
N LEU A 184 -5.59 -8.54 5.65
CA LEU A 184 -5.17 -7.25 5.10
C LEU A 184 -3.84 -6.73 5.68
N SER A 185 -3.36 -7.31 6.79
CA SER A 185 -1.99 -7.10 7.27
C SER A 185 -0.90 -7.48 6.26
N MET A 186 -1.22 -8.36 5.30
CA MET A 186 -0.34 -8.71 4.18
C MET A 186 -0.20 -7.56 3.16
N VAL A 187 -1.18 -6.66 3.09
CA VAL A 187 -1.24 -5.53 2.13
C VAL A 187 -0.81 -4.23 2.79
N SER A 188 -1.38 -3.90 3.96
CA SER A 188 -1.04 -2.67 4.69
C SER A 188 -1.47 -2.72 6.15
N VAL A 189 -0.49 -2.62 7.06
CA VAL A 189 -0.71 -2.47 8.51
C VAL A 189 -1.54 -1.22 8.84
N ARG A 190 -1.49 -0.17 8.02
CA ARG A 190 -2.30 1.05 8.21
C ARG A 190 -3.80 0.78 7.98
N LEU A 191 -4.14 -0.07 7.00
CA LEU A 191 -5.54 -0.49 6.79
C LEU A 191 -6.05 -1.33 7.98
N VAL A 192 -5.17 -2.14 8.58
CA VAL A 192 -5.53 -2.93 9.77
C VAL A 192 -5.92 -2.05 10.95
N LYS A 193 -5.13 -1.00 11.26
CA LYS A 193 -5.51 0.00 12.29
C LYS A 193 -6.89 0.60 11.97
N GLN A 194 -7.12 1.01 10.72
CA GLN A 194 -8.38 1.63 10.29
C GLN A 194 -9.58 0.69 10.39
N ILE A 195 -9.42 -0.61 10.12
CA ILE A 195 -10.51 -1.59 10.18
C ILE A 195 -10.84 -1.97 11.63
N ILE A 196 -9.83 -2.10 12.50
CA ILE A 196 -10.06 -2.27 13.95
C ILE A 196 -10.78 -1.04 14.54
N MET A 197 -10.37 0.16 14.13
CA MET A 197 -10.98 1.43 14.54
C MET A 197 -12.44 1.60 14.08
N VAL A 198 -12.71 1.44 12.77
CA VAL A 198 -14.07 1.56 12.22
C VAL A 198 -14.96 0.44 12.73
N GLY A 199 -14.42 -0.78 12.83
CA GLY A 199 -15.12 -1.93 13.36
C GLY A 199 -15.58 -1.74 14.80
N GLY A 200 -14.69 -1.29 15.69
CA GLY A 200 -15.05 -0.99 17.08
C GLY A 200 -15.97 0.22 17.25
N LEU A 201 -15.96 1.19 16.33
CA LEU A 201 -16.94 2.28 16.34
C LEU A 201 -18.34 1.79 15.93
N ILE A 202 -18.43 0.83 15.00
CA ILE A 202 -19.70 0.15 14.67
C ILE A 202 -20.16 -0.72 15.84
N ASP A 203 -19.26 -1.49 16.46
CA ASP A 203 -19.54 -2.31 17.64
C ASP A 203 -20.10 -1.45 18.79
N ALA A 204 -19.40 -0.36 19.16
CA ALA A 204 -19.84 0.60 20.16
C ALA A 204 -21.21 1.22 19.86
N ALA A 205 -21.48 1.56 18.58
CA ALA A 205 -22.76 2.12 18.16
C ALA A 205 -23.90 1.09 18.25
N CYS A 206 -23.67 -0.15 17.80
CA CYS A 206 -24.65 -1.23 17.93
C CYS A 206 -24.92 -1.56 19.40
N ASN A 207 -23.89 -1.68 20.24
CA ASN A 207 -24.03 -1.92 21.68
C ASN A 207 -24.77 -0.76 22.39
N LEU A 208 -24.58 0.49 21.95
CA LEU A 208 -25.37 1.63 22.43
C LEU A 208 -26.86 1.50 22.05
N CYS A 209 -27.17 1.13 20.80
CA CYS A 209 -28.55 0.92 20.36
C CYS A 209 -29.23 -0.21 21.12
N VAL A 210 -28.54 -1.34 21.37
CA VAL A 210 -29.03 -2.45 22.19
C VAL A 210 -29.32 -1.98 23.62
N PHE A 211 -28.39 -1.28 24.27
CA PHE A 211 -28.56 -0.73 25.62
C PHE A 211 -29.78 0.21 25.70
N ILE A 212 -29.91 1.16 24.79
CA ILE A 212 -31.04 2.11 24.76
C ILE A 212 -32.37 1.36 24.59
N GLN A 213 -32.43 0.38 23.68
CA GLN A 213 -33.63 -0.40 23.43
C GLN A 213 -34.04 -1.25 24.64
N MET A 214 -33.09 -1.91 25.32
CA MET A 214 -33.37 -2.68 26.53
C MET A 214 -33.83 -1.80 27.69
N MET A 215 -33.27 -0.59 27.84
CA MET A 215 -33.73 0.39 28.83
C MET A 215 -35.15 0.89 28.55
N LEU A 216 -35.44 1.27 27.29
CA LEU A 216 -36.78 1.73 26.88
C LEU A 216 -37.86 0.65 26.98
N THR A 217 -37.48 -0.62 26.95
CA THR A 217 -38.38 -1.78 27.07
C THR A 217 -38.32 -2.49 28.42
N ALA A 218 -37.58 -1.93 29.39
CA ALA A 218 -37.39 -2.45 30.75
C ALA A 218 -36.97 -3.95 30.82
N ARG A 219 -36.12 -4.40 29.89
CA ARG A 219 -35.66 -5.81 29.81
C ARG A 219 -34.38 -6.03 30.61
N GLU A 220 -34.35 -7.07 31.42
CA GLU A 220 -33.19 -7.37 32.29
C GLU A 220 -32.01 -8.00 31.52
N ARG A 221 -32.32 -8.91 30.57
CA ARG A 221 -31.33 -9.69 29.79
C ARG A 221 -31.80 -9.90 28.35
N THR A 222 -30.89 -10.09 27.40
CA THR A 222 -31.22 -10.63 26.07
C THR A 222 -31.48 -12.14 26.14
N VAL A 223 -32.10 -12.72 25.11
CA VAL A 223 -32.26 -14.19 25.00
C VAL A 223 -30.89 -14.91 24.85
N MET A 224 -29.83 -14.20 24.47
CA MET A 224 -28.44 -14.69 24.56
C MET A 224 -27.90 -14.75 26.00
N GLY A 225 -28.67 -14.33 27.01
CA GLY A 225 -28.32 -14.33 28.43
C GLY A 225 -27.60 -13.06 28.91
N THR A 226 -27.32 -12.10 28.02
CA THR A 226 -26.49 -10.92 28.30
C THR A 226 -27.30 -9.82 28.98
N ALA A 227 -26.87 -9.37 30.16
CA ALA A 227 -27.57 -8.32 30.92
C ALA A 227 -27.39 -6.92 30.31
N TRP A 228 -28.40 -6.06 30.41
CA TRP A 228 -28.44 -4.74 29.73
C TRP A 228 -27.20 -3.87 29.97
N TYR A 229 -26.64 -3.88 31.18
CA TYR A 229 -25.49 -3.07 31.55
C TYR A 229 -24.18 -3.53 30.89
N VAL A 230 -24.10 -4.78 30.43
CA VAL A 230 -22.91 -5.30 29.75
C VAL A 230 -22.72 -4.60 28.40
N PHE A 231 -23.80 -4.22 27.71
CA PHE A 231 -23.72 -3.46 26.45
C PHE A 231 -23.26 -2.01 26.66
N LEU A 232 -23.74 -1.35 27.71
CA LEU A 232 -23.24 -0.03 28.13
C LEU A 232 -21.73 -0.09 28.43
N ILE A 233 -21.27 -1.12 29.15
CA ILE A 233 -19.85 -1.30 29.49
C ILE A 233 -19.03 -1.72 28.26
N ALA A 234 -19.58 -2.51 27.34
CA ALA A 234 -18.95 -2.80 26.05
C ALA A 234 -18.68 -1.50 25.28
N MET A 235 -19.73 -0.70 25.01
CA MET A 235 -19.63 0.60 24.37
C MET A 235 -18.62 1.53 25.05
N LEU A 236 -18.69 1.68 26.37
CA LEU A 236 -17.76 2.55 27.11
C LEU A 236 -16.31 2.04 27.04
N THR A 237 -16.08 0.72 27.09
CA THR A 237 -14.72 0.17 26.91
C THR A 237 -14.23 0.31 25.46
N ASP A 238 -15.10 0.18 24.46
CA ASP A 238 -14.77 0.38 23.04
C ASP A 238 -14.35 1.83 22.74
N LEU A 239 -15.08 2.81 23.30
CA LEU A 239 -14.81 4.25 23.10
C LEU A 239 -13.67 4.80 23.98
N LEU A 240 -13.54 4.35 25.23
CA LEU A 240 -12.64 4.97 26.21
C LEU A 240 -11.34 4.19 26.47
N ILE A 241 -11.28 2.90 26.11
CA ILE A 241 -10.14 2.03 26.44
C ILE A 241 -9.54 1.37 25.20
N PHE A 242 -10.32 0.53 24.50
CA PHE A 242 -9.88 -0.14 23.28
C PHE A 242 -11.11 -0.63 22.49
N PRO A 243 -11.23 -0.32 21.18
CA PRO A 243 -10.14 0.11 20.30
C PRO A 243 -10.00 1.62 20.06
N LEU A 244 -10.99 2.48 20.37
CA LEU A 244 -10.98 3.87 19.88
C LEU A 244 -9.72 4.71 20.28
N PRO A 245 -9.12 4.55 21.47
CA PRO A 245 -7.88 5.24 21.84
C PRO A 245 -6.64 4.91 21.00
N LEU A 246 -6.69 3.89 20.12
CA LEU A 246 -5.63 3.60 19.14
C LEU A 246 -5.34 4.77 18.18
N ILE A 247 -6.24 5.74 18.06
CA ILE A 247 -5.98 7.02 17.35
C ILE A 247 -4.73 7.73 17.91
N ARG A 248 -4.46 7.61 19.23
CA ARG A 248 -3.45 8.41 19.93
C ARG A 248 -2.46 7.59 20.77
N TRP A 249 -2.84 6.41 21.28
CA TRP A 249 -2.12 5.72 22.35
C TRP A 249 -1.79 4.24 22.05
N GLU A 250 -1.37 3.89 20.82
CA GLU A 250 -1.02 2.49 20.48
C GLU A 250 0.03 1.89 21.42
N ALA A 251 0.97 2.69 21.95
CA ALA A 251 2.00 2.27 22.91
C ALA A 251 1.45 1.58 24.17
N TYR A 252 0.21 1.89 24.56
CA TYR A 252 -0.49 1.31 25.72
C TYR A 252 -1.46 0.18 25.34
N THR A 253 -1.49 -0.30 24.08
CA THR A 253 -2.47 -1.32 23.64
C THR A 253 -2.49 -2.56 24.52
N ILE A 254 -1.33 -3.03 24.99
CA ILE A 254 -1.23 -4.27 25.77
C ILE A 254 -1.92 -4.06 27.14
N GLU A 255 -1.68 -2.91 27.77
CA GLU A 255 -2.34 -2.47 28.98
C GLU A 255 -3.84 -2.22 28.78
N LEU A 256 -4.23 -1.51 27.72
CA LEU A 256 -5.62 -1.14 27.42
C LEU A 256 -6.48 -2.39 27.14
N ILE A 257 -5.98 -3.36 26.37
CA ILE A 257 -6.69 -4.63 26.15
C ILE A 257 -6.77 -5.44 27.45
N ALA A 258 -5.72 -5.47 28.28
CA ALA A 258 -5.77 -6.16 29.57
C ALA A 258 -6.79 -5.52 30.54
N VAL A 259 -6.80 -4.18 30.66
CA VAL A 259 -7.73 -3.44 31.52
C VAL A 259 -9.17 -3.53 31.01
N GLY A 260 -9.39 -3.36 29.70
CA GLY A 260 -10.71 -3.53 29.08
C GLY A 260 -11.25 -4.96 29.24
N SER A 261 -10.39 -5.97 29.10
CA SER A 261 -10.76 -7.37 29.37
C SER A 261 -11.09 -7.60 30.84
N LEU A 262 -10.32 -7.04 31.78
CA LEU A 262 -10.58 -7.14 33.22
C LEU A 262 -11.90 -6.48 33.61
N ILE A 263 -12.20 -5.30 33.07
CA ILE A 263 -13.50 -4.62 33.28
C ILE A 263 -14.64 -5.49 32.75
N ARG A 264 -14.54 -6.02 31.51
CA ARG A 264 -15.55 -6.93 30.96
C ARG A 264 -15.69 -8.22 31.80
N ILE A 265 -14.59 -8.77 32.35
CA ILE A 265 -14.64 -9.93 33.26
C ILE A 265 -15.43 -9.61 34.53
N ILE A 266 -15.10 -8.51 35.21
CA ILE A 266 -15.77 -8.09 36.46
C ILE A 266 -17.27 -7.85 36.21
N SER A 267 -17.60 -7.16 35.12
CA SER A 267 -18.99 -6.87 34.74
C SER A 267 -19.78 -8.14 34.41
N ILE A 268 -19.21 -9.09 33.68
CA ILE A 268 -19.92 -10.33 33.33
C ILE A 268 -20.00 -11.26 34.55
N ALA A 269 -18.98 -11.30 35.42
CA ALA A 269 -19.04 -12.06 36.67
C ALA A 269 -20.18 -11.60 37.59
N ALA A 270 -20.51 -10.30 37.61
CA ALA A 270 -21.67 -9.77 38.33
C ALA A 270 -23.04 -10.25 37.80
N SER A 271 -23.09 -10.92 36.64
CA SER A 271 -24.30 -11.60 36.11
C SER A 271 -24.41 -13.08 36.50
N SER A 272 -23.43 -13.59 37.27
CA SER A 272 -23.23 -15.02 37.59
C SER A 272 -22.92 -15.90 36.37
N THR A 273 -22.42 -15.33 35.28
CA THR A 273 -21.94 -16.09 34.11
C THR A 273 -20.41 -16.02 33.99
N VAL A 274 -19.77 -17.07 33.48
CA VAL A 274 -18.31 -17.15 33.41
C VAL A 274 -17.81 -16.63 32.04
N PRO A 275 -17.04 -15.53 31.99
CA PRO A 275 -16.60 -14.91 30.73
C PRO A 275 -15.34 -15.58 30.17
N TYR A 276 -15.41 -16.88 29.85
CA TYR A 276 -14.27 -17.68 29.34
C TYR A 276 -13.48 -16.97 28.22
N LYS A 277 -14.20 -16.31 27.31
CA LYS A 277 -13.67 -15.54 26.18
C LYS A 277 -12.79 -14.37 26.64
N CYS A 278 -13.28 -13.54 27.56
CA CYS A 278 -12.53 -12.40 28.10
C CYS A 278 -11.39 -12.85 29.02
N LEU A 279 -11.59 -13.94 29.77
CA LEU A 279 -10.56 -14.53 30.63
C LEU A 279 -9.33 -14.99 29.83
N ALA A 280 -9.54 -15.68 28.71
CA ALA A 280 -8.46 -16.11 27.82
C ALA A 280 -7.64 -14.92 27.27
N ILE A 281 -8.33 -13.83 26.87
CA ILE A 281 -7.69 -12.60 26.41
C ILE A 281 -6.89 -11.94 27.56
N PHE A 282 -7.50 -11.80 28.73
CA PHE A 282 -6.85 -11.22 29.91
C PHE A 282 -5.57 -11.98 30.30
N VAL A 283 -5.65 -13.31 30.43
CA VAL A 283 -4.49 -14.16 30.79
C VAL A 283 -3.36 -14.01 29.77
N PHE A 284 -3.69 -13.95 28.47
CA PHE A 284 -2.69 -13.73 27.42
C PHE A 284 -2.01 -12.36 27.55
N PHE A 285 -2.77 -11.27 27.61
CA PHE A 285 -2.20 -9.91 27.67
C PHE A 285 -1.49 -9.63 29.01
N ALA A 286 -1.99 -10.13 30.14
CA ALA A 286 -1.29 -10.09 31.43
C ALA A 286 0.06 -10.83 31.39
N THR A 287 0.12 -11.99 30.72
CA THR A 287 1.37 -12.73 30.51
C THR A 287 2.38 -11.92 29.69
N LEU A 288 1.93 -11.19 28.66
CA LEU A 288 2.81 -10.31 27.88
C LEU A 288 3.37 -9.14 28.72
N LEU A 289 2.56 -8.55 29.62
CA LEU A 289 3.00 -7.50 30.55
C LEU A 289 4.04 -8.02 31.54
N GLY A 290 3.81 -9.20 32.13
CA GLY A 290 4.77 -9.87 33.02
C GLY A 290 6.10 -10.20 32.32
N LEU A 291 6.04 -10.70 31.09
CA LEU A 291 7.23 -10.95 30.26
C LEU A 291 8.02 -9.66 29.93
N ARG A 292 7.32 -8.56 29.62
CA ARG A 292 7.92 -7.25 29.35
C ARG A 292 8.70 -6.73 30.58
N GLU A 293 8.10 -6.77 31.76
CA GLU A 293 8.74 -6.35 33.01
C GLU A 293 9.90 -7.28 33.41
N GLY A 294 9.74 -8.60 33.25
CA GLY A 294 10.79 -9.58 33.51
C GLY A 294 12.03 -9.40 32.61
N ILE A 295 11.82 -9.04 31.34
CA ILE A 295 12.92 -8.67 30.43
C ILE A 295 13.58 -7.35 30.87
N ARG A 296 12.80 -6.33 31.26
CA ARG A 296 13.33 -5.04 31.73
C ARG A 296 14.27 -5.21 32.93
N ARG A 297 13.83 -5.93 33.97
CA ARG A 297 14.66 -6.22 35.17
C ARG A 297 15.96 -6.94 34.81
N ARG A 298 15.89 -8.01 34.00
CA ARG A 298 17.08 -8.75 33.55
C ARG A 298 18.09 -7.89 32.77
N MET A 299 17.64 -6.85 32.06
CA MET A 299 18.54 -5.92 31.36
C MET A 299 19.13 -4.85 32.28
N MET A 300 18.40 -4.37 33.30
CA MET A 300 18.96 -3.45 34.31
C MET A 300 20.09 -4.12 35.12
N ASN A 301 19.90 -5.36 35.58
CA ASN A 301 20.94 -6.09 36.32
C ASN A 301 22.20 -6.32 35.47
N LYS A 302 22.07 -6.48 34.15
CA LYS A 302 23.21 -6.57 33.22
C LYS A 302 23.84 -5.21 32.89
N ALA A 303 23.12 -4.11 33.06
CA ALA A 303 23.65 -2.76 32.88
C ALA A 303 24.60 -2.37 34.03
N ALA A 304 24.23 -2.70 35.27
CA ALA A 304 25.00 -2.40 36.47
C ALA A 304 26.42 -2.99 36.41
N GLY A 305 26.55 -4.30 36.22
CA GLY A 305 27.85 -5.00 36.14
C GLY A 305 28.71 -4.68 34.92
N LEU A 306 28.25 -3.82 34.00
CA LEU A 306 29.10 -3.19 32.97
C LEU A 306 29.50 -1.76 33.33
N GLY A 307 28.70 -1.04 34.10
CA GLY A 307 29.00 0.31 34.58
C GLY A 307 30.28 0.35 35.41
N GLU A 308 30.44 -0.61 36.33
CA GLU A 308 31.55 -0.70 37.28
C GLU A 308 32.94 -0.53 36.63
N GLN A 309 33.21 -1.19 35.49
CA GLN A 309 34.49 -1.09 34.79
C GLN A 309 34.74 0.29 34.17
N PHE A 310 33.71 0.90 33.58
CA PHE A 310 33.80 2.26 33.03
C PHE A 310 33.85 3.33 34.13
N ASP A 311 33.18 3.11 35.26
CA ASP A 311 33.17 4.05 36.38
C ASP A 311 34.42 3.94 37.26
N GLU A 312 35.19 2.85 37.16
CA GLU A 312 36.57 2.73 37.67
C GLU A 312 37.55 3.56 36.83
N GLU A 313 37.61 3.29 35.52
CA GLU A 313 38.47 4.05 34.60
C GLU A 313 38.09 5.54 34.56
N TRP A 314 36.79 5.88 34.67
CA TRP A 314 36.36 7.27 34.79
C TRP A 314 36.83 7.93 36.09
N ARG A 315 36.86 7.22 37.22
CA ARG A 315 37.40 7.77 38.49
C ARG A 315 38.90 8.07 38.38
N GLN A 316 39.65 7.27 37.63
CA GLN A 316 41.08 7.48 37.41
C GLN A 316 41.38 8.65 36.45
N LEU A 317 40.43 9.01 35.58
CA LEU A 317 40.58 10.10 34.58
C LEU A 317 39.93 11.43 35.01
N ARG A 318 39.34 11.49 36.22
CA ARG A 318 38.55 12.65 36.68
C ARG A 318 39.44 13.76 37.26
N GLU A 319 40.22 14.40 36.40
CA GLU A 319 40.86 15.68 36.70
C GLU A 319 39.79 16.77 36.89
N LEU A 320 39.63 17.28 38.12
CA LEU A 320 38.58 18.27 38.42
C LEU A 320 38.64 19.51 37.53
N ASN A 321 39.85 20.02 37.24
CA ASN A 321 40.05 21.22 36.42
C ASN A 321 39.61 21.00 34.97
N ALA A 322 40.13 19.97 34.29
CA ALA A 322 39.78 19.69 32.89
C ALA A 322 38.29 19.29 32.70
N VAL A 323 37.67 18.67 33.72
CA VAL A 323 36.22 18.41 33.73
C VAL A 323 35.41 19.70 33.88
N GLN A 324 35.86 20.65 34.70
CA GLN A 324 35.23 21.95 34.87
C GLN A 324 35.39 22.83 33.62
N GLU A 325 36.60 22.89 33.04
CA GLU A 325 36.87 23.58 31.77
C GLU A 325 35.96 23.05 30.63
N LEU A 326 35.77 21.73 30.55
CA LEU A 326 34.84 21.10 29.61
C LEU A 326 33.38 21.53 29.87
N LYS A 327 32.95 21.57 31.12
CA LYS A 327 31.59 21.98 31.51
C LYS A 327 31.32 23.42 31.09
N GLU A 328 32.27 24.32 31.35
CA GLU A 328 32.19 25.72 30.95
C GLU A 328 32.23 25.92 29.43
N ALA A 329 33.09 25.21 28.70
CA ALA A 329 33.13 25.26 27.24
C ALA A 329 31.79 24.81 26.62
N VAL A 330 31.17 23.78 27.20
CA VAL A 330 29.84 23.31 26.78
C VAL A 330 28.74 24.32 27.13
N CYS A 331 28.79 24.97 28.30
CA CYS A 331 27.86 26.03 28.66
C CYS A 331 28.00 27.25 27.73
N ARG A 332 29.22 27.70 27.43
CA ARG A 332 29.50 28.78 26.45
C ARG A 332 28.88 28.47 25.08
N ALA A 333 29.05 27.24 24.59
CA ALA A 333 28.46 26.79 23.32
C ALA A 333 26.92 26.81 23.35
N GLN A 334 26.31 26.35 24.46
CA GLN A 334 24.85 26.30 24.61
C GLN A 334 24.24 27.70 24.66
N VAL A 335 24.79 28.62 25.47
CA VAL A 335 24.34 30.02 25.54
C VAL A 335 24.43 30.70 24.18
N LYS A 336 25.56 30.56 23.47
CA LYS A 336 25.74 31.09 22.10
C LYS A 336 24.67 30.54 21.14
N SER A 337 24.32 29.26 21.24
CA SER A 337 23.26 28.66 20.41
C SER A 337 21.87 29.22 20.71
N THR A 338 21.53 29.47 21.98
CA THR A 338 20.24 30.08 22.38
C THR A 338 20.14 31.54 21.92
N MET A 339 21.16 32.36 22.21
CA MET A 339 21.17 33.78 21.80
C MET A 339 21.07 33.93 20.28
N SER A 340 21.71 33.05 19.50
CA SER A 340 21.59 33.04 18.04
C SER A 340 20.20 32.66 17.49
N GLN A 341 19.29 32.17 18.34
CA GLN A 341 17.86 32.03 18.01
C GLN A 341 17.06 33.28 18.43
N GLU A 342 17.39 33.89 19.56
CA GLU A 342 16.65 35.03 20.12
C GLU A 342 16.98 36.36 19.40
N GLU A 343 18.24 36.62 19.03
CA GLU A 343 18.64 37.79 18.23
C GLU A 343 18.00 37.80 16.82
N VAL A 344 17.49 36.65 16.36
CA VAL A 344 16.80 36.51 15.07
C VAL A 344 15.28 36.70 15.20
N GLU A 345 14.71 36.70 16.41
CA GLU A 345 13.31 37.09 16.68
C GLU A 345 13.18 38.58 17.12
N GLY A 346 14.30 39.33 17.18
CA GLY A 346 14.38 40.68 17.75
C GLY A 346 13.88 41.85 16.89
N ASP A 347 13.65 41.69 15.59
CA ASP A 347 13.08 42.73 14.72
C ASP A 347 12.04 42.15 13.73
N GLY A 348 10.83 42.72 13.73
CA GLY A 348 9.66 42.21 13.00
C GLY A 348 8.77 41.25 13.82
N GLY A 349 7.64 41.75 14.30
CA GLY A 349 6.82 41.08 15.33
C GLY A 349 6.31 39.66 15.01
N GLY A 350 6.86 38.67 15.71
CA GLY A 350 6.05 37.57 16.30
C GLY A 350 5.52 36.48 15.38
N THR A 351 6.35 35.91 14.48
CA THR A 351 5.96 34.71 13.69
C THR A 351 6.95 33.55 13.74
N SER A 352 6.99 32.83 14.87
CA SER A 352 7.75 31.58 14.99
C SER A 352 7.12 30.45 14.15
N ILE A 353 7.42 30.41 12.84
CA ILE A 353 7.14 29.33 11.89
C ILE A 353 8.42 29.06 11.06
N THR A 354 9.12 28.00 11.45
CA THR A 354 10.00 27.14 10.65
C THR A 354 10.63 27.72 9.37
N TRP A 355 11.85 28.27 9.51
CA TRP A 355 13.08 28.05 8.70
C TRP A 355 13.03 27.92 7.16
N LEU A 356 12.13 27.12 6.56
CA LEU A 356 12.03 26.90 5.11
C LEU A 356 11.79 28.21 4.33
N ARG A 357 11.09 29.18 4.92
CA ARG A 357 10.78 30.46 4.26
C ARG A 357 12.01 31.35 3.97
N ARG A 358 13.13 31.16 4.69
CA ARG A 358 14.36 31.97 4.45
C ARG A 358 15.13 31.52 3.21
N GLN A 359 14.96 30.28 2.75
CA GLN A 359 15.60 29.77 1.52
C GLN A 359 15.00 30.35 0.23
N SER A 360 13.81 30.96 0.26
CA SER A 360 13.19 31.59 -0.92
C SER A 360 13.34 33.12 -0.99
N LEU A 361 14.13 33.73 -0.10
CA LEU A 361 14.25 35.19 0.02
C LEU A 361 15.66 35.73 -0.32
N LEU A 362 16.65 34.86 -0.51
CA LEU A 362 18.04 35.24 -0.80
C LEU A 362 18.39 35.16 -2.30
N SER A 363 17.40 35.38 -3.18
CA SER A 363 17.55 35.18 -4.63
C SER A 363 16.76 36.19 -5.49
N SER A 364 16.58 37.42 -5.02
CA SER A 364 15.75 38.44 -5.68
C SER A 364 16.44 39.79 -5.83
N SER A 365 17.06 40.00 -7.00
CA SER A 365 17.45 41.32 -7.50
C SER A 365 17.36 41.29 -9.04
N THR A 366 16.16 41.56 -9.58
CA THR A 366 15.85 41.49 -11.01
C THR A 366 14.94 42.65 -11.42
N SER A 367 15.27 43.30 -12.54
CA SER A 367 14.43 44.29 -13.23
C SER A 367 13.30 43.63 -14.04
N THR A 368 12.34 44.44 -14.49
CA THR A 368 11.04 44.01 -15.03
C THR A 368 11.00 43.87 -16.56
N LEU A 369 10.40 42.78 -17.06
CA LEU A 369 9.77 42.63 -18.40
C LEU A 369 8.78 41.42 -18.36
N PRO A 370 7.81 41.28 -19.30
CA PRO A 370 6.58 40.50 -19.08
C PRO A 370 6.63 39.00 -19.42
N SER A 371 5.60 38.28 -18.97
CA SER A 371 5.50 36.81 -18.89
C SER A 371 4.76 36.12 -20.05
N SER A 372 5.18 34.91 -20.45
CA SER A 372 4.41 34.05 -21.36
C SER A 372 4.59 32.52 -21.19
N SER A 373 4.82 32.01 -19.96
CA SER A 373 4.88 30.56 -19.71
C SER A 373 4.37 30.14 -18.32
N GLN A 374 3.70 28.97 -18.24
CA GLN A 374 3.25 28.38 -16.98
C GLN A 374 4.39 27.60 -16.28
N PRO A 375 4.47 27.61 -14.94
CA PRO A 375 5.50 26.90 -14.20
C PRO A 375 5.39 25.38 -14.36
N SER A 376 6.51 24.66 -14.27
CA SER A 376 6.49 23.20 -14.33
C SER A 376 5.85 22.61 -13.07
N MET A 377 4.98 21.61 -13.24
CA MET A 377 4.26 20.98 -12.11
C MET A 377 5.18 20.37 -11.04
N ILE A 378 6.44 20.07 -11.39
CA ILE A 378 7.46 19.55 -10.46
C ILE A 378 7.72 20.56 -9.33
N VAL A 379 7.81 21.85 -9.65
CA VAL A 379 8.07 22.92 -8.65
C VAL A 379 6.84 23.19 -7.77
N GLN A 380 5.64 22.94 -8.28
CA GLN A 380 4.41 23.03 -7.49
C GLN A 380 4.26 21.83 -6.55
N TYR A 381 4.42 20.60 -7.07
CA TYR A 381 4.35 19.37 -6.29
C TYR A 381 5.44 19.26 -5.22
N ALA A 382 6.61 19.87 -5.45
CA ALA A 382 7.68 20.02 -4.46
C ALA A 382 7.18 20.64 -3.14
N ARG A 383 6.34 21.68 -3.22
CA ARG A 383 5.79 22.40 -2.06
C ARG A 383 4.69 21.64 -1.33
N GLU A 384 4.03 20.70 -2.00
CA GLU A 384 3.04 19.81 -1.39
C GLU A 384 3.68 18.63 -0.65
N CYS A 385 5.00 18.43 -0.80
CA CYS A 385 5.75 17.28 -0.32
C CYS A 385 6.69 17.60 0.85
N GLU A 386 6.30 18.45 1.80
CA GLU A 386 7.08 18.76 3.03
C GLU A 386 7.09 17.61 4.06
N GLY A 387 7.44 16.39 3.62
CA GLY A 387 7.53 15.18 4.44
C GLY A 387 8.99 14.81 4.77
N LYS A 388 9.29 14.59 6.05
CA LYS A 388 10.63 14.18 6.52
C LYS A 388 10.96 12.75 6.10
N ASP A 389 11.76 12.56 5.05
CA ASP A 389 11.98 11.25 4.44
C ASP A 389 13.41 10.70 4.56
N LEU A 390 13.53 9.37 4.70
CA LEU A 390 14.80 8.70 4.91
C LEU A 390 15.69 8.65 3.65
N ASP A 391 15.10 8.53 2.46
CA ASP A 391 15.86 8.53 1.20
C ASP A 391 16.43 9.92 0.90
N GLN A 392 15.70 10.99 1.26
CA GLN A 392 16.22 12.37 1.19
C GLN A 392 17.38 12.57 2.16
N LEU A 393 17.23 12.16 3.43
CA LEU A 393 18.27 12.29 4.45
C LEU A 393 19.59 11.61 4.04
N TYR A 394 19.51 10.45 3.38
CA TYR A 394 20.68 9.75 2.82
C TYR A 394 21.25 10.43 1.57
N SER A 395 20.41 11.00 0.71
CA SER A 395 20.87 11.75 -0.47
C SER A 395 21.70 12.97 -0.05
N GLN A 396 21.27 13.67 1.00
CA GLN A 396 22.03 14.75 1.63
C GLN A 396 23.32 14.24 2.29
N ALA A 397 23.26 13.10 2.99
CA ALA A 397 24.42 12.51 3.66
C ALA A 397 25.58 12.19 2.70
N VAL A 398 25.29 11.72 1.48
CA VAL A 398 26.32 11.45 0.45
C VAL A 398 27.10 12.72 0.10
N LEU A 399 26.43 13.86 -0.09
CA LEU A 399 27.06 15.13 -0.44
C LEU A 399 27.76 15.81 0.76
N VAL A 400 27.22 15.65 1.98
CA VAL A 400 27.78 16.28 3.20
C VAL A 400 28.96 15.50 3.77
N SER A 401 29.00 14.17 3.61
CA SER A 401 30.08 13.33 4.14
C SER A 401 31.50 13.79 3.77
N PRO A 402 31.85 14.12 2.51
CA PRO A 402 33.20 14.61 2.19
C PRO A 402 33.50 15.98 2.83
N MET A 403 32.52 16.89 2.86
CA MET A 403 32.68 18.22 3.46
C MET A 403 32.93 18.11 4.97
N PHE A 404 32.13 17.30 5.67
CA PHE A 404 32.27 17.03 7.09
C PHE A 404 33.61 16.35 7.43
N LEU A 405 34.04 15.35 6.64
CA LEU A 405 35.32 14.68 6.89
C LEU A 405 36.53 15.60 6.74
N SER A 406 36.50 16.55 5.78
CA SER A 406 37.52 17.61 5.65
C SER A 406 37.63 18.45 6.93
N LYS A 407 36.49 18.92 7.47
CA LYS A 407 36.47 19.68 8.73
C LYS A 407 36.98 18.85 9.92
N VAL A 408 36.62 17.58 10.00
CA VAL A 408 37.12 16.66 11.05
C VAL A 408 38.62 16.41 10.94
N GLN A 409 39.19 16.41 9.73
CA GLN A 409 40.65 16.39 9.53
C GLN A 409 41.31 17.67 10.05
N SER A 410 40.78 18.86 9.71
CA SER A 410 41.32 20.12 10.24
C SER A 410 41.21 20.25 11.77
N TRP A 411 40.14 19.76 12.39
CA TRP A 411 40.01 19.77 13.86
C TRP A 411 40.97 18.78 14.54
N ALA A 412 41.16 17.58 13.97
CA ALA A 412 42.15 16.63 14.45
C ALA A 412 43.59 17.17 14.28
N GLU A 413 43.86 17.95 13.23
CA GLU A 413 45.14 18.63 13.05
C GLU A 413 45.37 19.73 14.09
N ALA A 414 44.36 20.55 14.38
CA ALA A 414 44.46 21.61 15.39
C ALA A 414 44.66 21.05 16.81
N SER A 415 43.89 20.02 17.19
CA SER A 415 43.80 19.50 18.58
C SER A 415 44.62 18.24 18.87
N ASP A 416 45.61 17.91 18.02
CA ASP A 416 46.46 16.71 18.13
C ASP A 416 45.70 15.37 18.16
N GLY A 417 44.58 15.31 17.45
CA GLY A 417 43.65 14.19 17.46
C GLY A 417 44.13 12.91 16.77
N TYR A 418 43.62 11.77 17.25
CA TYR A 418 43.95 10.43 16.77
C TYR A 418 42.72 9.76 16.11
N PHE A 419 42.96 8.96 15.07
CA PHE A 419 41.96 8.12 14.42
C PHE A 419 42.27 6.62 14.61
N LEU A 420 41.23 5.79 14.60
CA LEU A 420 41.33 4.34 14.75
C LEU A 420 41.90 3.69 13.48
N MET A 421 42.85 2.76 13.61
CA MET A 421 43.38 1.98 12.48
C MET A 421 42.45 0.83 12.06
N ASN A 422 42.49 0.48 10.77
CA ASN A 422 41.85 -0.71 10.23
C ASN A 422 42.84 -1.89 10.17
N ILE A 423 42.98 -2.64 11.27
CA ILE A 423 43.85 -3.83 11.35
C ILE A 423 42.97 -5.10 11.44
N PRO A 424 43.05 -6.06 10.49
CA PRO A 424 42.09 -7.17 10.41
C PRO A 424 42.04 -8.17 11.59
N SER A 425 43.08 -8.22 12.44
CA SER A 425 43.33 -9.32 13.39
C SER A 425 43.59 -8.90 14.85
N ALA A 426 43.69 -7.60 15.16
CA ALA A 426 44.11 -7.13 16.49
C ALA A 426 43.03 -7.28 17.57
N LYS A 427 43.38 -7.85 18.73
CA LYS A 427 42.52 -7.86 19.94
C LYS A 427 42.42 -6.50 20.64
N ARG A 428 43.42 -5.62 20.47
CA ARG A 428 43.45 -4.25 21.01
C ARG A 428 43.23 -3.23 19.88
N LYS A 429 42.72 -2.04 20.24
CA LYS A 429 42.60 -0.91 19.30
C LYS A 429 43.95 -0.23 19.11
N HIS A 430 44.29 0.09 17.87
CA HIS A 430 45.48 0.86 17.50
C HIS A 430 45.05 2.19 16.90
N TYR A 431 45.78 3.27 17.21
CA TYR A 431 45.42 4.63 16.86
C TYR A 431 46.59 5.31 16.10
N LEU A 432 46.26 6.09 15.07
CA LEU A 432 47.20 6.98 14.38
C LEU A 432 46.87 8.43 14.73
N ARG A 433 47.90 9.20 15.08
CA ARG A 433 47.82 10.66 15.22
C ARG A 433 47.70 11.28 13.84
N TRP A 434 46.76 12.19 13.61
CA TRP A 434 46.51 12.71 12.26
C TRP A 434 47.72 13.43 11.65
N ARG A 435 48.44 14.22 12.46
CA ARG A 435 49.66 14.94 12.05
C ARG A 435 50.77 14.02 11.49
N ASP A 436 50.89 12.80 12.01
CA ASP A 436 51.97 11.86 11.64
C ASP A 436 51.66 11.04 10.36
N CYS A 437 50.48 11.26 9.75
CA CYS A 437 49.99 10.50 8.60
C CYS A 437 49.31 11.29 7.48
N LYS A 438 49.02 12.59 7.63
CA LYS A 438 48.28 13.37 6.62
C LYS A 438 48.97 13.40 5.24
N ASP A 439 50.30 13.39 5.22
CA ASP A 439 51.13 13.47 4.00
C ASP A 439 51.55 12.07 3.47
N ASP A 440 51.13 10.99 4.15
CA ASP A 440 51.54 9.61 3.87
C ASP A 440 50.37 8.79 3.33
N SER A 441 50.31 8.65 2.00
CA SER A 441 49.26 7.91 1.29
C SER A 441 49.13 6.44 1.75
N SER A 442 50.23 5.81 2.18
CA SER A 442 50.22 4.44 2.70
C SER A 442 49.51 4.37 4.06
N LYS A 443 49.76 5.34 4.96
CA LYS A 443 49.07 5.44 6.27
C LYS A 443 47.62 5.89 6.11
N LEU A 444 47.31 6.84 5.22
CA LEU A 444 45.95 7.31 4.95
C LEU A 444 45.00 6.15 4.61
N SER A 445 45.47 5.18 3.79
CA SER A 445 44.69 3.98 3.43
C SER A 445 44.31 3.09 4.63
N ARG A 446 45.03 3.20 5.75
CA ARG A 446 44.87 2.39 6.97
C ARG A 446 43.98 3.06 8.02
N ILE A 447 43.56 4.31 7.80
CA ILE A 447 42.66 5.03 8.70
C ILE A 447 41.23 4.50 8.54
N LYS A 448 40.58 4.17 9.66
CA LYS A 448 39.20 3.71 9.68
C LYS A 448 38.22 4.87 9.73
N TRP A 449 38.00 5.49 8.57
CA TRP A 449 36.89 6.42 8.37
C TRP A 449 35.55 5.74 8.67
N ALA A 450 34.67 6.41 9.41
CA ALA A 450 33.32 5.91 9.63
C ALA A 450 32.51 6.11 8.34
N SER A 451 32.03 5.00 7.76
CA SER A 451 31.09 5.05 6.64
C SER A 451 29.80 5.76 7.06
N ILE A 452 29.10 6.33 6.07
CA ILE A 452 27.68 6.68 6.17
C ILE A 452 26.95 5.48 6.81
N LYS A 453 26.05 5.75 7.78
CA LYS A 453 25.41 4.69 8.55
C LYS A 453 24.70 3.70 7.61
N ASN A 454 24.89 2.40 7.83
CA ASN A 454 24.11 1.34 7.18
C ASN A 454 22.59 1.60 7.29
N ALA A 455 21.85 1.51 6.17
CA ALA A 455 20.43 1.86 6.10
C ALA A 455 19.54 1.02 7.03
N ASN A 456 19.79 -0.29 7.14
CA ASN A 456 19.08 -1.17 8.07
C ASN A 456 19.30 -0.74 9.54
N ARG A 457 20.49 -0.23 9.87
CA ARG A 457 20.82 0.31 11.21
C ARG A 457 20.23 1.71 11.44
N ALA A 458 20.00 2.49 10.39
CA ALA A 458 19.20 3.72 10.48
C ALA A 458 17.73 3.41 10.75
N ILE A 459 17.14 2.49 10.00
CA ILE A 459 15.77 1.98 10.19
C ILE A 459 15.57 1.45 11.62
N GLU A 460 16.48 0.59 12.11
CA GLU A 460 16.50 0.12 13.49
C GLU A 460 16.53 1.28 14.51
N LYS A 461 17.42 2.26 14.31
CA LYS A 461 17.51 3.42 15.21
C LYS A 461 16.28 4.33 15.13
N ILE A 462 15.65 4.50 13.96
CA ILE A 462 14.48 5.37 13.81
C ILE A 462 13.25 4.75 14.47
N LEU A 463 12.99 3.46 14.23
CA LEU A 463 11.85 2.73 14.82
C LEU A 463 11.96 2.64 16.35
N LEU A 464 13.18 2.43 16.89
CA LEU A 464 13.37 2.16 18.32
C LEU A 464 13.76 3.37 19.17
N LEU A 465 14.33 4.43 18.56
CA LEU A 465 14.92 5.56 19.29
C LEU A 465 14.58 6.95 18.71
N CYS A 466 13.75 7.01 17.66
CA CYS A 466 13.30 8.28 17.06
C CYS A 466 11.77 8.38 16.88
N ASN A 467 11.00 7.38 17.34
CA ASN A 467 9.54 7.37 17.27
C ASN A 467 9.04 7.49 15.82
N GLY A 468 9.74 6.86 14.86
CA GLY A 468 9.46 6.97 13.42
C GLY A 468 9.96 8.26 12.74
N ASP A 469 10.32 9.31 13.50
CA ASP A 469 10.77 10.59 12.93
C ASP A 469 12.23 10.52 12.45
N THR A 470 12.39 10.49 11.13
CA THR A 470 13.68 10.48 10.43
C THR A 470 14.59 11.67 10.79
N SER A 471 14.03 12.85 11.08
CA SER A 471 14.82 14.05 11.40
C SER A 471 15.51 14.00 12.77
N LYS A 472 15.05 13.12 13.69
CA LYS A 472 15.75 12.89 14.97
C LYS A 472 17.03 12.04 14.76
N LEU A 473 17.25 11.45 13.58
CA LEU A 473 18.43 10.63 13.24
C LEU A 473 19.66 11.50 12.86
N THR A 474 20.35 12.01 13.87
CA THR A 474 21.43 13.01 13.73
C THR A 474 22.84 12.44 13.55
N ASP A 475 22.99 11.14 13.25
CA ASP A 475 24.27 10.42 13.12
C ASP A 475 24.35 9.59 11.83
N VAL A 476 23.77 10.06 10.73
CA VAL A 476 23.88 9.40 9.41
C VAL A 476 25.28 9.57 8.85
N VAL A 477 25.72 10.82 8.71
CA VAL A 477 27.14 11.21 8.66
C VAL A 477 27.65 11.34 10.10
N ARG A 478 28.85 10.82 10.37
CA ARG A 478 29.48 10.81 11.71
C ARG A 478 30.96 10.43 11.61
N GLN A 479 31.76 10.84 12.59
CA GLN A 479 33.16 10.39 12.76
C GLN A 479 33.53 10.43 14.25
N THR A 480 34.70 9.92 14.61
CA THR A 480 35.21 9.96 15.99
C THR A 480 36.67 10.39 15.97
N ILE A 481 37.02 11.40 16.77
CA ILE A 481 38.39 11.75 17.12
C ILE A 481 38.66 11.20 18.53
N VAL A 482 39.84 10.60 18.72
CA VAL A 482 40.30 10.06 20.01
C VAL A 482 41.46 10.90 20.51
N PHE A 483 41.50 11.15 21.81
CA PHE A 483 42.55 11.96 22.48
C PHE A 483 43.22 11.13 23.57
N LYS A 484 44.49 11.39 23.86
CA LYS A 484 45.17 10.71 24.97
C LYS A 484 44.69 11.24 26.31
N GLU A 485 44.55 12.56 26.40
CA GLU A 485 44.23 13.30 27.62
C GLU A 485 42.90 14.05 27.49
N LEU A 486 42.28 14.40 28.62
CA LEU A 486 41.02 15.15 28.64
C LEU A 486 41.20 16.59 28.14
N ARG A 487 42.35 17.22 28.41
CA ARG A 487 42.65 18.60 28.00
C ARG A 487 42.63 18.79 26.47
N GLN A 488 43.24 17.88 25.72
CA GLN A 488 43.22 17.89 24.25
C GLN A 488 41.79 17.83 23.68
N LEU A 489 40.89 17.12 24.38
CA LEU A 489 39.48 17.05 24.03
C LEU A 489 38.76 18.39 24.26
N VAL A 490 39.09 19.12 25.35
CA VAL A 490 38.57 20.47 25.62
C VAL A 490 39.04 21.45 24.54
N GLU A 491 40.33 21.40 24.18
CA GLU A 491 40.89 22.22 23.08
C GLU A 491 40.16 21.96 21.75
N CYS A 492 39.85 20.70 21.44
CA CYS A 492 39.05 20.34 20.26
C CYS A 492 37.63 20.95 20.31
N VAL A 493 36.96 20.91 21.47
CA VAL A 493 35.63 21.52 21.66
C VAL A 493 35.68 23.03 21.38
N GLU A 494 36.66 23.74 21.96
CA GLU A 494 36.84 25.19 21.76
C GLU A 494 37.18 25.55 20.30
N VAL A 495 37.97 24.74 19.59
CA VAL A 495 38.23 24.90 18.14
C VAL A 495 36.92 24.80 17.34
N ILE A 496 36.09 23.79 17.61
CA ILE A 496 34.82 23.57 16.90
C ILE A 496 33.80 24.70 17.14
N ILE A 497 33.78 25.30 18.35
CA ILE A 497 32.87 26.41 18.70
C ILE A 497 33.24 27.73 17.99
N LYS A 498 34.50 27.85 17.56
CA LYS A 498 35.09 29.05 16.91
C LYS A 498 35.15 28.95 15.38
N ASP A 499 34.88 27.78 14.82
CA ASP A 499 34.93 27.52 13.38
C ASP A 499 33.70 28.12 12.65
N PRO A 500 33.87 29.09 11.74
CA PRO A 500 32.77 29.81 11.10
C PRO A 500 32.04 28.98 10.03
N GLU A 501 32.58 27.83 9.63
CA GLU A 501 31.98 26.98 8.58
C GLU A 501 31.00 25.93 9.13
N VAL A 502 30.75 25.92 10.45
CA VAL A 502 29.85 24.97 11.11
C VAL A 502 28.88 25.62 12.11
N GLU A 503 27.70 25.03 12.24
CA GLU A 503 26.71 25.39 13.26
C GLU A 503 26.63 24.27 14.29
N VAL A 504 26.96 24.55 15.56
CA VAL A 504 26.88 23.57 16.65
C VAL A 504 25.42 23.48 17.14
N VAL A 505 24.71 22.45 16.70
CA VAL A 505 23.27 22.24 16.97
C VAL A 505 23.02 21.70 18.38
N ARG A 506 23.90 20.85 18.91
CA ARG A 506 23.82 20.34 20.29
C ARG A 506 25.11 19.63 20.72
N ILE A 507 25.66 19.97 21.88
CA ILE A 507 26.65 19.13 22.57
C ILE A 507 25.95 18.20 23.57
N LYS A 508 26.46 16.97 23.72
CA LYS A 508 26.06 15.96 24.69
C LYS A 508 27.29 15.56 25.52
N ASN A 509 27.57 16.28 26.61
CA ASN A 509 28.63 15.87 27.54
C ASN A 509 28.18 14.64 28.35
N ARG A 510 28.94 13.54 28.33
CA ARG A 510 28.79 12.41 29.26
C ARG A 510 30.05 12.18 30.13
N LEU A 511 31.03 13.07 30.00
CA LEU A 511 32.14 13.27 30.93
C LEU A 511 31.77 14.30 32.01
N ASP A 512 30.50 14.73 32.06
CA ASP A 512 29.98 15.49 33.20
C ASP A 512 29.78 14.52 34.40
N PRO A 513 30.26 14.84 35.61
CA PRO A 513 29.99 14.06 36.81
C PRO A 513 28.49 13.87 37.09
N ASP A 514 27.66 14.83 36.69
CA ASP A 514 26.21 14.80 36.91
C ASP A 514 25.47 13.88 35.91
N TYR A 515 26.18 13.29 34.93
CA TYR A 515 25.59 12.40 33.95
C TYR A 515 25.42 10.97 34.48
N ASP A 516 24.16 10.54 34.62
CA ASP A 516 23.77 9.16 34.93
C ASP A 516 24.17 8.18 33.79
N ALA A 517 25.36 7.61 33.96
CA ALA A 517 25.93 6.60 33.08
C ALA A 517 25.30 5.20 33.24
N SER A 518 24.43 4.96 34.23
CA SER A 518 23.70 3.68 34.30
C SER A 518 22.77 3.51 33.07
N THR A 519 22.18 4.62 32.61
CA THR A 519 21.38 4.69 31.36
C THR A 519 22.19 4.38 30.10
N SER A 520 23.53 4.42 30.18
CA SER A 520 24.45 4.10 29.09
C SER A 520 25.32 2.87 29.34
N GLY A 521 25.13 2.14 30.46
CA GLY A 521 26.00 1.03 30.84
C GLY A 521 27.46 1.45 31.01
N GLY A 522 27.69 2.58 31.69
CA GLY A 522 29.02 3.17 31.91
C GLY A 522 29.60 3.95 30.74
N TYR A 523 29.05 3.85 29.53
CA TYR A 523 29.62 4.48 28.34
C TYR A 523 29.61 6.02 28.42
N ARG A 524 30.78 6.66 28.34
CA ARG A 524 31.01 8.12 28.36
C ARG A 524 31.76 8.60 27.11
N ASP A 525 31.24 9.65 26.45
CA ASP A 525 31.89 10.42 25.37
C ASP A 525 31.31 11.85 25.30
N VAL A 526 31.97 12.76 24.57
CA VAL A 526 31.37 14.05 24.18
C VAL A 526 30.85 13.92 22.75
N GLY A 527 29.52 13.93 22.61
CA GLY A 527 28.85 13.84 21.31
C GLY A 527 28.40 15.21 20.82
N ILE A 528 29.02 15.74 19.78
CA ILE A 528 28.67 17.02 19.15
C ILE A 528 27.82 16.74 17.91
N ASN A 529 26.58 17.24 17.92
CA ASN A 529 25.74 17.38 16.73
C ASN A 529 26.03 18.74 16.10
N LEU A 530 26.44 18.76 14.83
CA LEU A 530 26.73 19.98 14.09
C LEU A 530 26.24 19.90 12.64
N ARG A 531 26.08 21.06 11.99
CA ARG A 531 25.88 21.20 10.54
C ARG A 531 27.12 21.79 9.89
N VAL A 532 27.34 21.50 8.62
CA VAL A 532 28.32 22.20 7.78
C VAL A 532 27.58 23.30 7.01
N ILE A 533 27.93 24.56 7.27
CA ILE A 533 27.28 25.75 6.69
C ILE A 533 28.17 26.48 5.66
N HIS A 534 29.34 25.92 5.33
CA HIS A 534 30.18 26.31 4.18
C HIS A 534 29.36 26.49 2.88
N GLU A 535 29.78 27.40 1.99
CA GLU A 535 29.04 27.77 0.78
C GLU A 535 28.70 26.57 -0.13
N GLY A 536 29.57 25.57 -0.23
CA GLY A 536 29.28 24.34 -0.95
C GLY A 536 28.05 23.58 -0.42
N ALA A 537 27.83 23.61 0.91
CA ALA A 537 26.68 22.99 1.54
C ALA A 537 25.40 23.84 1.39
N LYS A 538 25.54 25.17 1.37
CA LYS A 538 24.44 26.10 1.05
C LYS A 538 23.95 25.92 -0.39
N ARG A 539 24.87 25.90 -1.37
CA ARG A 539 24.59 25.77 -2.82
C ARG A 539 23.75 24.53 -3.15
N TRP A 540 24.03 23.41 -2.49
CA TRP A 540 23.27 22.16 -2.67
C TRP A 540 21.99 22.04 -1.83
N GLY A 541 21.72 23.02 -0.95
CA GLY A 541 20.60 22.98 0.00
C GLY A 541 20.79 21.98 1.15
N VAL A 542 22.00 21.44 1.33
CA VAL A 542 22.31 20.37 2.31
C VAL A 542 22.82 20.87 3.66
N ALA A 543 23.05 22.19 3.80
CA ALA A 543 23.51 22.82 5.04
C ALA A 543 22.62 22.56 6.28
N GLY A 544 21.37 22.12 6.10
CA GLY A 544 20.51 21.68 7.21
C GLY A 544 20.88 20.32 7.83
N HIS A 545 21.71 19.51 7.15
CA HIS A 545 22.02 18.13 7.54
C HIS A 545 22.92 18.06 8.78
N VAL A 546 22.49 17.29 9.79
CA VAL A 546 23.20 17.17 11.07
C VAL A 546 24.11 15.94 11.06
N CYS A 547 25.40 16.19 11.35
CA CYS A 547 26.43 15.17 11.54
C CYS A 547 26.69 14.94 13.04
N GLU A 548 27.03 13.71 13.44
CA GLU A 548 27.46 13.39 14.82
C GLU A 548 28.98 13.21 14.87
N LEU A 549 29.70 14.22 15.36
CA LEU A 549 31.09 14.07 15.79
C LEU A 549 31.14 13.53 17.21
N ARG A 550 32.07 12.61 17.48
CA ARG A 550 32.37 12.14 18.84
C ARG A 550 33.81 12.44 19.20
N LEU A 551 34.00 12.94 20.40
CA LEU A 551 35.30 13.12 21.02
C LEU A 551 35.38 12.16 22.22
N ALA A 552 36.44 11.37 22.31
CA ALA A 552 36.59 10.36 23.35
C ALA A 552 38.05 10.25 23.84
N VAL A 553 38.23 9.98 25.14
CA VAL A 553 39.55 9.71 25.74
C VAL A 553 39.97 8.27 25.41
N GLN A 554 41.26 8.05 25.14
CA GLN A 554 41.78 6.80 24.56
C GLN A 554 41.56 5.57 25.43
N SER A 555 41.68 5.71 26.75
CA SER A 555 41.40 4.71 27.79
C SER A 555 39.93 4.26 27.75
N LEU A 556 38.99 5.17 28.02
CA LEU A 556 37.55 4.92 27.93
C LEU A 556 37.15 4.36 26.56
N HIS A 557 37.76 4.85 25.48
CA HIS A 557 37.48 4.33 24.14
C HIS A 557 38.06 2.92 23.92
N ALA A 558 39.16 2.54 24.57
CA ALA A 558 39.73 1.19 24.46
C ALA A 558 38.77 0.11 25.01
N LEU A 559 38.05 0.38 26.10
CA LEU A 559 37.08 -0.51 26.75
C LEU A 559 35.92 -0.94 25.83
N ILE A 560 35.57 -0.12 24.82
CA ILE A 560 34.41 -0.37 23.96
C ILE A 560 34.73 -1.45 22.90
N ASP A 561 34.61 -2.72 23.26
CA ASP A 561 34.66 -3.83 22.30
C ASP A 561 33.33 -4.05 21.54
N SER A 562 33.29 -5.05 20.66
CA SER A 562 32.12 -5.37 19.83
C SER A 562 30.98 -6.09 20.57
N GLN A 563 31.26 -6.82 21.65
CA GLN A 563 30.27 -7.51 22.47
C GLN A 563 29.61 -6.54 23.45
N HIS A 564 30.41 -5.73 24.15
CA HIS A 564 29.96 -4.65 25.03
C HIS A 564 29.09 -3.64 24.27
N HIS A 565 29.52 -3.22 23.07
CA HIS A 565 28.73 -2.35 22.21
C HIS A 565 27.40 -3.01 21.74
N ALA A 566 27.37 -4.32 21.51
CA ALA A 566 26.15 -5.04 21.14
C ALA A 566 25.17 -5.18 22.32
N LEU A 567 25.69 -5.47 23.53
CA LEU A 567 24.90 -5.54 24.77
C LEU A 567 24.30 -4.16 25.11
N TYR A 568 25.11 -3.09 25.02
CA TYR A 568 24.66 -1.70 25.12
C TYR A 568 23.47 -1.38 24.20
N LEU A 569 23.54 -1.75 22.91
CA LEU A 569 22.42 -1.52 21.97
C LEU A 569 21.14 -2.25 22.39
N SER A 570 21.26 -3.47 22.92
CA SER A 570 20.10 -4.25 23.40
C SER A 570 19.47 -3.64 24.66
N MET A 571 20.29 -3.22 25.64
CA MET A 571 19.84 -2.52 26.85
C MET A 571 19.15 -1.20 26.51
N LYS A 572 19.77 -0.38 25.65
CA LYS A 572 19.28 0.96 25.27
C LYS A 572 17.88 0.93 24.66
N THR A 573 17.54 -0.16 23.96
CA THR A 573 16.20 -0.37 23.39
C THR A 573 15.17 -0.65 24.48
N VAL A 574 15.50 -1.53 25.43
CA VAL A 574 14.58 -1.96 26.50
C VAL A 574 14.36 -0.86 27.55
N LEU A 575 15.40 -0.12 27.93
CA LEU A 575 15.33 0.86 29.02
C LEU A 575 14.64 2.18 28.62
N ARG A 576 14.72 2.60 27.36
CA ARG A 576 14.20 3.90 26.91
C ARG A 576 12.70 3.96 26.64
N PHE A 577 12.02 2.80 26.60
CA PHE A 577 10.61 2.68 26.24
C PHE A 577 9.67 3.61 27.03
N ARG A 578 9.94 3.86 28.32
CA ARG A 578 9.16 4.84 29.14
C ARG A 578 9.75 6.25 29.13
N GLN A 579 11.06 6.41 29.32
CA GLN A 579 11.71 7.72 29.45
C GLN A 579 11.40 8.69 28.29
N SER A 580 11.23 8.20 27.05
CA SER A 580 10.91 9.09 25.92
C SER A 580 9.52 9.72 26.01
N GLN A 581 8.57 9.08 26.71
CA GLN A 581 7.16 9.45 26.66
C GLN A 581 6.79 10.50 27.72
N GLU A 582 7.38 10.44 28.91
CA GLU A 582 7.25 11.49 29.94
C GLU A 582 7.71 12.85 29.38
N THR A 583 8.84 12.86 28.66
CA THR A 583 9.36 14.08 28.00
C THR A 583 8.50 14.54 26.81
N GLU A 584 7.89 13.64 26.03
CA GLU A 584 6.99 14.03 24.93
C GLU A 584 5.60 14.46 25.42
N VAL A 585 5.12 13.99 26.59
CA VAL A 585 3.89 14.50 27.22
C VAL A 585 4.10 15.92 27.75
N MET A 586 5.19 16.20 28.47
CA MET A 586 5.48 17.55 28.96
C MET A 586 5.61 18.55 27.79
N ARG A 587 6.43 18.25 26.78
CA ARG A 587 6.53 19.09 25.56
C ARG A 587 5.21 19.20 24.78
N GLY A 588 4.38 18.15 24.82
CA GLY A 588 3.06 18.15 24.21
C GLY A 588 2.14 19.20 24.82
N ASN A 589 2.22 19.41 26.14
CA ASN A 589 1.44 20.44 26.84
C ASN A 589 1.96 21.84 26.52
N GLU A 590 3.26 22.10 26.69
CA GLU A 590 3.92 23.39 26.33
C GLU A 590 3.57 23.83 24.90
N GLN A 591 3.60 22.88 23.95
CA GLN A 591 3.30 23.15 22.55
C GLN A 591 1.78 23.24 22.25
N THR A 592 0.91 22.71 23.11
CA THR A 592 -0.55 22.88 22.98
C THR A 592 -0.97 24.27 23.48
N GLU A 593 -0.43 24.74 24.58
CA GLU A 593 -0.65 26.11 25.11
C GLU A 593 -0.21 27.17 24.09
N ARG A 594 1.03 27.08 23.59
CA ARG A 594 1.54 27.95 22.50
C ARG A 594 0.69 27.92 21.23
N ASN A 595 -0.05 26.84 20.97
CA ASN A 595 -0.95 26.73 19.82
C ASN A 595 -2.38 27.26 20.09
N GLN A 596 -2.84 27.30 21.35
CA GLN A 596 -4.12 27.92 21.71
C GLN A 596 -4.05 29.44 21.58
N ASP A 597 -3.00 30.09 22.09
CA ASP A 597 -2.79 31.53 21.89
C ASP A 597 -2.65 31.89 20.40
N ARG A 598 -2.03 31.02 19.60
CA ARG A 598 -1.88 31.22 18.16
C ARG A 598 -3.22 31.28 17.44
N ARG A 599 -4.20 30.46 17.84
CA ARG A 599 -5.56 30.48 17.26
C ARG A 599 -6.35 31.75 17.54
N ARG A 600 -5.98 32.54 18.56
CA ARG A 600 -6.62 33.83 18.86
C ARG A 600 -6.14 34.99 17.95
N ARG A 601 -5.14 34.79 17.09
CA ARG A 601 -4.47 35.88 16.35
C ARG A 601 -4.47 35.77 14.81
N SER A 602 -5.04 34.73 14.21
CA SER A 602 -4.96 34.48 12.76
C SER A 602 -6.33 34.48 12.06
N SER A 603 -6.85 35.66 11.69
CA SER A 603 -8.14 35.79 11.01
C SER A 603 -8.20 36.92 9.96
N THR A 604 -7.12 37.13 9.19
CA THR A 604 -7.12 38.10 8.08
C THR A 604 -6.15 37.70 6.96
N SER A 605 -6.54 38.10 5.72
CA SER A 605 -5.82 38.06 4.44
C SER A 605 -5.18 36.74 3.95
N SER A 606 -5.50 36.39 2.70
CA SER A 606 -4.76 35.43 1.88
C SER A 606 -4.44 36.10 0.54
N ALA A 607 -3.15 36.22 0.21
CA ALA A 607 -2.67 36.75 -1.05
C ALA A 607 -1.65 35.78 -1.64
N THR A 608 -1.83 35.41 -2.91
CA THR A 608 -1.10 34.30 -3.55
C THR A 608 -0.22 34.84 -4.66
N LEU A 609 1.10 34.62 -4.57
CA LEU A 609 2.08 35.04 -5.58
C LEU A 609 2.93 33.87 -6.09
N LEU A 610 3.25 33.92 -7.37
CA LEU A 610 3.91 32.89 -8.16
C LEU A 610 5.37 33.28 -8.49
N PRO A 611 6.31 32.33 -8.51
CA PRO A 611 7.55 32.43 -9.26
C PRO A 611 7.53 31.51 -10.49
N THR A 612 8.16 31.96 -11.58
CA THR A 612 8.24 31.25 -12.87
C THR A 612 9.64 31.34 -13.46
N HIS A 613 10.13 30.21 -13.98
CA HIS A 613 11.37 30.00 -14.74
C HIS A 613 12.71 30.29 -14.05
N MET A 614 13.53 29.23 -13.94
CA MET A 614 14.98 29.33 -13.92
C MET A 614 15.50 28.79 -15.26
N SER A 615 16.11 29.65 -16.08
CA SER A 615 16.85 29.27 -17.29
C SER A 615 17.70 30.46 -17.73
N SER A 616 18.92 30.54 -17.20
CA SER A 616 19.90 31.58 -17.52
C SER A 616 21.30 31.02 -17.39
N SER A 617 22.05 31.00 -18.48
CA SER A 617 23.42 30.50 -18.51
C SER A 617 24.37 31.45 -17.76
N MET A 618 25.19 30.88 -16.87
CA MET A 618 26.44 31.50 -16.41
C MET A 618 27.48 30.38 -16.26
N GLY A 619 28.41 30.30 -17.21
CA GLY A 619 29.49 29.34 -17.16
C GLY A 619 30.41 29.60 -15.96
N TYR A 620 30.47 28.65 -15.04
CA TYR A 620 31.40 28.66 -13.91
C TYR A 620 31.99 27.27 -13.72
N SER A 621 33.31 27.17 -13.91
CA SER A 621 34.09 25.94 -13.73
C SER A 621 33.79 25.27 -12.38
N LYS A 622 33.28 24.03 -12.42
CA LYS A 622 33.10 23.22 -11.19
C LYS A 622 34.46 22.84 -10.63
N SER A 623 34.58 22.80 -9.30
CA SER A 623 35.74 22.17 -8.67
C SER A 623 35.64 20.64 -8.77
N LEU A 624 36.79 19.96 -8.87
CA LEU A 624 36.88 18.49 -9.00
C LEU A 624 36.18 17.72 -7.87
N ALA A 625 36.02 18.35 -6.69
CA ALA A 625 35.28 17.78 -5.56
C ALA A 625 33.75 17.78 -5.78
N GLN A 626 33.23 18.74 -6.54
CA GLN A 626 31.80 18.85 -6.85
C GLN A 626 31.36 17.73 -7.80
N GLU A 627 32.08 17.55 -8.91
CA GLU A 627 31.81 16.50 -9.90
C GLU A 627 31.83 15.09 -9.28
N LYS A 628 32.85 14.79 -8.46
CA LYS A 628 32.94 13.52 -7.70
C LYS A 628 31.76 13.31 -6.76
N SER A 629 31.17 14.37 -6.23
CA SER A 629 30.00 14.31 -5.35
C SER A 629 28.71 14.04 -6.14
N ASP A 630 28.54 14.71 -7.29
CA ASP A 630 27.41 14.51 -8.20
C ASP A 630 27.36 13.05 -8.71
N ILE A 631 28.49 12.55 -9.19
CA ILE A 631 28.65 11.16 -9.64
C ILE A 631 28.39 10.16 -8.50
N SER A 632 28.86 10.46 -7.28
CA SER A 632 28.61 9.59 -6.11
C SER A 632 27.13 9.48 -5.76
N LEU A 633 26.36 10.57 -5.86
CA LEU A 633 24.91 10.53 -5.65
C LEU A 633 24.18 9.80 -6.79
N LEU A 634 24.60 10.00 -8.04
CA LEU A 634 24.04 9.28 -9.18
C LEU A 634 24.27 7.77 -9.08
N ILE A 635 25.48 7.32 -8.70
CA ILE A 635 25.78 5.90 -8.47
C ILE A 635 24.92 5.35 -7.31
N TYR A 636 24.76 6.11 -6.22
CA TYR A 636 23.84 5.71 -5.15
C TYR A 636 22.39 5.56 -5.66
N LYS A 637 21.90 6.50 -6.48
CA LYS A 637 20.55 6.42 -7.06
C LYS A 637 20.41 5.38 -8.17
N SER A 638 21.48 4.96 -8.84
CA SER A 638 21.46 3.88 -9.83
C SER A 638 21.35 2.49 -9.18
N MET A 639 21.78 2.36 -7.92
CA MET A 639 21.68 1.13 -7.11
C MET A 639 20.29 0.94 -6.48
N TYR A 640 19.76 2.02 -5.86
CA TYR A 640 18.57 1.95 -5.00
C TYR A 640 17.32 2.52 -5.70
N PRO A 641 16.17 1.83 -5.63
CA PRO A 641 14.89 2.39 -6.05
C PRO A 641 14.62 3.75 -5.37
N GLY A 642 14.21 4.74 -6.16
CA GLY A 642 13.71 6.03 -5.64
C GLY A 642 12.20 6.02 -5.48
N ASN A 643 11.57 7.20 -5.49
CA ASN A 643 10.11 7.32 -5.49
C ASN A 643 9.55 8.72 -5.87
N ILE A 644 10.35 9.66 -6.34
CA ILE A 644 9.88 10.96 -6.85
C ILE A 644 9.21 10.74 -8.21
N LEU A 645 9.93 10.12 -9.15
CA LEU A 645 9.38 9.77 -10.46
C LEU A 645 8.36 8.64 -10.34
N ASP A 646 8.46 7.74 -9.35
CA ASP A 646 7.42 6.73 -9.10
C ASP A 646 6.18 7.27 -8.38
N ARG A 647 6.29 8.27 -7.48
CA ARG A 647 5.11 9.05 -7.03
C ARG A 647 4.46 9.72 -8.22
N TYR A 648 5.25 10.33 -9.10
CA TYR A 648 4.71 10.96 -10.29
C TYR A 648 4.09 9.93 -11.26
N LEU A 649 4.68 8.75 -11.46
CA LEU A 649 4.11 7.64 -12.24
C LEU A 649 2.78 7.15 -11.66
N THR A 650 2.68 7.08 -10.32
CA THR A 650 1.47 6.61 -9.63
C THR A 650 0.41 7.70 -9.43
N SER A 651 0.78 8.98 -9.43
CA SER A 651 -0.11 10.16 -9.40
C SER A 651 -0.43 10.75 -10.78
N SER A 652 0.23 10.26 -11.84
CA SER A 652 -0.01 10.61 -13.26
C SER A 652 -1.34 10.11 -13.84
N GLY A 653 -2.34 10.02 -12.97
CA GLY A 653 -3.73 10.24 -13.33
C GLY A 653 -3.96 11.55 -14.12
N HIS A 654 -2.99 12.45 -14.19
CA HIS A 654 -2.96 13.59 -15.13
C HIS A 654 -2.75 13.21 -16.60
N GLY A 655 -1.87 12.24 -16.90
CA GLY A 655 -1.73 11.66 -18.25
C GLY A 655 -2.94 10.82 -18.67
N VAL A 656 -3.77 10.43 -17.70
CA VAL A 656 -5.07 9.78 -17.84
C VAL A 656 -6.20 10.81 -17.95
N SER A 657 -6.19 11.90 -17.16
CA SER A 657 -7.27 12.90 -17.17
C SER A 657 -7.39 13.63 -18.50
N LYS A 658 -6.27 13.80 -19.22
CA LYS A 658 -6.23 14.32 -20.61
C LYS A 658 -6.43 13.26 -21.71
N ALA A 659 -6.33 11.96 -21.42
CA ALA A 659 -6.56 10.89 -22.40
C ALA A 659 -8.05 10.60 -22.60
N ASP A 660 -8.46 10.10 -23.77
CA ASP A 660 -9.86 9.77 -24.04
C ASP A 660 -10.36 8.63 -23.13
N THR A 661 -11.61 8.74 -22.67
CA THR A 661 -12.27 7.74 -21.81
C THR A 661 -12.30 6.34 -22.46
N THR A 662 -12.42 6.28 -23.78
CA THR A 662 -12.29 5.04 -24.55
C THR A 662 -10.89 4.44 -24.47
N SER A 663 -9.82 5.25 -24.64
CA SER A 663 -8.44 4.79 -24.52
C SER A 663 -8.14 4.22 -23.11
N ILE A 664 -8.70 4.87 -22.09
CA ILE A 664 -8.57 4.47 -20.69
C ILE A 664 -9.20 3.11 -20.40
N LEU A 665 -10.40 2.85 -20.93
CA LEU A 665 -11.11 1.58 -20.72
C LEU A 665 -10.41 0.36 -21.36
N TYR A 666 -9.45 0.60 -22.26
CA TYR A 666 -8.58 -0.45 -22.83
C TYR A 666 -7.13 -0.40 -22.35
N SER A 667 -6.84 0.42 -21.34
CA SER A 667 -5.54 0.41 -20.65
C SER A 667 -5.36 -0.82 -19.76
N SER A 668 -4.16 -0.98 -19.21
CA SER A 668 -3.80 -2.01 -18.23
C SER A 668 -4.63 -2.01 -16.94
N HIS A 669 -5.15 -0.83 -16.55
CA HIS A 669 -5.88 -0.59 -15.31
C HIS A 669 -7.12 0.28 -15.57
N PRO A 670 -8.15 -0.27 -16.26
CA PRO A 670 -9.26 0.52 -16.77
C PRO A 670 -10.13 1.12 -15.66
N LEU A 671 -10.36 0.42 -14.55
CA LEU A 671 -11.14 0.94 -13.42
C LEU A 671 -10.37 2.02 -12.66
N LYS A 672 -9.11 1.74 -12.29
CA LYS A 672 -8.26 2.69 -11.56
C LYS A 672 -8.10 3.99 -12.35
N ASN A 673 -7.93 3.88 -13.67
CA ASN A 673 -7.76 5.02 -14.55
C ASN A 673 -9.09 5.74 -14.81
N VAL A 674 -10.22 5.04 -14.99
CA VAL A 674 -11.53 5.71 -15.19
C VAL A 674 -12.09 6.34 -13.91
N LEU A 675 -11.73 5.84 -12.72
CA LEU A 675 -12.02 6.49 -11.44
C LEU A 675 -11.40 7.90 -11.32
N HIS A 676 -10.37 8.25 -12.09
CA HIS A 676 -9.86 9.63 -12.17
C HIS A 676 -10.74 10.57 -13.04
N LYS A 677 -11.73 10.07 -13.78
CA LYS A 677 -12.60 10.89 -14.64
C LYS A 677 -13.82 11.38 -13.90
N THR A 678 -14.02 12.70 -13.87
CA THR A 678 -15.17 13.38 -13.24
C THR A 678 -16.51 12.85 -13.75
N LEU A 679 -16.62 12.53 -15.04
CA LEU A 679 -17.83 11.92 -15.63
C LEU A 679 -18.16 10.56 -15.01
N PHE A 680 -17.15 9.71 -14.76
CA PHE A 680 -17.36 8.41 -14.13
C PHE A 680 -17.66 8.55 -12.63
N GLN A 681 -17.01 9.49 -11.94
CA GLN A 681 -17.36 9.85 -10.56
C GLN A 681 -18.82 10.32 -10.44
N LEU A 682 -19.30 11.13 -11.40
CA LEU A 682 -20.70 11.56 -11.48
C LEU A 682 -21.64 10.39 -11.78
N LEU A 683 -21.31 9.50 -12.71
CA LEU A 683 -22.11 8.30 -13.00
C LEU A 683 -22.21 7.36 -11.80
N LEU A 684 -21.15 7.17 -11.02
CA LEU A 684 -21.19 6.42 -9.77
C LEU A 684 -22.08 7.07 -8.70
N LEU A 685 -22.05 8.40 -8.61
CA LEU A 685 -22.89 9.15 -7.66
C LEU A 685 -24.37 9.09 -8.07
N LEU A 686 -24.67 9.25 -9.36
CA LEU A 686 -26.02 9.09 -9.91
C LEU A 686 -26.53 7.65 -9.77
N ALA A 687 -25.68 6.64 -9.97
CA ALA A 687 -26.04 5.24 -9.73
C ALA A 687 -26.34 4.99 -8.24
N GLY A 688 -25.52 5.51 -7.33
CA GLY A 688 -25.76 5.42 -5.88
C GLY A 688 -27.07 6.07 -5.44
N ILE A 689 -27.41 7.24 -5.98
CA ILE A 689 -28.71 7.90 -5.74
C ILE A 689 -29.87 7.11 -6.38
N GLY A 690 -29.69 6.62 -7.61
CA GLY A 690 -30.68 5.79 -8.31
C GLY A 690 -31.01 4.50 -7.55
N PHE A 691 -29.99 3.82 -7.01
CA PHE A 691 -30.16 2.69 -6.10
C PHE A 691 -30.98 3.07 -4.87
N ILE A 692 -30.64 4.16 -4.16
CA ILE A 692 -31.40 4.62 -2.99
C ILE A 692 -32.88 4.84 -3.33
N ILE A 693 -33.20 5.47 -4.47
CA ILE A 693 -34.58 5.73 -4.90
C ILE A 693 -35.31 4.43 -5.28
N LEU A 694 -34.65 3.54 -6.03
CA LEU A 694 -35.22 2.24 -6.40
C LEU A 694 -35.51 1.39 -5.16
N TYR A 695 -34.60 1.38 -4.19
CA TYR A 695 -34.76 0.60 -2.96
C TYR A 695 -35.74 1.26 -1.97
N SER A 696 -35.80 2.59 -1.86
CA SER A 696 -36.80 3.25 -1.02
C SER A 696 -38.23 2.95 -1.46
N ASN A 697 -38.44 2.91 -2.78
CA ASN A 697 -39.75 2.64 -3.38
C ASN A 697 -40.15 1.16 -3.24
N ASN A 698 -39.20 0.22 -3.45
CA ASN A 698 -39.48 -1.21 -3.35
C ASN A 698 -39.65 -1.71 -1.89
N PHE A 699 -38.81 -1.25 -0.96
CA PHE A 699 -38.76 -1.84 0.39
C PHE A 699 -39.71 -1.23 1.42
N ARG A 700 -40.47 -0.18 1.06
CA ARG A 700 -41.36 0.57 1.98
C ARG A 700 -40.66 0.86 3.33
N LEU A 701 -39.44 1.41 3.27
CA LEU A 701 -38.43 1.41 4.35
C LEU A 701 -38.93 1.61 5.78
N ASN A 702 -39.93 2.46 5.97
CA ASN A 702 -40.62 2.66 7.26
C ASN A 702 -41.02 1.32 7.93
N LEU A 703 -41.56 0.35 7.17
CA LEU A 703 -41.95 -0.96 7.69
C LEU A 703 -40.77 -1.78 8.23
N ILE A 704 -39.59 -1.68 7.60
CA ILE A 704 -38.37 -2.35 8.08
C ILE A 704 -37.94 -1.74 9.41
N PHE A 705 -37.90 -0.40 9.48
CA PHE A 705 -37.53 0.31 10.71
C PHE A 705 -38.57 0.19 11.83
N THR A 706 -39.86 -0.03 11.53
CA THR A 706 -40.89 -0.36 12.54
C THR A 706 -41.02 -1.87 12.80
N ASN A 707 -40.16 -2.72 12.23
CA ASN A 707 -40.21 -4.18 12.35
C ASN A 707 -41.61 -4.77 12.09
N HIS A 708 -42.29 -4.27 11.05
CA HIS A 708 -43.66 -4.63 10.68
C HIS A 708 -44.75 -4.40 11.75
N VAL A 709 -44.50 -3.60 12.79
CA VAL A 709 -45.49 -3.26 13.83
C VAL A 709 -46.76 -2.63 13.24
N LEU A 710 -47.91 -3.20 13.60
CA LEU A 710 -49.26 -2.79 13.20
C LEU A 710 -50.01 -2.18 14.39
N PRO A 711 -50.69 -1.03 14.25
CA PRO A 711 -51.56 -0.50 15.29
C PRO A 711 -52.95 -1.15 15.24
N VAL A 712 -53.31 -1.91 16.27
CA VAL A 712 -54.53 -2.74 16.34
C VAL A 712 -55.36 -2.36 17.57
N ARG A 713 -56.64 -2.02 17.36
CA ARG A 713 -57.65 -1.83 18.41
C ARG A 713 -58.65 -2.99 18.45
N HIS A 714 -59.07 -3.44 17.26
CA HIS A 714 -59.92 -4.60 17.07
C HIS A 714 -59.30 -5.55 16.03
N ALA A 715 -59.47 -6.85 16.22
CA ALA A 715 -58.96 -7.89 15.36
C ALA A 715 -60.10 -8.84 14.95
N ARG A 716 -60.03 -9.42 13.75
CA ARG A 716 -61.09 -10.26 13.19
C ARG A 716 -60.55 -11.44 12.41
N PHE A 717 -60.92 -12.64 12.83
CA PHE A 717 -60.77 -13.85 12.03
C PHE A 717 -62.04 -14.13 11.25
N THR A 718 -61.88 -14.54 9.99
CA THR A 718 -62.94 -15.09 9.14
C THR A 718 -62.61 -16.54 8.84
N PHE A 719 -63.55 -17.45 9.05
CA PHE A 719 -63.46 -18.84 8.65
C PHE A 719 -63.94 -18.96 7.20
N GLU A 720 -63.04 -19.27 6.26
CA GLU A 720 -63.40 -19.53 4.87
C GLU A 720 -64.05 -20.93 4.73
N GLY A 721 -64.67 -21.22 3.59
CA GLY A 721 -65.51 -22.42 3.39
C GLY A 721 -66.93 -22.34 3.98
N TYR A 722 -67.10 -21.76 5.17
CA TYR A 722 -68.38 -21.70 5.94
C TYR A 722 -69.53 -20.84 5.36
N LYS A 723 -69.57 -20.57 4.04
CA LYS A 723 -70.54 -19.63 3.43
C LYS A 723 -71.98 -20.14 3.27
N ASN A 724 -72.21 -21.45 3.18
CA ASN A 724 -73.45 -22.01 2.63
C ASN A 724 -74.30 -22.89 3.60
N MET A 725 -74.03 -22.86 4.90
CA MET A 725 -74.82 -23.63 5.88
C MET A 725 -75.57 -22.73 6.86
N ASN A 726 -76.90 -22.88 6.91
CA ASN A 726 -77.78 -22.31 7.95
C ASN A 726 -77.62 -23.00 9.32
N ILE A 727 -76.47 -23.64 9.57
CA ILE A 727 -76.13 -24.22 10.87
C ILE A 727 -75.66 -23.09 11.77
N SER A 728 -76.42 -22.81 12.82
CA SER A 728 -76.02 -21.88 13.86
C SER A 728 -74.71 -22.36 14.50
N ILE A 729 -73.77 -21.44 14.76
CA ILE A 729 -72.46 -21.72 15.40
C ILE A 729 -72.60 -21.99 16.92
N LYS A 730 -73.76 -22.55 17.29
CA LYS A 730 -74.02 -23.24 18.53
C LYS A 730 -73.57 -24.70 18.48
N ASP A 731 -73.39 -25.31 17.30
CA ASP A 731 -72.75 -26.62 17.22
C ASP A 731 -71.23 -26.50 17.40
N HIS A 732 -70.63 -27.40 18.17
CA HIS A 732 -69.77 -26.92 19.27
C HIS A 732 -68.25 -27.12 19.09
N SER A 733 -67.81 -27.63 17.93
CA SER A 733 -66.44 -28.14 17.72
C SER A 733 -65.36 -27.07 17.45
N VAL A 734 -65.48 -26.29 16.37
CA VAL A 734 -64.41 -25.36 15.94
C VAL A 734 -64.54 -24.02 16.65
N ARG A 735 -63.69 -23.79 17.65
CA ARG A 735 -63.55 -22.49 18.35
C ARG A 735 -62.08 -22.11 18.55
N ILE A 736 -61.82 -20.80 18.56
CA ILE A 736 -60.57 -20.21 19.06
C ILE A 736 -60.74 -20.08 20.58
N GLU A 737 -60.11 -20.97 21.35
CA GLU A 737 -60.16 -20.96 22.82
C GLU A 737 -59.35 -19.80 23.43
N ASP A 738 -58.18 -19.54 22.87
CA ASP A 738 -57.27 -18.49 23.32
C ASP A 738 -56.60 -17.84 22.10
N PHE A 739 -56.41 -16.53 22.20
CA PHE A 739 -55.88 -15.65 21.17
C PHE A 739 -55.12 -14.50 21.83
N LEU A 740 -53.90 -14.26 21.38
CA LEU A 740 -53.04 -13.19 21.90
C LEU A 740 -52.41 -12.43 20.74
N LEU A 741 -52.42 -11.10 20.80
CA LEU A 741 -51.58 -10.30 19.92
C LEU A 741 -50.16 -10.27 20.50
N VAL A 742 -49.14 -10.37 19.65
CA VAL A 742 -47.75 -10.52 20.09
C VAL A 742 -46.86 -9.48 19.42
N ARG A 743 -45.97 -8.87 20.22
CA ARG A 743 -44.88 -8.02 19.75
C ARG A 743 -43.54 -8.67 20.05
N ASP A 744 -42.70 -8.70 19.02
CA ASP A 744 -41.33 -9.19 19.00
C ASP A 744 -41.18 -10.59 19.63
N SER A 745 -42.17 -11.47 19.40
CA SER A 745 -42.37 -12.80 20.01
C SER A 745 -42.59 -12.87 21.54
N CYS A 746 -42.21 -11.87 22.36
CA CYS A 746 -42.24 -11.99 23.83
C CYS A 746 -43.11 -10.97 24.58
N GLN A 747 -43.69 -9.96 23.93
CA GLN A 747 -44.68 -9.08 24.55
C GLN A 747 -46.09 -9.49 24.09
N MET A 748 -46.86 -10.06 25.01
CA MET A 748 -48.24 -10.49 24.74
C MET A 748 -49.23 -9.39 25.12
N TYR A 749 -50.30 -9.26 24.32
CA TYR A 749 -51.44 -8.40 24.58
C TYR A 749 -52.72 -9.25 24.59
N ASN A 750 -53.47 -9.18 25.69
CA ASN A 750 -54.73 -9.90 25.87
C ASN A 750 -55.90 -9.02 25.37
N TRP A 751 -56.92 -9.66 24.79
CA TRP A 751 -58.20 -9.01 24.48
C TRP A 751 -59.06 -8.87 25.75
N THR A 752 -60.00 -7.92 25.74
CA THR A 752 -60.97 -7.70 26.84
C THR A 752 -62.36 -8.24 26.52
N SER A 753 -62.75 -8.30 25.24
CA SER A 753 -63.99 -8.95 24.82
C SER A 753 -63.83 -9.64 23.46
N SER A 754 -64.59 -10.71 23.26
CA SER A 754 -64.67 -11.49 22.02
C SER A 754 -66.13 -11.69 21.62
N VAL A 755 -66.47 -11.48 20.34
CA VAL A 755 -67.83 -11.65 19.81
C VAL A 755 -67.78 -12.50 18.54
N THR A 756 -68.64 -13.51 18.44
CA THR A 756 -68.74 -14.38 17.26
C THR A 756 -70.05 -14.11 16.52
N VAL A 757 -69.97 -13.69 15.25
CA VAL A 757 -71.15 -13.37 14.43
C VAL A 757 -70.98 -13.98 13.04
N ALA A 758 -71.83 -14.96 12.73
CA ALA A 758 -71.65 -15.86 11.59
C ALA A 758 -70.20 -16.42 11.55
N ASN A 759 -69.63 -16.63 10.37
CA ASN A 759 -68.28 -17.20 10.19
C ASN A 759 -67.11 -16.27 10.61
N LYS A 760 -67.34 -15.33 11.53
CA LYS A 760 -66.36 -14.33 11.97
C LYS A 760 -66.27 -14.28 13.50
N VAL A 761 -65.04 -14.25 14.00
CA VAL A 761 -64.73 -14.01 15.43
C VAL A 761 -63.98 -12.69 15.53
N PHE A 762 -64.53 -11.76 16.32
CA PHE A 762 -64.00 -10.44 16.58
C PHE A 762 -63.40 -10.40 17.99
N PHE A 763 -62.25 -9.75 18.14
CA PHE A 763 -61.55 -9.55 19.41
C PHE A 763 -61.25 -8.06 19.61
N THR A 764 -61.55 -7.52 20.79
CA THR A 764 -61.34 -6.11 21.13
C THR A 764 -60.28 -5.96 22.21
N PHE A 765 -59.39 -4.98 22.07
CA PHE A 765 -58.28 -4.71 22.99
C PHE A 765 -58.58 -3.46 23.86
N PRO A 766 -57.97 -3.37 25.07
CA PRO A 766 -58.29 -2.29 26.03
C PRO A 766 -57.78 -0.91 25.61
N HIS A 767 -56.74 -0.87 24.78
CA HIS A 767 -56.14 0.30 24.14
C HIS A 767 -55.63 -0.11 22.74
N VAL A 768 -55.19 0.83 21.92
CA VAL A 768 -54.48 0.50 20.67
C VAL A 768 -53.16 -0.19 21.02
N VAL A 769 -53.02 -1.46 20.64
CA VAL A 769 -51.81 -2.26 20.84
C VAL A 769 -50.98 -2.30 19.55
N TYR A 770 -49.69 -2.65 19.69
CA TYR A 770 -48.70 -2.52 18.62
C TYR A 770 -47.98 -3.86 18.31
N PRO A 771 -48.70 -4.94 17.95
CA PRO A 771 -48.11 -6.23 17.57
C PRO A 771 -47.36 -6.21 16.23
N ASN A 772 -46.45 -7.18 16.08
CA ASN A 772 -45.92 -7.66 14.79
C ASN A 772 -46.00 -9.20 14.70
N GLY A 773 -46.98 -9.79 15.38
CA GLY A 773 -47.31 -11.20 15.39
C GLY A 773 -48.63 -11.47 16.12
N PHE A 774 -49.14 -12.70 16.03
CA PHE A 774 -50.31 -13.14 16.78
C PHE A 774 -50.26 -14.64 17.07
N LYS A 775 -50.88 -15.07 18.17
CA LYS A 775 -50.83 -16.43 18.70
C LYS A 775 -52.25 -16.97 18.89
N ILE A 776 -52.50 -18.21 18.50
CA ILE A 776 -53.79 -18.90 18.57
C ILE A 776 -53.58 -20.27 19.21
N LYS A 777 -54.35 -20.65 20.24
CA LYS A 777 -54.29 -22.01 20.79
C LYS A 777 -54.89 -23.03 19.81
N LEU A 778 -54.20 -24.14 19.59
CA LEU A 778 -54.64 -25.18 18.65
C LEU A 778 -55.58 -26.18 19.34
N THR A 779 -56.87 -26.15 19.01
CA THR A 779 -57.81 -27.21 19.38
C THR A 779 -57.82 -28.31 18.31
N PRO A 780 -58.12 -29.59 18.65
CA PRO A 780 -58.16 -30.66 17.66
C PRO A 780 -59.12 -30.40 16.49
N ALA A 781 -60.25 -29.73 16.77
CA ALA A 781 -61.22 -29.31 15.76
C ALA A 781 -60.67 -28.18 14.87
N LEU A 782 -60.00 -27.18 15.44
CA LEU A 782 -59.37 -26.10 14.66
C LEU A 782 -58.23 -26.63 13.78
N MET A 783 -57.46 -27.61 14.25
CA MET A 783 -56.45 -28.29 13.44
C MET A 783 -57.06 -29.08 12.29
N SER A 784 -58.13 -29.85 12.54
CA SER A 784 -58.85 -30.56 11.47
C SER A 784 -59.42 -29.60 10.42
N TYR A 785 -59.87 -28.41 10.84
CA TYR A 785 -60.33 -27.35 9.93
C TYR A 785 -59.16 -26.73 9.13
N LEU A 786 -58.02 -26.42 9.76
CA LEU A 786 -56.85 -25.87 9.06
C LEU A 786 -56.23 -26.84 8.05
N LYS A 787 -56.50 -28.15 8.17
CA LYS A 787 -56.14 -29.17 7.16
C LYS A 787 -56.99 -29.07 5.87
N THR A 788 -58.22 -28.57 5.92
CA THR A 788 -59.13 -28.48 4.75
C THR A 788 -59.28 -27.06 4.21
N ASP A 789 -59.39 -26.07 5.10
CA ASP A 789 -59.86 -24.71 4.82
C ASP A 789 -58.94 -23.63 5.41
N ALA A 790 -59.27 -22.36 5.19
CA ALA A 790 -58.41 -21.22 5.53
C ALA A 790 -59.00 -20.26 6.55
N LEU A 791 -58.15 -19.85 7.50
CA LEU A 791 -58.47 -18.88 8.55
C LEU A 791 -57.84 -17.51 8.20
N THR A 792 -58.67 -16.49 7.99
CA THR A 792 -58.25 -15.20 7.40
C THR A 792 -58.29 -14.06 8.42
N PHE A 793 -57.16 -13.39 8.63
CA PHE A 793 -56.94 -12.41 9.69
C PHE A 793 -56.97 -10.95 9.20
N HIS A 794 -57.69 -10.11 9.95
CA HIS A 794 -57.89 -8.69 9.68
C HIS A 794 -57.78 -7.87 10.97
N TYR A 795 -57.55 -6.56 10.83
CA TYR A 795 -57.50 -5.62 11.95
C TYR A 795 -58.16 -4.28 11.62
N LEU A 796 -58.52 -3.55 12.68
CA LEU A 796 -59.01 -2.18 12.67
C LEU A 796 -58.28 -1.37 13.75
N THR A 797 -57.99 -0.10 13.46
CA THR A 797 -57.16 0.78 14.29
C THR A 797 -57.96 1.87 15.03
N GLU A 798 -59.20 2.12 14.61
CA GLU A 798 -60.02 3.22 15.11
C GLU A 798 -60.48 3.00 16.55
N GLU A 799 -60.64 4.09 17.30
CA GLU A 799 -61.27 4.10 18.62
C GLU A 799 -62.72 4.64 18.52
N GLY A 800 -63.59 4.27 19.45
CA GLY A 800 -65.01 4.69 19.45
C GLY A 800 -65.97 3.81 18.64
N VAL A 801 -65.57 2.57 18.29
CA VAL A 801 -66.49 1.58 17.71
C VAL A 801 -67.12 0.74 18.82
N GLU A 802 -68.38 1.05 19.18
CA GLU A 802 -69.11 0.34 20.24
C GLU A 802 -69.60 -1.05 19.79
N ASP A 803 -70.15 -1.18 18.57
CA ASP A 803 -70.48 -2.46 17.95
C ASP A 803 -69.58 -2.76 16.75
N VAL A 804 -68.66 -3.69 16.95
CA VAL A 804 -67.63 -4.12 15.98
C VAL A 804 -68.20 -5.09 14.93
N ALA A 805 -69.39 -5.66 15.16
CA ALA A 805 -70.00 -6.68 14.30
C ALA A 805 -70.97 -6.11 13.25
N VAL A 806 -71.53 -4.91 13.48
CA VAL A 806 -72.61 -4.33 12.66
C VAL A 806 -72.13 -3.48 11.47
N ASP A 807 -70.94 -2.87 11.54
CA ASP A 807 -70.59 -1.75 10.63
C ASP A 807 -69.86 -2.13 9.31
N ARG A 808 -70.09 -1.31 8.27
CA ARG A 808 -69.66 -1.47 6.87
C ARG A 808 -68.20 -1.05 6.59
N LYS A 809 -67.34 -0.97 7.62
CA LYS A 809 -65.99 -0.37 7.53
C LYS A 809 -64.95 -1.24 6.80
N GLU A 810 -63.94 -0.59 6.23
CA GLU A 810 -62.80 -1.24 5.57
C GLU A 810 -61.83 -1.86 6.58
N TRP A 811 -61.99 -3.15 6.83
CA TRP A 811 -61.06 -3.96 7.61
C TRP A 811 -59.74 -4.15 6.86
N LYS A 812 -58.61 -3.87 7.51
CA LYS A 812 -57.27 -4.00 6.92
C LYS A 812 -56.79 -5.44 7.05
N TYR A 813 -56.23 -5.97 5.96
CA TYR A 813 -55.67 -7.32 5.92
C TYR A 813 -54.24 -7.34 6.46
N VAL A 814 -53.85 -8.46 7.06
CA VAL A 814 -52.47 -8.77 7.42
C VAL A 814 -51.77 -9.52 6.27
N ILE A 815 -50.45 -9.68 6.30
CA ILE A 815 -49.67 -10.42 5.28
C ILE A 815 -48.79 -11.47 5.99
N PRO A 816 -49.05 -12.79 5.85
CA PRO A 816 -50.11 -13.39 5.03
C PRO A 816 -51.53 -13.05 5.54
N PRO A 817 -52.52 -12.93 4.64
CA PRO A 817 -53.90 -12.64 5.04
C PRO A 817 -54.60 -13.87 5.62
N SER A 818 -54.18 -15.08 5.23
CA SER A 818 -54.84 -16.33 5.62
C SER A 818 -53.84 -17.46 5.90
N VAL A 819 -54.26 -18.42 6.72
CA VAL A 819 -53.48 -19.56 7.18
C VAL A 819 -54.26 -20.85 6.92
N SER A 820 -53.61 -21.83 6.29
CA SER A 820 -54.11 -23.20 6.07
C SER A 820 -52.97 -24.14 5.67
N CYS A 821 -53.17 -25.45 5.80
CA CYS A 821 -52.27 -26.46 5.26
C CYS A 821 -52.16 -26.44 3.73
N LYS A 822 -53.16 -25.88 3.04
CA LYS A 822 -53.12 -25.66 1.58
C LYS A 822 -52.17 -24.52 1.17
N LEU A 823 -51.92 -23.58 2.08
CA LEU A 823 -50.99 -22.45 1.89
C LEU A 823 -49.60 -22.72 2.49
N PHE A 824 -49.55 -23.48 3.59
CA PHE A 824 -48.34 -23.81 4.35
C PHE A 824 -48.28 -25.33 4.64
N PRO A 825 -48.01 -26.17 3.62
CA PRO A 825 -48.07 -27.63 3.76
C PRO A 825 -46.92 -28.25 4.56
N LEU A 826 -45.88 -27.47 4.88
CA LEU A 826 -44.70 -27.93 5.62
C LEU A 826 -44.89 -27.90 7.15
N LEU A 827 -45.85 -27.10 7.64
CA LEU A 827 -46.21 -27.00 9.05
C LEU A 827 -46.38 -28.38 9.71
N PRO A 828 -45.83 -28.63 10.91
CA PRO A 828 -45.96 -29.92 11.59
C PRO A 828 -47.42 -30.39 11.75
N LEU A 829 -48.33 -29.49 12.12
CA LEU A 829 -49.76 -29.78 12.24
C LEU A 829 -50.44 -30.27 10.95
N CYS A 830 -49.83 -30.04 9.78
CA CYS A 830 -50.34 -30.45 8.47
C CYS A 830 -49.91 -31.85 8.07
N GLN A 831 -48.90 -32.41 8.73
CA GLN A 831 -48.43 -33.78 8.52
C GLN A 831 -49.49 -34.79 9.00
N SER A 832 -49.48 -36.01 8.45
CA SER A 832 -50.48 -37.05 8.76
C SER A 832 -50.38 -37.52 10.21
N ASP A 833 -49.15 -37.66 10.70
CA ASP A 833 -48.83 -38.41 11.92
C ASP A 833 -48.80 -37.52 13.18
N PHE A 834 -49.22 -36.26 13.03
CA PHE A 834 -49.08 -35.24 14.07
C PHE A 834 -50.15 -35.34 15.17
N LEU A 835 -49.71 -35.66 16.39
CA LEU A 835 -50.52 -35.67 17.62
C LEU A 835 -50.24 -34.41 18.46
N PRO A 836 -51.21 -33.49 18.62
CA PRO A 836 -51.00 -32.26 19.39
C PRO A 836 -50.96 -32.49 20.90
N ARG A 837 -50.14 -31.71 21.60
CA ARG A 837 -50.25 -31.55 23.06
C ARG A 837 -51.33 -30.53 23.40
N ALA A 838 -51.98 -30.69 24.56
CA ALA A 838 -53.13 -29.87 24.98
C ALA A 838 -52.80 -28.38 25.23
N ASP A 839 -51.52 -28.03 25.28
CA ASP A 839 -50.98 -26.69 25.52
C ASP A 839 -50.38 -26.03 24.26
N GLU A 840 -50.47 -26.68 23.10
CA GLU A 840 -49.86 -26.18 21.87
C GLU A 840 -50.61 -25.02 21.22
N SER A 841 -49.83 -24.16 20.57
CA SER A 841 -50.29 -22.90 20.02
C SER A 841 -49.55 -22.53 18.73
N LEU A 842 -50.27 -21.90 17.81
CA LEU A 842 -49.79 -21.42 16.53
C LEU A 842 -49.41 -19.94 16.66
N LEU A 843 -48.13 -19.61 16.58
CA LEU A 843 -47.63 -18.24 16.47
C LEU A 843 -47.43 -17.90 14.98
N VAL A 844 -48.06 -16.82 14.54
CA VAL A 844 -47.82 -16.18 13.24
C VAL A 844 -46.94 -14.96 13.48
N ASP A 845 -45.75 -14.94 12.89
CA ASP A 845 -44.78 -13.84 12.93
C ASP A 845 -44.90 -13.00 11.66
N LEU A 846 -45.04 -11.68 11.83
CA LEU A 846 -45.20 -10.72 10.74
C LEU A 846 -43.92 -9.91 10.47
N ARG A 847 -42.85 -10.13 11.25
CA ARG A 847 -41.56 -9.44 11.11
C ARG A 847 -40.91 -9.68 9.75
N PHE A 848 -39.94 -8.83 9.42
CA PHE A 848 -39.14 -9.01 8.20
C PHE A 848 -38.28 -10.27 8.30
N THR A 849 -38.40 -11.13 7.30
CA THR A 849 -37.60 -12.35 7.18
C THR A 849 -36.11 -12.03 7.13
N TRP A 850 -35.25 -12.96 7.57
CA TRP A 850 -33.80 -12.79 7.47
C TRP A 850 -33.36 -12.50 6.04
N GLN A 851 -33.98 -13.18 5.06
CA GLN A 851 -33.75 -12.92 3.64
C GLN A 851 -34.09 -11.47 3.24
N ALA A 852 -35.24 -10.93 3.68
CA ALA A 852 -35.61 -9.55 3.36
C ALA A 852 -34.68 -8.52 4.01
N THR A 853 -34.24 -8.77 5.24
CA THR A 853 -33.22 -7.96 5.93
C THR A 853 -31.88 -8.01 5.19
N CYS A 854 -31.46 -9.19 4.70
CA CYS A 854 -30.27 -9.31 3.87
C CYS A 854 -30.38 -8.51 2.57
N ILE A 855 -31.51 -8.58 1.85
CA ILE A 855 -31.68 -7.82 0.60
C ILE A 855 -31.68 -6.31 0.86
N PHE A 856 -32.27 -5.84 1.97
CA PHE A 856 -32.15 -4.45 2.39
C PHE A 856 -30.69 -4.05 2.71
N LEU A 857 -29.93 -4.89 3.42
CA LEU A 857 -28.51 -4.64 3.69
C LEU A 857 -27.67 -4.62 2.40
N MET A 858 -27.95 -5.49 1.44
CA MET A 858 -27.30 -5.49 0.11
C MET A 858 -27.60 -4.20 -0.67
N ALA A 859 -28.87 -3.80 -0.71
CA ALA A 859 -29.33 -2.56 -1.31
C ALA A 859 -28.61 -1.31 -0.74
N MET A 860 -28.53 -1.23 0.59
CA MET A 860 -27.81 -0.16 1.28
C MET A 860 -26.31 -0.21 1.04
N LEU A 861 -25.70 -1.41 1.09
CA LEU A 861 -24.27 -1.59 0.87
C LEU A 861 -23.85 -1.21 -0.55
N GLN A 862 -24.59 -1.64 -1.58
CA GLN A 862 -24.33 -1.29 -2.97
C GLN A 862 -24.43 0.22 -3.19
N SER A 863 -25.45 0.87 -2.63
CA SER A 863 -25.64 2.32 -2.65
C SER A 863 -24.46 3.07 -2.00
N ILE A 864 -24.08 2.68 -0.78
CA ILE A 864 -22.97 3.28 -0.02
C ILE A 864 -21.62 3.03 -0.73
N CYS A 865 -21.42 1.86 -1.33
CA CYS A 865 -20.22 1.53 -2.08
C CYS A 865 -20.08 2.39 -3.35
N CYS A 866 -21.16 2.63 -4.12
CA CYS A 866 -21.13 3.51 -5.29
C CYS A 866 -20.85 4.99 -4.91
N LEU A 867 -21.56 5.52 -3.90
CA LEU A 867 -21.34 6.88 -3.40
C LEU A 867 -19.92 7.05 -2.82
N GLY A 868 -19.50 6.10 -1.98
CA GLY A 868 -18.16 6.07 -1.39
C GLY A 868 -17.05 5.97 -2.44
N ALA A 869 -17.24 5.18 -3.50
CA ALA A 869 -16.29 5.11 -4.61
C ALA A 869 -16.12 6.46 -5.31
N ALA A 870 -17.21 7.18 -5.59
CA ALA A 870 -17.14 8.53 -6.15
C ALA A 870 -16.42 9.52 -5.22
N ILE A 871 -16.79 9.54 -3.93
CA ILE A 871 -16.21 10.44 -2.92
C ILE A 871 -14.70 10.17 -2.72
N PHE A 872 -14.31 8.92 -2.49
CA PHE A 872 -12.90 8.58 -2.27
C PHE A 872 -12.05 8.72 -3.54
N ALA A 873 -12.62 8.58 -4.74
CA ALA A 873 -11.94 8.89 -5.98
C ALA A 873 -11.67 10.41 -6.10
N ARG A 874 -12.67 11.24 -5.75
CA ARG A 874 -12.53 12.70 -5.70
C ARG A 874 -11.50 13.18 -4.66
N LEU A 875 -11.37 12.47 -3.54
CA LEU A 875 -10.34 12.66 -2.51
C LEU A 875 -8.96 12.06 -2.88
N GLY A 876 -8.77 11.60 -4.12
CA GLY A 876 -7.52 11.01 -4.61
C GLY A 876 -7.16 9.64 -4.00
N LYS A 877 -8.05 9.03 -3.21
CA LYS A 877 -7.85 7.73 -2.55
C LYS A 877 -8.29 6.58 -3.45
N VAL A 878 -7.75 6.54 -4.68
CA VAL A 878 -8.23 5.68 -5.77
C VAL A 878 -8.22 4.19 -5.43
N GLN A 879 -7.30 3.71 -4.59
CA GLN A 879 -7.30 2.30 -4.15
C GLN A 879 -8.50 1.97 -3.22
N LEU A 880 -8.91 2.91 -2.36
CA LEU A 880 -10.10 2.76 -1.53
C LEU A 880 -11.39 2.94 -2.36
N ALA A 881 -11.38 3.86 -3.33
CA ALA A 881 -12.46 4.01 -4.29
C ALA A 881 -12.68 2.74 -5.12
N LYS A 882 -11.59 2.11 -5.57
CA LYS A 882 -11.60 0.82 -6.26
C LYS A 882 -12.11 -0.31 -5.35
N LEU A 883 -11.64 -0.37 -4.11
CA LEU A 883 -12.14 -1.35 -3.13
C LEU A 883 -13.66 -1.20 -2.95
N LEU A 884 -14.16 0.02 -2.75
CA LEU A 884 -15.59 0.28 -2.61
C LEU A 884 -16.39 -0.06 -3.88
N PHE A 885 -15.91 0.33 -5.07
CA PHE A 885 -16.55 -0.05 -6.33
C PHE A 885 -16.62 -1.58 -6.50
N THR A 886 -15.59 -2.32 -6.12
CA THR A 886 -15.60 -3.78 -6.22
C THR A 886 -16.42 -4.45 -5.11
N SER A 887 -16.51 -3.85 -3.92
CA SER A 887 -17.39 -4.28 -2.83
C SER A 887 -18.87 -4.19 -3.18
N ALA A 888 -19.26 -3.29 -4.10
CA ALA A 888 -20.60 -3.23 -4.68
C ALA A 888 -21.00 -4.48 -5.49
N PHE A 889 -20.04 -5.41 -5.70
CA PHE A 889 -20.23 -6.74 -6.26
C PHE A 889 -19.81 -7.83 -5.25
N HIS A 890 -18.53 -7.88 -4.82
CA HIS A 890 -18.05 -9.03 -4.03
C HIS A 890 -18.53 -9.10 -2.58
N LEU A 891 -18.91 -7.97 -1.95
CA LEU A 891 -19.59 -8.04 -0.65
C LEU A 891 -21.09 -8.30 -0.82
N VAL A 892 -21.71 -7.73 -1.86
CA VAL A 892 -23.11 -7.99 -2.22
C VAL A 892 -23.31 -9.49 -2.48
N GLY A 893 -22.55 -10.09 -3.40
CA GLY A 893 -22.63 -11.52 -3.67
C GLY A 893 -22.31 -12.45 -2.49
N LEU A 894 -21.49 -12.01 -1.52
CA LEU A 894 -21.35 -12.74 -0.26
C LEU A 894 -22.64 -12.69 0.56
N PHE A 895 -23.29 -11.52 0.67
CA PHE A 895 -24.61 -11.42 1.30
C PHE A 895 -25.70 -12.16 0.51
N GLU A 896 -25.61 -12.29 -0.82
CA GLU A 896 -26.54 -13.12 -1.61
C GLU A 896 -26.36 -14.61 -1.31
N ILE A 897 -25.11 -15.08 -1.21
CA ILE A 897 -24.82 -16.44 -0.74
C ILE A 897 -25.34 -16.64 0.69
N PHE A 898 -25.14 -15.69 1.62
CA PHE A 898 -25.72 -15.78 2.97
C PHE A 898 -27.25 -15.72 2.99
N ALA A 899 -27.89 -15.00 2.07
CA ALA A 899 -29.34 -14.96 1.89
C ALA A 899 -29.89 -16.25 1.25
N ALA A 900 -29.08 -16.96 0.45
CA ALA A 900 -29.40 -18.28 -0.11
C ALA A 900 -29.17 -19.42 0.89
N LEU A 901 -28.19 -19.28 1.78
CA LEU A 901 -27.96 -20.20 2.90
C LEU A 901 -29.02 -20.05 4.03
N SER A 902 -29.94 -19.08 3.90
CA SER A 902 -31.18 -19.05 4.67
C SER A 902 -32.10 -20.20 4.23
N PRO A 903 -32.47 -21.15 5.12
CA PRO A 903 -33.35 -22.26 4.73
C PRO A 903 -34.77 -21.82 4.34
N GLU A 904 -35.14 -20.57 4.66
CA GLU A 904 -36.44 -19.93 4.40
C GLU A 904 -36.72 -19.66 2.90
N SER A 905 -35.94 -20.26 1.99
CA SER A 905 -36.24 -20.30 0.56
C SER A 905 -37.42 -21.25 0.26
N LEU A 906 -38.62 -20.85 0.68
CA LEU A 906 -39.89 -21.57 0.46
C LEU A 906 -40.18 -21.88 -1.02
N TYR A 907 -39.46 -21.23 -1.94
CA TYR A 907 -39.24 -21.70 -3.30
C TYR A 907 -37.80 -22.19 -3.43
N ALA A 908 -37.57 -23.51 -3.46
CA ALA A 908 -36.24 -24.11 -3.62
C ALA A 908 -35.49 -23.53 -4.85
N ASN A 909 -36.22 -23.30 -5.94
CA ASN A 909 -35.74 -22.71 -7.19
C ASN A 909 -35.05 -21.33 -6.99
N ARG A 910 -35.44 -20.56 -5.96
CA ARG A 910 -34.83 -19.25 -5.66
C ARG A 910 -33.51 -19.35 -4.91
N ARG A 911 -33.27 -20.43 -4.15
CA ARG A 911 -31.98 -20.65 -3.48
C ARG A 911 -30.86 -20.75 -4.51
N ASP A 912 -31.04 -21.64 -5.47
CA ASP A 912 -30.02 -21.97 -6.46
C ASP A 912 -29.75 -20.77 -7.38
N PHE A 913 -30.77 -19.93 -7.61
CA PHE A 913 -30.61 -18.60 -8.22
C PHE A 913 -29.71 -17.67 -7.40
N PHE A 914 -29.99 -17.43 -6.11
CA PHE A 914 -29.16 -16.55 -5.28
C PHE A 914 -27.73 -17.09 -5.07
N ILE A 915 -27.52 -18.41 -5.03
CA ILE A 915 -26.17 -19.00 -5.02
C ILE A 915 -25.44 -18.69 -6.33
N ALA A 916 -26.08 -18.95 -7.49
CA ALA A 916 -25.47 -18.68 -8.80
C ALA A 916 -25.15 -17.19 -8.98
N TRP A 917 -26.04 -16.31 -8.51
CA TRP A 917 -25.86 -14.86 -8.57
C TRP A 917 -24.71 -14.39 -7.67
N GLY A 918 -24.72 -14.77 -6.39
CA GLY A 918 -23.68 -14.35 -5.46
C GLY A 918 -22.30 -14.90 -5.80
N VAL A 919 -22.21 -16.09 -6.39
CA VAL A 919 -20.97 -16.62 -6.96
C VAL A 919 -20.49 -15.80 -8.16
N LEU A 920 -21.41 -15.37 -9.04
CA LEU A 920 -21.10 -14.51 -10.19
C LEU A 920 -20.65 -13.10 -9.76
N ASP A 921 -21.28 -12.53 -8.73
CA ASP A 921 -20.96 -11.20 -8.19
C ASP A 921 -19.64 -11.19 -7.40
N VAL A 922 -19.39 -12.24 -6.61
CA VAL A 922 -18.07 -12.51 -6.00
C VAL A 922 -17.01 -12.68 -7.09
N TRP A 923 -17.28 -13.46 -8.14
CA TRP A 923 -16.34 -13.67 -9.24
C TRP A 923 -15.99 -12.35 -9.96
N VAL A 924 -16.99 -11.56 -10.38
CA VAL A 924 -16.72 -10.30 -11.11
C VAL A 924 -16.03 -9.29 -10.19
N GLY A 925 -16.47 -9.16 -8.93
CA GLY A 925 -15.84 -8.27 -7.96
C GLY A 925 -14.37 -8.63 -7.69
N LEU A 926 -14.05 -9.92 -7.54
CA LEU A 926 -12.67 -10.40 -7.38
C LEU A 926 -11.84 -10.19 -8.66
N VAL A 927 -12.38 -10.48 -9.85
CA VAL A 927 -11.68 -10.27 -11.12
C VAL A 927 -11.39 -8.78 -11.34
N VAL A 928 -12.33 -7.88 -11.05
CA VAL A 928 -12.09 -6.43 -11.17
C VAL A 928 -11.10 -5.95 -10.09
N GLN A 929 -11.17 -6.49 -8.87
CA GLN A 929 -10.27 -6.11 -7.78
C GLN A 929 -8.81 -6.53 -8.04
N PHE A 930 -8.58 -7.77 -8.47
CA PHE A 930 -7.23 -8.36 -8.55
C PHE A 930 -6.70 -8.58 -9.98
N GLN A 931 -7.57 -8.62 -11.00
CA GLN A 931 -7.21 -8.91 -12.39
C GLN A 931 -7.85 -7.92 -13.38
N GLU A 932 -7.93 -6.65 -12.97
CA GLU A 932 -8.58 -5.50 -13.62
C GLU A 932 -8.40 -5.37 -15.14
N ARG A 933 -7.26 -5.81 -15.69
CA ARG A 933 -7.00 -5.94 -17.14
C ARG A 933 -8.04 -6.78 -17.91
N TYR A 934 -8.78 -7.64 -17.24
CA TYR A 934 -9.87 -8.45 -17.81
C TYR A 934 -11.26 -7.86 -17.54
N MET A 935 -11.38 -6.73 -16.84
CA MET A 935 -12.64 -6.09 -16.44
C MET A 935 -13.69 -6.05 -17.55
N LEU A 936 -13.35 -5.56 -18.76
CA LEU A 936 -14.31 -5.49 -19.86
C LEU A 936 -14.72 -6.87 -20.39
N LYS A 937 -13.83 -7.86 -20.39
CA LYS A 937 -14.19 -9.25 -20.77
C LYS A 937 -15.09 -9.88 -19.72
N ALA A 938 -14.77 -9.67 -18.45
CA ALA A 938 -15.57 -10.13 -17.32
C ALA A 938 -16.96 -9.47 -17.33
N PHE A 939 -17.06 -8.16 -17.62
CA PHE A 939 -18.35 -7.49 -17.76
C PHE A 939 -19.15 -7.94 -18.98
N VAL A 940 -18.54 -8.30 -20.12
CA VAL A 940 -19.30 -8.94 -21.22
C VAL A 940 -19.97 -10.23 -20.71
N VAL A 941 -19.18 -11.15 -20.11
CA VAL A 941 -19.70 -12.42 -19.60
C VAL A 941 -20.74 -12.21 -18.51
N TYR A 942 -20.42 -11.38 -17.51
CA TYR A 942 -21.32 -11.00 -16.42
C TYR A 942 -22.63 -10.44 -16.94
N CYS A 943 -22.61 -9.40 -17.80
CA CYS A 943 -23.83 -8.75 -18.27
C CYS A 943 -24.65 -9.65 -19.23
N THR A 944 -24.01 -10.56 -19.98
CA THR A 944 -24.74 -11.54 -20.79
C THR A 944 -25.46 -12.55 -19.91
N ILE A 945 -24.76 -13.14 -18.92
CA ILE A 945 -25.40 -14.03 -17.94
C ILE A 945 -26.49 -13.27 -17.17
N SER A 946 -26.20 -12.05 -16.71
CA SER A 946 -27.08 -11.30 -15.82
C SER A 946 -28.26 -10.61 -16.52
N ALA A 947 -28.27 -10.54 -17.86
CA ALA A 947 -29.41 -10.09 -18.65
C ALA A 947 -30.32 -11.25 -19.09
N PHE A 948 -29.75 -12.42 -19.43
CA PHE A 948 -30.51 -13.51 -20.04
C PHE A 948 -30.80 -14.69 -19.12
N LEU A 949 -29.94 -14.99 -18.12
CA LEU A 949 -30.16 -16.15 -17.25
C LEU A 949 -31.38 -16.00 -16.33
N PRO A 950 -31.69 -14.85 -15.69
CA PRO A 950 -32.91 -14.72 -14.89
C PRO A 950 -34.18 -14.90 -15.73
N PRO A 951 -34.37 -14.21 -16.88
CA PRO A 951 -35.55 -14.44 -17.71
C PRO A 951 -35.67 -15.88 -18.22
N LEU A 952 -34.57 -16.53 -18.62
CA LEU A 952 -34.58 -17.92 -19.09
C LEU A 952 -34.92 -18.91 -17.97
N ALA A 953 -34.35 -18.74 -16.78
CA ALA A 953 -34.62 -19.61 -15.63
C ALA A 953 -36.03 -19.39 -15.06
N GLN A 954 -36.46 -18.13 -14.96
CA GLN A 954 -37.83 -17.77 -14.58
C GLN A 954 -38.85 -18.32 -15.58
N TYR A 955 -38.58 -18.27 -16.89
CA TYR A 955 -39.40 -18.90 -17.93
C TYR A 955 -39.42 -20.43 -17.82
N TYR A 956 -38.29 -21.07 -17.50
CA TYR A 956 -38.23 -22.52 -17.30
C TYR A 956 -38.99 -23.00 -16.06
N TRP A 957 -39.02 -22.18 -14.99
CA TRP A 957 -39.73 -22.50 -13.75
C TRP A 957 -41.20 -22.07 -13.71
N ASP A 958 -41.58 -21.00 -14.41
CA ASP A 958 -42.96 -20.52 -14.55
C ASP A 958 -43.16 -19.77 -15.88
N ALA A 959 -43.27 -20.54 -16.97
CA ALA A 959 -43.48 -20.03 -18.33
C ALA A 959 -44.72 -19.13 -18.50
N SER A 960 -45.62 -19.11 -17.51
CA SER A 960 -46.83 -18.28 -17.52
C SER A 960 -46.66 -16.88 -16.90
N LYS A 961 -45.52 -16.58 -16.25
CA LYS A 961 -45.34 -15.36 -15.44
C LYS A 961 -43.95 -14.71 -15.58
N LEU A 962 -43.47 -14.51 -16.82
CA LEU A 962 -42.39 -13.56 -17.05
C LEU A 962 -42.93 -12.13 -16.94
N LYS A 963 -42.48 -11.37 -15.93
CA LYS A 963 -42.85 -9.96 -15.76
C LYS A 963 -41.73 -9.05 -16.25
N GLU A 964 -42.08 -7.81 -16.60
CA GLU A 964 -41.11 -6.75 -16.92
C GLU A 964 -40.12 -6.50 -15.77
N SER A 965 -40.54 -6.73 -14.52
CA SER A 965 -39.68 -6.68 -13.32
C SER A 965 -38.56 -7.71 -13.29
N ASP A 966 -38.73 -8.81 -14.03
CA ASP A 966 -37.82 -9.97 -13.98
C ASP A 966 -36.70 -9.82 -15.02
N ILE A 967 -36.83 -8.84 -15.92
CA ILE A 967 -35.80 -8.39 -16.84
C ILE A 967 -34.88 -7.43 -16.09
N GLY A 968 -33.62 -7.82 -15.90
CA GLY A 968 -32.59 -6.98 -15.27
C GLY A 968 -32.24 -5.76 -16.13
N LEU A 969 -33.03 -4.68 -16.03
CA LEU A 969 -32.82 -3.45 -16.81
C LEU A 969 -31.43 -2.84 -16.58
N SER A 970 -30.90 -2.92 -15.35
CA SER A 970 -29.53 -2.55 -15.02
C SER A 970 -28.49 -3.39 -15.77
N SER A 971 -28.68 -4.71 -15.85
CA SER A 971 -27.84 -5.62 -16.66
C SER A 971 -27.90 -5.28 -18.15
N LEU A 972 -29.09 -4.97 -18.69
CA LEU A 972 -29.26 -4.59 -20.10
C LEU A 972 -28.60 -3.24 -20.42
N VAL A 973 -28.74 -2.23 -19.56
CA VAL A 973 -28.07 -0.94 -19.71
C VAL A 973 -26.55 -1.12 -19.63
N LEU A 974 -26.05 -1.94 -18.70
CA LEU A 974 -24.62 -2.20 -18.58
C LEU A 974 -24.09 -3.01 -19.78
N LEU A 975 -24.85 -3.98 -20.29
CA LEU A 975 -24.54 -4.72 -21.53
C LEU A 975 -24.47 -3.78 -22.73
N ALA A 976 -25.46 -2.89 -22.89
CA ALA A 976 -25.49 -1.90 -23.98
C ALA A 976 -24.31 -0.92 -23.91
N LEU A 977 -23.94 -0.44 -22.70
CA LEU A 977 -22.75 0.39 -22.50
C LEU A 977 -21.45 -0.36 -22.85
N VAL A 978 -21.32 -1.62 -22.45
CA VAL A 978 -20.16 -2.47 -22.78
C VAL A 978 -20.06 -2.71 -24.28
N ILE A 979 -21.17 -3.03 -24.96
CA ILE A 979 -21.24 -3.17 -26.42
C ILE A 979 -20.87 -1.86 -27.11
N PHE A 980 -21.41 -0.72 -26.65
CA PHE A 980 -21.06 0.61 -27.15
C PHE A 980 -19.55 0.87 -27.05
N PHE A 981 -18.91 0.60 -25.91
CA PHE A 981 -17.47 0.78 -25.77
C PHE A 981 -16.66 -0.16 -26.69
N VAL A 982 -17.12 -1.38 -26.94
CA VAL A 982 -16.47 -2.34 -27.87
C VAL A 982 -16.57 -1.88 -29.32
N LEU A 983 -17.76 -1.43 -29.76
CA LEU A 983 -17.98 -0.92 -31.12
C LEU A 983 -17.24 0.42 -31.34
N ASN A 984 -17.30 1.33 -30.36
CA ASN A 984 -16.60 2.62 -30.41
C ASN A 984 -15.07 2.42 -30.49
N ARG A 985 -14.49 1.42 -29.80
CA ARG A 985 -13.06 1.07 -29.99
C ARG A 985 -12.75 0.68 -31.44
N ARG A 986 -13.57 -0.19 -32.05
CA ARG A 986 -13.38 -0.61 -33.45
C ARG A 986 -13.45 0.59 -34.39
N PHE A 987 -14.41 1.50 -34.18
CA PHE A 987 -14.54 2.73 -34.94
C PHE A 987 -13.33 3.68 -34.77
N ILE A 988 -12.84 3.90 -33.54
CA ILE A 988 -11.67 4.74 -33.26
C ILE A 988 -10.40 4.19 -33.92
N VAL A 989 -10.17 2.87 -33.85
CA VAL A 989 -9.01 2.21 -34.50
C VAL A 989 -9.12 2.27 -36.03
N TYR A 990 -10.33 2.15 -36.59
CA TYR A 990 -10.57 2.35 -38.02
C TYR A 990 -10.32 3.80 -38.45
N LYS A 991 -10.84 4.79 -37.70
CA LYS A 991 -10.61 6.21 -37.94
C LYS A 991 -9.12 6.57 -37.89
N SER A 992 -8.37 6.04 -36.92
CA SER A 992 -6.95 6.32 -36.77
C SER A 992 -6.11 5.67 -37.90
N ARG A 993 -6.45 4.44 -38.33
CA ARG A 993 -5.88 3.83 -39.54
C ARG A 993 -6.14 4.68 -40.80
N ARG A 994 -7.34 5.24 -40.95
CA ARG A 994 -7.66 6.15 -42.08
C ARG A 994 -6.84 7.44 -42.05
N GLN A 995 -6.53 7.98 -40.87
CA GLN A 995 -5.74 9.21 -40.73
C GLN A 995 -4.26 9.06 -41.12
N ILE A 996 -3.63 7.92 -40.83
CA ILE A 996 -2.21 7.68 -41.17
C ILE A 996 -2.00 7.07 -42.56
N ARG A 997 -3.07 6.73 -43.29
CA ARG A 997 -3.00 6.06 -44.61
C ARG A 997 -2.19 6.83 -45.66
N GLY A 998 -2.15 8.17 -45.56
CA GLY A 998 -1.31 9.01 -46.42
C GLY A 998 0.18 8.83 -46.12
N ASP A 999 0.58 8.96 -44.85
CA ASP A 999 1.96 8.73 -44.40
C ASP A 999 2.40 7.29 -44.75
N GLN A 1000 1.55 6.30 -44.44
CA GLN A 1000 1.82 4.90 -44.76
C GLN A 1000 2.08 4.71 -46.26
N LYS A 1001 1.30 5.33 -47.16
CA LYS A 1001 1.54 5.22 -48.61
C LYS A 1001 2.93 5.74 -48.99
N MET A 1002 3.40 6.84 -48.39
CA MET A 1002 4.74 7.38 -48.69
C MET A 1002 5.85 6.41 -48.27
N TYR A 1003 5.74 5.78 -47.09
CA TYR A 1003 6.68 4.73 -46.66
C TYR A 1003 6.57 3.46 -47.51
N ASP A 1004 5.35 3.02 -47.85
CA ASP A 1004 5.11 1.82 -48.66
C ASP A 1004 5.57 2.01 -50.12
N ASP A 1005 5.52 3.23 -50.67
CA ASP A 1005 6.02 3.54 -52.01
C ASP A 1005 7.56 3.67 -52.03
N CYS A 1006 8.18 4.32 -51.03
CA CYS A 1006 9.63 4.31 -50.82
C CYS A 1006 10.19 2.89 -50.63
N TRP A 1007 9.47 2.03 -49.89
CA TRP A 1007 9.84 0.63 -49.72
C TRP A 1007 9.78 -0.19 -51.03
N LYS A 1008 8.87 0.14 -51.97
CA LYS A 1008 8.84 -0.49 -53.30
C LYS A 1008 10.00 -0.05 -54.18
N ASP A 1009 10.34 1.24 -54.16
CA ASP A 1009 11.48 1.77 -54.91
C ASP A 1009 12.78 1.09 -54.45
N LEU A 1010 13.01 1.04 -53.13
CA LEU A 1010 14.13 0.33 -52.53
C LEU A 1010 14.17 -1.17 -52.94
N LEU A 1011 13.03 -1.87 -52.89
CA LEU A 1011 12.94 -3.28 -53.33
C LEU A 1011 13.10 -3.51 -54.84
N SER A 1012 12.95 -2.48 -55.69
CA SER A 1012 13.15 -2.59 -57.14
C SER A 1012 14.62 -2.71 -57.54
N ARG A 1013 15.55 -2.31 -56.65
CA ARG A 1013 17.00 -2.35 -56.85
C ARG A 1013 17.52 -3.76 -56.55
N GLU A 1014 18.01 -4.49 -57.55
CA GLU A 1014 18.37 -5.92 -57.42
C GLU A 1014 19.37 -6.20 -56.28
N GLU A 1015 20.44 -5.40 -56.17
CA GLU A 1015 21.43 -5.48 -55.08
C GLU A 1015 20.79 -5.38 -53.68
N THR A 1016 19.72 -4.60 -53.54
CA THR A 1016 19.03 -4.42 -52.26
C THR A 1016 18.40 -5.72 -51.78
N GLN A 1017 17.88 -6.58 -52.67
CA GLN A 1017 17.31 -7.86 -52.26
C GLN A 1017 18.38 -8.79 -51.67
N GLN A 1018 19.59 -8.79 -52.25
CA GLN A 1018 20.74 -9.51 -51.71
C GLN A 1018 21.15 -8.94 -50.34
N LEU A 1019 21.32 -7.62 -50.23
CA LEU A 1019 21.66 -6.94 -48.97
C LEU A 1019 20.61 -7.15 -47.87
N LEU A 1020 19.32 -7.16 -48.19
CA LEU A 1020 18.24 -7.44 -47.23
C LEU A 1020 18.25 -8.90 -46.74
N SER A 1021 18.57 -9.86 -47.61
CA SER A 1021 18.75 -11.26 -47.18
C SER A 1021 19.98 -11.42 -46.27
N SER A 1022 21.09 -10.74 -46.58
CA SER A 1022 22.27 -10.67 -45.72
C SER A 1022 21.95 -10.04 -44.37
N LEU A 1023 21.23 -8.90 -44.35
CA LEU A 1023 20.74 -8.24 -43.14
C LEU A 1023 19.88 -9.17 -42.29
N LYS A 1024 18.99 -9.96 -42.91
CA LYS A 1024 18.12 -10.94 -42.24
C LYS A 1024 18.93 -12.06 -41.59
N ILE A 1025 19.93 -12.61 -42.29
CA ILE A 1025 20.87 -13.61 -41.77
C ILE A 1025 21.69 -13.05 -40.61
N THR A 1026 22.29 -11.87 -40.78
CA THR A 1026 23.12 -11.20 -39.76
C THR A 1026 22.31 -10.83 -38.52
N CYS A 1027 21.09 -10.30 -38.67
CA CYS A 1027 20.17 -10.08 -37.55
C CYS A 1027 19.80 -11.40 -36.85
N GLY A 1028 19.63 -12.48 -37.60
CA GLY A 1028 19.33 -13.82 -37.09
C GLY A 1028 20.44 -14.46 -36.24
N ARG A 1029 21.68 -13.97 -36.33
CA ARG A 1029 22.79 -14.39 -35.44
C ARG A 1029 22.52 -14.02 -33.97
N VAL A 1030 21.77 -12.95 -33.71
CA VAL A 1030 21.42 -12.50 -32.36
C VAL A 1030 20.16 -13.20 -31.87
N ARG A 1031 20.32 -14.17 -30.95
CA ARG A 1031 19.19 -14.81 -30.27
C ARG A 1031 18.43 -13.77 -29.43
N PRO A 1032 17.14 -13.47 -29.71
CA PRO A 1032 16.45 -12.35 -29.10
C PRO A 1032 16.15 -12.60 -27.61
N GLN A 1033 16.82 -11.88 -26.73
CA GLN A 1033 16.56 -11.92 -25.30
C GLN A 1033 15.36 -11.04 -24.91
N PRO A 1034 14.76 -11.26 -23.72
CA PRO A 1034 13.88 -10.28 -23.10
C PRO A 1034 14.64 -8.96 -22.86
N ALA A 1035 14.25 -7.92 -23.60
CA ALA A 1035 14.82 -6.58 -23.43
C ALA A 1035 14.32 -5.93 -22.13
N LEU A 1036 15.02 -6.25 -21.03
CA LEU A 1036 14.73 -5.80 -19.66
C LEU A 1036 15.91 -5.02 -19.09
N GLN A 1037 15.61 -3.93 -18.40
CA GLN A 1037 16.56 -3.13 -17.63
C GLN A 1037 16.97 -3.88 -16.36
N LEU A 1038 18.28 -4.02 -16.13
CA LEU A 1038 18.84 -4.79 -15.01
C LEU A 1038 19.84 -3.98 -14.16
N LYS A 1039 20.07 -4.47 -12.94
CA LYS A 1039 21.25 -4.17 -12.13
C LYS A 1039 22.32 -5.23 -12.45
N ILE A 1040 23.45 -4.80 -12.99
CA ILE A 1040 24.62 -5.68 -13.20
C ILE A 1040 25.82 -5.02 -12.54
N PHE A 1041 26.18 -5.54 -11.37
CA PHE A 1041 27.41 -5.24 -10.66
C PHE A 1041 28.43 -6.36 -10.90
N ASP A 1042 29.70 -6.01 -10.93
CA ASP A 1042 30.76 -6.99 -10.73
C ASP A 1042 30.82 -7.45 -9.26
N ALA A 1043 31.06 -8.74 -9.04
CA ALA A 1043 31.07 -9.37 -7.73
C ALA A 1043 32.24 -8.93 -6.83
N LEU A 1044 33.24 -8.23 -7.39
CA LEU A 1044 34.37 -7.64 -6.68
C LEU A 1044 34.05 -6.27 -6.04
N CYS A 1045 32.88 -5.67 -6.32
CA CYS A 1045 32.51 -4.36 -5.79
C CYS A 1045 32.09 -4.43 -4.31
N GLU A 1046 33.06 -4.41 -3.38
CA GLU A 1046 32.85 -4.58 -1.92
C GLU A 1046 31.82 -3.64 -1.25
N VAL A 1047 31.51 -2.52 -1.91
CA VAL A 1047 30.58 -1.48 -1.47
C VAL A 1047 29.21 -2.06 -1.10
N GLU A 1048 28.69 -3.00 -1.88
CA GLU A 1048 27.35 -3.57 -1.67
C GLU A 1048 27.29 -4.43 -0.39
N LEU A 1049 28.30 -5.29 -0.18
CA LEU A 1049 28.33 -6.27 0.90
C LEU A 1049 28.46 -5.65 2.30
N THR A 1050 29.09 -4.49 2.43
CA THR A 1050 29.20 -3.77 3.70
C THR A 1050 27.98 -2.89 4.00
N ILE A 1051 27.27 -2.41 2.99
CA ILE A 1051 26.12 -1.52 3.13
C ILE A 1051 24.80 -2.27 3.34
N LEU A 1052 24.62 -3.48 2.78
CA LEU A 1052 23.34 -4.19 2.87
C LEU A 1052 23.23 -5.23 4.01
N ASP A 1053 24.13 -6.21 4.12
CA ASP A 1053 24.01 -7.28 5.14
C ASP A 1053 25.28 -7.49 6.01
N PRO A 1054 25.36 -6.81 7.17
CA PRO A 1054 26.38 -7.07 8.19
C PRO A 1054 26.29 -8.48 8.80
N LEU A 1055 25.14 -9.15 8.72
CA LEU A 1055 25.01 -10.54 9.14
C LEU A 1055 25.75 -11.45 8.15
N SER A 1056 25.72 -11.16 6.85
CA SER A 1056 26.48 -11.92 5.84
C SER A 1056 27.99 -11.87 6.09
N SER A 1057 28.56 -10.71 6.48
CA SER A 1057 30.00 -10.58 6.74
C SER A 1057 30.41 -11.21 8.08
N VAL A 1058 29.54 -11.19 9.10
CA VAL A 1058 29.75 -11.95 10.35
C VAL A 1058 29.61 -13.46 10.12
N LEU A 1059 28.63 -13.93 9.35
CA LEU A 1059 28.43 -15.35 9.03
C LEU A 1059 29.53 -15.88 8.09
N ARG A 1060 30.06 -15.05 7.17
CA ARG A 1060 31.28 -15.37 6.39
C ARG A 1060 32.53 -15.54 7.26
N ARG A 1061 32.59 -14.91 8.44
CA ARG A 1061 33.64 -15.16 9.45
C ARG A 1061 33.33 -16.43 10.27
N GLN A 1062 32.06 -16.73 10.52
CA GLN A 1062 31.60 -17.97 11.16
C GLN A 1062 31.35 -19.12 10.15
N LYS A 1063 32.28 -19.34 9.21
CA LYS A 1063 32.22 -20.34 8.11
C LYS A 1063 31.83 -21.77 8.53
N ASN A 1064 32.03 -22.13 9.81
CA ASN A 1064 31.89 -23.48 10.33
C ASN A 1064 30.52 -23.78 10.95
N SER A 1065 29.61 -22.80 11.14
CA SER A 1065 28.28 -23.12 11.67
C SER A 1065 27.33 -23.61 10.57
N SER A 1066 26.55 -24.65 10.87
CA SER A 1066 25.53 -25.20 9.96
C SER A 1066 24.48 -24.14 9.59
N PHE A 1067 24.09 -23.30 10.55
CA PHE A 1067 23.22 -22.14 10.34
C PHE A 1067 23.82 -21.14 9.33
N ALA A 1068 25.12 -20.82 9.42
CA ALA A 1068 25.77 -19.94 8.45
C ALA A 1068 25.75 -20.52 7.04
N ARG A 1069 26.05 -21.83 6.86
CA ARG A 1069 25.95 -22.49 5.55
C ARG A 1069 24.54 -22.43 4.98
N THR A 1070 23.53 -22.88 5.74
CA THR A 1070 22.13 -22.89 5.26
C THR A 1070 21.59 -21.49 4.98
N TYR A 1071 21.94 -20.49 5.81
CA TYR A 1071 21.57 -19.10 5.57
C TYR A 1071 22.25 -18.55 4.31
N LEU A 1072 23.57 -18.71 4.15
CA LEU A 1072 24.32 -18.21 2.98
C LEU A 1072 23.88 -18.87 1.66
N THR A 1073 23.60 -20.17 1.65
CA THR A 1073 23.13 -20.87 0.44
C THR A 1073 21.72 -20.43 0.05
N ARG A 1074 20.80 -20.30 1.02
CA ARG A 1074 19.42 -19.82 0.76
C ARG A 1074 19.40 -18.34 0.36
N SER A 1075 20.21 -17.52 1.03
CA SER A 1075 20.45 -16.10 0.71
C SER A 1075 20.93 -15.93 -0.74
N LYS A 1076 22.02 -16.60 -1.15
CA LYS A 1076 22.53 -16.57 -2.53
C LYS A 1076 21.44 -16.91 -3.56
N ARG A 1077 20.68 -17.98 -3.34
CA ARG A 1077 19.72 -18.49 -4.34
C ARG A 1077 18.50 -17.59 -4.54
N THR A 1078 18.09 -16.83 -3.51
CA THR A 1078 16.99 -15.84 -3.62
C THR A 1078 17.49 -14.49 -4.14
N ILE A 1079 18.59 -13.95 -3.59
CA ILE A 1079 19.13 -12.63 -3.95
C ILE A 1079 19.45 -12.56 -5.45
N MET A 1080 20.23 -13.53 -5.97
CA MET A 1080 20.79 -13.44 -7.32
C MET A 1080 19.77 -13.50 -8.47
N LYS A 1081 18.50 -13.84 -8.20
CA LYS A 1081 17.44 -13.91 -9.23
C LYS A 1081 16.32 -12.88 -9.04
N GLN A 1082 16.28 -12.16 -7.91
CA GLN A 1082 15.20 -11.21 -7.63
C GLN A 1082 15.70 -9.76 -7.48
N ASP A 1083 16.90 -9.54 -6.92
CA ASP A 1083 17.45 -8.20 -6.68
C ASP A 1083 18.07 -7.54 -7.94
N ARG A 1084 18.01 -8.22 -9.10
CA ARG A 1084 18.59 -7.76 -10.38
C ARG A 1084 17.66 -6.92 -11.25
N GLU A 1085 16.36 -6.81 -10.96
CA GLU A 1085 15.44 -6.00 -11.78
C GLU A 1085 15.45 -4.50 -11.39
N ILE A 1086 15.17 -3.61 -12.34
CA ILE A 1086 14.96 -2.17 -12.06
C ILE A 1086 13.50 -1.93 -11.66
N GLU A 1087 13.28 -1.68 -10.37
CA GLU A 1087 11.96 -1.52 -9.77
C GLU A 1087 11.37 -0.11 -9.96
N SER A 1088 12.20 0.90 -10.23
CA SER A 1088 11.90 2.32 -10.01
C SER A 1088 12.37 3.23 -11.13
N LEU A 1089 11.53 4.18 -11.53
CA LEU A 1089 11.81 5.10 -12.63
C LEU A 1089 12.95 6.06 -12.25
N ASP A 1090 12.97 6.52 -11.01
CA ASP A 1090 14.08 7.27 -10.41
C ASP A 1090 15.42 6.56 -10.63
N GLN A 1091 15.47 5.26 -10.34
CA GLN A 1091 16.67 4.43 -10.48
C GLN A 1091 17.08 4.29 -11.95
N LEU A 1092 16.11 4.10 -12.85
CA LEU A 1092 16.34 3.99 -14.28
C LEU A 1092 16.94 5.26 -14.89
N TYR A 1093 16.51 6.44 -14.44
CA TYR A 1093 17.08 7.71 -14.88
C TYR A 1093 18.48 7.97 -14.31
N ALA A 1094 18.76 7.54 -13.09
CA ALA A 1094 20.11 7.61 -12.52
C ALA A 1094 21.11 6.71 -13.28
N GLN A 1095 20.68 5.50 -13.69
CA GLN A 1095 21.46 4.67 -14.62
C GLN A 1095 21.64 5.36 -15.99
N ALA A 1096 20.59 5.96 -16.55
CA ALA A 1096 20.62 6.61 -17.86
C ALA A 1096 21.64 7.75 -17.94
N ILE A 1097 21.67 8.65 -16.94
CA ILE A 1097 22.60 9.79 -16.88
C ILE A 1097 24.06 9.30 -16.80
N LEU A 1098 24.32 8.19 -16.11
CA LEU A 1098 25.66 7.60 -15.99
C LEU A 1098 26.08 6.83 -17.26
N LEU A 1099 25.15 6.19 -17.99
CA LEU A 1099 25.49 5.39 -19.17
C LEU A 1099 25.54 6.21 -20.47
N GLU A 1100 24.78 7.32 -20.58
CA GLU A 1100 24.67 8.09 -21.82
C GLU A 1100 26.03 8.47 -22.45
N PRO A 1101 27.05 8.98 -21.71
CA PRO A 1101 28.33 9.33 -22.31
C PRO A 1101 29.05 8.12 -22.93
N MET A 1102 29.04 6.98 -22.23
CA MET A 1102 29.65 5.74 -22.71
C MET A 1102 28.91 5.20 -23.95
N PHE A 1103 27.58 5.26 -23.95
CA PHE A 1103 26.77 4.84 -25.09
C PHE A 1103 27.00 5.74 -26.32
N LEU A 1104 27.08 7.06 -26.15
CA LEU A 1104 27.32 7.97 -27.27
C LEU A 1104 28.74 7.80 -27.84
N SER A 1105 29.76 7.59 -27.00
CA SER A 1105 31.13 7.25 -27.46
C SER A 1105 31.16 5.98 -28.33
N LYS A 1106 30.44 4.92 -27.95
CA LYS A 1106 30.31 3.72 -28.79
C LYS A 1106 29.57 4.01 -30.10
N VAL A 1107 28.46 4.77 -30.05
CA VAL A 1107 27.69 5.16 -31.25
C VAL A 1107 28.49 6.03 -32.23
N GLN A 1108 29.39 6.88 -31.72
CA GLN A 1108 30.37 7.62 -32.52
C GLN A 1108 31.33 6.65 -33.24
N SER A 1109 31.96 5.73 -32.51
CA SER A 1109 32.89 4.75 -33.11
C SER A 1109 32.23 3.86 -34.19
N TRP A 1110 30.95 3.50 -34.00
CA TRP A 1110 30.20 2.74 -35.01
C TRP A 1110 29.88 3.58 -36.25
N ALA A 1111 29.47 4.85 -36.07
CA ALA A 1111 29.24 5.75 -37.19
C ALA A 1111 30.53 6.03 -37.98
N GLU A 1112 31.67 6.14 -37.30
CA GLU A 1112 32.99 6.30 -37.95
C GLU A 1112 33.37 5.09 -38.82
N ALA A 1113 33.18 3.88 -38.27
CA ALA A 1113 33.53 2.62 -38.92
C ALA A 1113 32.63 2.26 -40.11
N SER A 1114 31.34 2.61 -40.07
CA SER A 1114 30.34 2.26 -41.11
C SER A 1114 29.81 3.46 -41.90
N ASP A 1115 30.56 4.57 -41.95
CA ASP A 1115 30.23 5.81 -42.69
C ASP A 1115 28.86 6.44 -42.34
N GLY A 1116 28.48 6.30 -41.08
CA GLY A 1116 27.23 6.79 -40.51
C GLY A 1116 27.18 8.31 -40.38
N HIS A 1117 25.98 8.85 -40.64
CA HIS A 1117 25.68 10.27 -40.51
C HIS A 1117 24.75 10.51 -39.30
N PHE A 1118 24.85 11.70 -38.70
CA PHE A 1118 23.92 12.20 -37.71
C PHE A 1118 23.14 13.40 -38.25
N GLN A 1119 21.96 13.68 -37.69
CA GLN A 1119 21.24 14.90 -38.04
C GLN A 1119 21.95 16.12 -37.42
N GLY A 1120 22.16 17.18 -38.19
CA GLY A 1120 22.66 18.46 -37.70
C GLY A 1120 21.57 19.30 -37.02
N MET A 1121 21.95 20.40 -36.39
CA MET A 1121 20.99 21.31 -35.73
C MET A 1121 19.95 21.85 -36.70
N GLU A 1122 20.37 22.23 -37.92
CA GLU A 1122 19.50 22.79 -38.97
C GLU A 1122 18.63 21.73 -39.64
N GLY A 1123 19.07 20.46 -39.67
CA GLY A 1123 18.28 19.29 -40.06
C GLY A 1123 18.89 18.46 -41.19
N ASP A 1124 19.97 18.97 -41.75
CA ASP A 1124 21.02 18.35 -42.56
C ASP A 1124 21.58 17.03 -41.98
N LEU A 1125 22.42 16.33 -42.77
CA LEU A 1125 23.09 15.09 -42.36
C LEU A 1125 24.61 15.27 -42.34
N ILE A 1126 25.17 15.36 -41.13
CA ILE A 1126 26.61 15.51 -40.88
C ILE A 1126 27.25 14.12 -40.78
N ARG A 1127 28.27 13.87 -41.61
CA ARG A 1127 29.04 12.62 -41.64
C ARG A 1127 29.99 12.56 -40.44
N TRP A 1128 29.90 11.52 -39.60
CA TRP A 1128 30.66 11.53 -38.33
C TRP A 1128 32.18 11.52 -38.51
N ARG A 1129 32.70 10.90 -39.58
CA ARG A 1129 34.15 10.91 -39.88
C ARG A 1129 34.71 12.33 -40.02
N GLU A 1130 33.95 13.25 -40.60
CA GLU A 1130 34.34 14.66 -40.71
C GLU A 1130 34.27 15.39 -39.35
N CYS A 1131 33.38 14.99 -38.45
CA CYS A 1131 33.34 15.52 -37.08
C CYS A 1131 34.54 15.08 -36.22
N ALA A 1132 35.16 13.94 -36.54
CA ALA A 1132 36.36 13.47 -35.85
C ALA A 1132 37.60 14.30 -36.23
N GLU A 1133 37.62 14.86 -37.45
CA GLU A 1133 38.67 15.76 -37.96
C GLU A 1133 38.37 17.24 -37.60
N GLU A 1134 37.10 17.65 -37.62
CA GLU A 1134 36.65 19.03 -37.37
C GLU A 1134 35.74 19.15 -36.13
N ALA A 1135 36.33 19.60 -35.01
CA ALA A 1135 35.60 19.79 -33.75
C ALA A 1135 34.40 20.76 -33.84
N GLU A 1136 34.42 21.71 -34.79
CA GLU A 1136 33.28 22.60 -35.03
C GLU A 1136 32.06 21.85 -35.60
N LYS A 1137 32.26 20.95 -36.59
CA LYS A 1137 31.20 20.06 -37.10
C LYS A 1137 30.65 19.16 -35.99
N ALA A 1138 31.50 18.66 -35.09
CA ALA A 1138 31.05 17.86 -33.94
C ALA A 1138 30.05 18.60 -33.03
N SER A 1139 30.19 19.93 -32.88
CA SER A 1139 29.27 20.78 -32.10
C SER A 1139 27.90 20.99 -32.76
N GLN A 1140 27.83 20.85 -34.09
CA GLN A 1140 26.59 20.99 -34.87
C GLN A 1140 25.72 19.72 -34.82
N VAL A 1141 26.22 18.61 -34.30
CA VAL A 1141 25.49 17.32 -34.24
C VAL A 1141 24.34 17.35 -33.22
N LYS A 1142 23.14 17.04 -33.68
CA LYS A 1142 21.90 17.02 -32.89
C LYS A 1142 21.74 15.71 -32.11
N TRP A 1143 22.55 15.53 -31.08
CA TRP A 1143 22.46 14.41 -30.16
C TRP A 1143 21.05 14.27 -29.56
N ALA A 1144 20.49 13.05 -29.60
CA ALA A 1144 19.24 12.79 -28.91
C ALA A 1144 19.38 13.01 -27.40
N SER A 1145 18.35 13.58 -26.79
CA SER A 1145 18.29 13.75 -25.34
C SER A 1145 17.66 12.54 -24.64
N ILE A 1146 18.12 12.29 -23.41
CA ILE A 1146 17.46 11.41 -22.44
C ILE A 1146 15.94 11.66 -22.49
N LYS A 1147 15.16 10.60 -22.68
CA LYS A 1147 13.70 10.69 -22.83
C LYS A 1147 13.08 11.53 -21.71
N ASN A 1148 12.23 12.50 -22.04
CA ASN A 1148 11.53 13.30 -21.01
C ASN A 1148 10.64 12.42 -20.11
N ALA A 1149 10.73 12.62 -18.79
CA ALA A 1149 10.04 11.80 -17.77
C ALA A 1149 8.52 11.69 -17.97
N ASN A 1150 7.85 12.74 -18.46
CA ASN A 1150 6.41 12.67 -18.77
C ASN A 1150 6.12 11.64 -19.86
N ARG A 1151 6.90 11.64 -20.95
CA ARG A 1151 6.73 10.70 -22.08
C ARG A 1151 7.14 9.28 -21.70
N ALA A 1152 8.09 9.11 -20.76
CA ALA A 1152 8.40 7.83 -20.14
C ALA A 1152 7.21 7.30 -19.32
N ILE A 1153 6.61 8.14 -18.47
CA ILE A 1153 5.45 7.79 -17.65
C ILE A 1153 4.22 7.44 -18.49
N GLU A 1154 3.92 8.20 -19.55
CA GLU A 1154 2.85 7.87 -20.49
C GLU A 1154 3.03 6.47 -21.11
N LYS A 1155 4.25 6.17 -21.58
CA LYS A 1155 4.60 4.86 -22.16
C LYS A 1155 4.56 3.73 -21.11
N LEU A 1156 4.97 4.01 -19.87
CA LEU A 1156 4.90 3.05 -18.78
C LEU A 1156 3.46 2.69 -18.41
N VAL A 1157 2.57 3.68 -18.26
CA VAL A 1157 1.16 3.46 -17.91
C VAL A 1157 0.40 2.75 -19.03
N ARG A 1158 0.62 3.16 -20.29
CA ARG A 1158 -0.07 2.60 -21.47
C ARG A 1158 0.51 1.24 -21.89
N SER A 1159 1.79 1.21 -22.29
CA SER A 1159 2.42 0.07 -22.96
C SER A 1159 2.98 -1.00 -22.00
N TYR A 1160 3.43 -0.61 -20.80
CA TYR A 1160 4.26 -1.47 -19.95
C TYR A 1160 3.69 -1.79 -18.56
N PHE A 1161 2.41 -1.51 -18.28
CA PHE A 1161 1.75 -1.85 -17.00
C PHE A 1161 2.46 -1.25 -15.77
N GLY A 1162 3.06 -0.06 -15.93
CA GLY A 1162 3.90 0.59 -14.91
C GLY A 1162 5.26 -0.08 -14.67
N ARG A 1163 5.61 -1.17 -15.38
CA ARG A 1163 6.86 -1.91 -15.15
C ARG A 1163 8.05 -1.18 -15.77
N VAL A 1164 8.75 -0.40 -14.94
CA VAL A 1164 9.92 0.41 -15.29
C VAL A 1164 10.95 -0.39 -16.10
N LEU A 1165 11.23 -1.63 -15.67
CA LEU A 1165 12.18 -2.53 -16.33
C LEU A 1165 11.93 -2.81 -17.83
N LYS A 1166 10.77 -2.46 -18.39
CA LYS A 1166 10.47 -2.61 -19.84
C LYS A 1166 10.74 -1.36 -20.67
N LEU A 1167 11.13 -0.23 -20.06
CA LEU A 1167 11.38 1.02 -20.76
C LEU A 1167 12.81 1.06 -21.32
N THR A 1168 13.01 0.50 -22.51
CA THR A 1168 14.31 0.29 -23.17
C THR A 1168 14.83 1.49 -23.97
N ASP A 1169 14.13 2.63 -23.94
CA ASP A 1169 14.40 3.79 -24.79
C ASP A 1169 14.51 5.09 -23.97
N VAL A 1170 15.16 5.02 -22.80
CA VAL A 1170 15.51 6.20 -22.00
C VAL A 1170 16.75 6.88 -22.57
N VAL A 1171 17.87 6.14 -22.62
CA VAL A 1171 19.05 6.44 -23.45
C VAL A 1171 18.81 5.84 -24.84
N ARG A 1172 19.07 6.63 -25.89
CA ARG A 1172 18.82 6.26 -27.29
C ARG A 1172 19.52 7.22 -28.25
N GLN A 1173 19.84 6.77 -29.45
CA GLN A 1173 20.39 7.59 -30.54
C GLN A 1173 19.93 7.06 -31.90
N THR A 1174 20.17 7.81 -32.97
CA THR A 1174 19.93 7.37 -34.36
C THR A 1174 21.20 7.58 -35.17
N ILE A 1175 21.56 6.61 -36.02
CA ILE A 1175 22.50 6.80 -37.13
C ILE A 1175 21.69 6.74 -38.43
N VAL A 1176 22.01 7.60 -39.39
CA VAL A 1176 21.43 7.64 -40.73
C VAL A 1176 22.48 7.21 -41.75
N PHE A 1177 22.08 6.41 -42.73
CA PHE A 1177 22.94 5.90 -43.80
C PHE A 1177 22.37 6.29 -45.16
N LYS A 1178 23.25 6.54 -46.13
CA LYS A 1178 22.82 6.84 -47.51
C LYS A 1178 22.52 5.54 -48.26
N GLU A 1179 23.30 4.50 -47.97
CA GLU A 1179 23.18 3.19 -48.60
C GLU A 1179 22.78 2.10 -47.61
N LEU A 1180 22.06 1.08 -48.10
CA LEU A 1180 21.75 -0.11 -47.31
C LEU A 1180 23.01 -0.90 -46.93
N ARG A 1181 24.04 -0.91 -47.80
CA ARG A 1181 25.33 -1.57 -47.58
C ARG A 1181 25.99 -1.10 -46.28
N GLN A 1182 26.16 0.21 -46.12
CA GLN A 1182 26.68 0.87 -44.90
C GLN A 1182 25.88 0.48 -43.64
N LEU A 1183 24.55 0.39 -43.75
CA LEU A 1183 23.68 -0.03 -42.64
C LEU A 1183 23.92 -1.49 -42.24
N VAL A 1184 24.09 -2.41 -43.21
CA VAL A 1184 24.42 -3.82 -42.92
C VAL A 1184 25.80 -3.95 -42.28
N GLU A 1185 26.78 -3.21 -42.77
CA GLU A 1185 28.13 -3.14 -42.21
C GLU A 1185 28.11 -2.61 -40.76
N CYS A 1186 27.31 -1.58 -40.46
CA CYS A 1186 27.10 -1.09 -39.11
C CYS A 1186 26.54 -2.18 -38.17
N VAL A 1187 25.54 -2.96 -38.62
CA VAL A 1187 24.98 -4.07 -37.85
C VAL A 1187 26.05 -5.15 -37.59
N GLU A 1188 26.91 -5.45 -38.57
CA GLU A 1188 28.04 -6.38 -38.39
C GLU A 1188 29.05 -5.86 -37.35
N VAL A 1189 29.42 -4.57 -37.39
CA VAL A 1189 30.34 -3.93 -36.43
C VAL A 1189 29.76 -4.01 -35.01
N ILE A 1190 28.48 -3.63 -34.82
CA ILE A 1190 27.81 -3.66 -33.51
C ILE A 1190 27.69 -5.07 -32.94
N ILE A 1191 27.56 -6.11 -33.78
CA ILE A 1191 27.50 -7.52 -33.34
C ILE A 1191 28.90 -8.07 -32.97
N LYS A 1192 29.97 -7.51 -33.54
CA LYS A 1192 31.37 -7.93 -33.31
C LYS A 1192 32.05 -7.18 -32.15
N ASP A 1193 31.49 -6.07 -31.70
CA ASP A 1193 32.06 -5.20 -30.67
C ASP A 1193 32.01 -5.87 -29.26
N PRO A 1194 33.17 -6.14 -28.62
CA PRO A 1194 33.23 -6.86 -27.34
C PRO A 1194 32.75 -6.02 -26.15
N GLU A 1195 32.54 -4.71 -26.30
CA GLU A 1195 32.11 -3.83 -25.22
C GLU A 1195 30.59 -3.70 -25.11
N VAL A 1196 29.81 -4.40 -25.94
CA VAL A 1196 28.35 -4.38 -25.92
C VAL A 1196 27.71 -5.77 -25.92
N GLU A 1197 26.57 -5.88 -25.21
CA GLU A 1197 25.69 -7.04 -25.32
C GLU A 1197 24.49 -6.64 -26.20
N VAL A 1198 24.38 -7.19 -27.41
CA VAL A 1198 23.20 -6.99 -28.27
C VAL A 1198 22.05 -7.86 -27.74
N VAL A 1199 21.12 -7.24 -27.01
CA VAL A 1199 20.00 -7.92 -26.33
C VAL A 1199 18.93 -8.36 -27.32
N ARG A 1200 18.63 -7.51 -28.33
CA ARG A 1200 17.64 -7.80 -29.38
C ARG A 1200 17.78 -6.84 -30.55
N ILE A 1201 17.65 -7.35 -31.77
CA ILE A 1201 17.44 -6.54 -32.98
C ILE A 1201 15.95 -6.54 -33.38
N LYS A 1202 15.47 -5.43 -33.93
CA LYS A 1202 14.14 -5.26 -34.54
C LYS A 1202 14.34 -4.86 -36.01
N ASN A 1203 14.52 -5.83 -36.90
CA ASN A 1203 14.58 -5.55 -38.33
C ASN A 1203 13.18 -5.22 -38.88
N ARG A 1204 12.89 -3.95 -39.18
CA ARG A 1204 11.68 -3.53 -39.90
C ARG A 1204 11.93 -3.33 -41.41
N LEU A 1205 13.18 -3.53 -41.85
CA LEU A 1205 13.54 -3.71 -43.27
C LEU A 1205 13.42 -5.18 -43.69
N ASP A 1206 12.89 -6.08 -42.85
CA ASP A 1206 12.53 -7.43 -43.32
C ASP A 1206 11.33 -7.33 -44.28
N PRO A 1207 11.38 -7.95 -45.47
CA PRO A 1207 10.21 -8.05 -46.36
C PRO A 1207 8.97 -8.65 -45.68
N ASP A 1208 9.15 -9.56 -44.72
CA ASP A 1208 8.05 -10.21 -43.99
C ASP A 1208 7.42 -9.29 -42.90
N TYR A 1209 7.94 -8.08 -42.69
CA TYR A 1209 7.45 -7.19 -41.64
C TYR A 1209 6.17 -6.43 -42.05
N ASP A 1210 5.08 -6.68 -41.31
CA ASP A 1210 3.82 -5.93 -41.41
C ASP A 1210 3.99 -4.47 -40.92
N ALA A 1211 4.38 -3.60 -41.84
CA ALA A 1211 4.49 -2.16 -41.64
C ALA A 1211 3.14 -1.47 -41.40
N SER A 1212 1.98 -2.11 -41.64
CA SER A 1212 0.68 -1.52 -41.23
C SER A 1212 0.57 -1.40 -39.71
N THR A 1213 1.34 -2.21 -38.96
CA THR A 1213 1.47 -2.07 -37.51
C THR A 1213 2.17 -0.77 -37.09
N SER A 1214 3.16 -0.28 -37.85
CA SER A 1214 3.92 0.94 -37.60
C SER A 1214 3.39 2.17 -38.37
N GLY A 1215 2.43 1.99 -39.27
CA GLY A 1215 1.96 3.06 -40.17
C GLY A 1215 2.91 3.33 -41.33
N GLY A 1216 3.53 2.26 -41.86
CA GLY A 1216 4.53 2.28 -42.92
C GLY A 1216 5.97 2.37 -42.42
N TYR A 1217 6.22 2.94 -41.25
CA TYR A 1217 7.57 3.24 -40.75
C TYR A 1217 8.49 2.00 -40.62
N ARG A 1218 9.70 2.10 -41.21
CA ARG A 1218 10.78 1.08 -41.20
C ARG A 1218 12.11 1.66 -40.71
N ASP A 1219 12.91 0.81 -40.08
CA ASP A 1219 14.24 1.04 -39.48
C ASP A 1219 14.87 -0.32 -39.10
N VAL A 1220 16.12 -0.32 -38.61
CA VAL A 1220 16.66 -1.41 -37.79
C VAL A 1220 16.84 -0.90 -36.36
N GLY A 1221 15.97 -1.33 -35.46
CA GLY A 1221 15.99 -0.91 -34.05
C GLY A 1221 16.74 -1.89 -33.16
N ILE A 1222 17.96 -1.56 -32.75
CA ILE A 1222 18.81 -2.39 -31.89
C ILE A 1222 18.61 -2.00 -30.42
N ASN A 1223 18.34 -2.98 -29.56
CA ASN A 1223 18.48 -2.85 -28.11
C ASN A 1223 19.74 -3.57 -27.65
N LEU A 1224 20.61 -2.83 -26.97
CA LEU A 1224 21.92 -3.28 -26.50
C LEU A 1224 22.21 -2.74 -25.10
N ARG A 1225 23.15 -3.38 -24.40
CA ARG A 1225 23.77 -2.87 -23.17
C ARG A 1225 25.24 -2.55 -23.44
N VAL A 1226 25.79 -1.53 -22.78
CA VAL A 1226 27.23 -1.27 -22.77
C VAL A 1226 27.85 -1.99 -21.57
N ILE A 1227 28.73 -2.96 -21.84
CA ILE A 1227 29.37 -3.85 -20.85
C ILE A 1227 30.86 -3.52 -20.62
N HIS A 1228 31.31 -2.36 -21.11
CA HIS A 1228 32.59 -1.71 -20.77
C HIS A 1228 32.84 -1.66 -19.24
N GLU A 1229 34.10 -1.72 -18.82
CA GLU A 1229 34.49 -1.77 -17.40
C GLU A 1229 33.99 -0.58 -16.57
N GLY A 1230 33.92 0.62 -17.16
CA GLY A 1230 33.31 1.77 -16.50
C GLY A 1230 31.83 1.54 -16.14
N ALA A 1231 31.06 0.91 -17.04
CA ALA A 1231 29.65 0.60 -16.83
C ALA A 1231 29.45 -0.50 -15.79
N LYS A 1232 30.32 -1.53 -15.77
CA LYS A 1232 30.34 -2.57 -14.72
C LYS A 1232 30.65 -1.97 -13.35
N ARG A 1233 31.68 -1.12 -13.26
CA ARG A 1233 32.15 -0.47 -12.03
C ARG A 1233 31.09 0.42 -11.38
N TRP A 1234 30.25 1.08 -12.18
CA TRP A 1234 29.14 1.93 -11.70
C TRP A 1234 27.81 1.16 -11.53
N GLY A 1235 27.75 -0.13 -11.86
CA GLY A 1235 26.53 -0.95 -11.76
C GLY A 1235 25.48 -0.70 -12.85
N VAL A 1236 25.86 0.02 -13.90
CA VAL A 1236 24.96 0.50 -14.97
C VAL A 1236 25.01 -0.36 -16.23
N ALA A 1237 25.93 -1.33 -16.32
CA ALA A 1237 26.04 -2.27 -17.44
C ALA A 1237 24.80 -3.15 -17.69
N GLY A 1238 23.81 -3.15 -16.79
CA GLY A 1238 22.50 -3.78 -17.00
C GLY A 1238 21.49 -2.92 -17.77
N HIS A 1239 21.80 -1.65 -18.01
CA HIS A 1239 20.91 -0.69 -18.67
C HIS A 1239 20.91 -0.87 -20.19
N VAL A 1240 19.71 -0.99 -20.75
CA VAL A 1240 19.42 -1.21 -22.16
C VAL A 1240 19.14 0.13 -22.84
N CYS A 1241 19.95 0.43 -23.85
CA CYS A 1241 19.77 1.55 -24.77
C CYS A 1241 18.92 1.14 -25.99
N GLU A 1242 18.47 2.12 -26.78
CA GLU A 1242 17.86 1.91 -28.09
C GLU A 1242 18.60 2.70 -29.18
N LEU A 1243 19.32 2.00 -30.05
CA LEU A 1243 19.91 2.56 -31.26
C LEU A 1243 18.98 2.30 -32.44
N GLN A 1244 18.67 3.33 -33.22
CA GLN A 1244 17.95 3.18 -34.48
C GLN A 1244 18.90 3.40 -35.66
N LEU A 1245 18.94 2.47 -36.61
CA LEU A 1245 19.62 2.64 -37.90
C LEU A 1245 18.54 2.91 -38.96
N LEU A 1246 18.65 4.05 -39.66
CA LEU A 1246 17.72 4.48 -40.72
C LEU A 1246 18.47 4.69 -42.03
N LEU A 1247 17.79 4.50 -43.16
CA LEU A 1247 18.22 5.04 -44.45
C LEU A 1247 17.78 6.51 -44.56
N GLU A 1248 18.54 7.32 -45.30
CA GLU A 1248 18.26 8.74 -45.58
C GLU A 1248 16.84 8.94 -46.15
N GLU A 1249 16.45 8.10 -47.10
CA GLU A 1249 15.11 8.06 -47.70
C GLU A 1249 13.99 7.95 -46.63
N PHE A 1250 14.16 7.06 -45.65
CA PHE A 1250 13.21 6.89 -44.53
C PHE A 1250 13.35 7.97 -43.44
N ALA A 1251 14.52 8.60 -43.31
CA ALA A 1251 14.73 9.73 -42.41
C ALA A 1251 14.04 11.00 -42.91
N ALA A 1252 14.08 11.26 -44.23
CA ALA A 1252 13.42 12.40 -44.87
C ALA A 1252 11.88 12.37 -44.69
N LEU A 1253 11.27 11.18 -44.71
CA LEU A 1253 9.83 11.00 -44.45
C LEU A 1253 9.40 11.32 -43.00
N LYS A 1254 10.34 11.53 -42.07
CA LYS A 1254 10.11 11.70 -40.62
C LYS A 1254 9.67 13.13 -40.22
N SER A 1255 8.80 13.74 -41.01
CA SER A 1255 8.30 15.11 -40.77
C SER A 1255 7.63 15.29 -39.40
N ALA A 1256 7.68 16.51 -38.86
CA ALA A 1256 7.07 16.83 -37.56
C ALA A 1256 5.55 16.58 -37.54
N GLU A 1257 4.85 16.86 -38.64
CA GLU A 1257 3.41 16.57 -38.78
C GLU A 1257 3.13 15.07 -38.94
N GLY A 1258 3.97 14.33 -39.68
CA GLY A 1258 3.91 12.86 -39.72
C GLY A 1258 4.09 12.25 -38.33
N HIS A 1259 5.03 12.78 -37.52
CA HIS A 1259 5.18 12.34 -36.13
C HIS A 1259 3.94 12.65 -35.27
N LYS A 1260 3.30 13.81 -35.44
CA LYS A 1260 2.03 14.13 -34.76
C LYS A 1260 0.92 13.14 -35.14
N ARG A 1261 0.73 12.87 -36.45
CA ARG A 1261 -0.24 11.88 -36.94
C ARG A 1261 0.04 10.47 -36.42
N TYR A 1262 1.31 10.03 -36.42
CA TYR A 1262 1.73 8.75 -35.84
C TYR A 1262 1.45 8.66 -34.32
N VAL A 1263 1.72 9.72 -33.56
CA VAL A 1263 1.41 9.76 -32.11
C VAL A 1263 -0.09 9.65 -31.86
N ILE A 1264 -0.93 10.31 -32.67
CA ILE A 1264 -2.40 10.16 -32.61
C ILE A 1264 -2.79 8.71 -32.92
N PHE A 1265 -2.31 8.15 -34.04
CA PHE A 1265 -2.58 6.79 -34.48
C PHE A 1265 -2.29 5.73 -33.41
N ARG A 1266 -1.09 5.79 -32.82
CA ARG A 1266 -0.65 4.88 -31.75
C ARG A 1266 -1.46 5.07 -30.47
N ASN A 1267 -1.68 6.31 -30.04
CA ASN A 1267 -2.47 6.60 -28.83
C ASN A 1267 -3.92 6.10 -28.97
N SER A 1268 -4.55 6.24 -30.14
CA SER A 1268 -5.91 5.71 -30.41
C SER A 1268 -5.99 4.18 -30.33
N ARG A 1269 -4.90 3.46 -30.60
CA ARG A 1269 -4.83 1.98 -30.46
C ARG A 1269 -4.62 1.53 -29.01
N CYS A 1270 -4.17 2.46 -28.15
CA CYS A 1270 -3.76 2.26 -26.74
C CYS A 1270 -2.40 1.56 -26.62
N GLU A 1271 -1.45 1.92 -27.48
CA GLU A 1271 -0.09 1.38 -27.57
C GLU A 1271 0.99 2.38 -27.11
#